data_AF-A0A7Y1SIX3-F1
#
_entry.id   AF-A0A7Y1SIX3-F1
#
_cell.length_a   1.000
_cell.length_b   1.000
_cell.length_c   1.000
_cell.angle_alpha   90.00
_cell.angle_beta   90.00
_cell.angle_gamma   90.00
#
_symmetry.space_group_name_H-M   'P 1'
#
loop_
_entity.id
_entity.type
_entity.pdbx_description
1 polymer ?
#
loop_
_entity_poly.entity_id
_entity_poly.type
_entity_poly.pdbx_seq_one_letter_code
_entity_poly.pdbx_strand_id
1 'polypeptide(L)'
;MTKQIPISNGAAYPLGAHITATGINFALFSANATRVTLCLFSPDGTTETAQIDLPARTGDIWHGFIDGLKPGQLYGYRIDGPYAPNKGHRFNANKLLIDPYAKELFGEIIQNDAIFGYDLWRPEQDLSFDTRDSAPFMPKCVAVGKSKTVKFKKPKTSWDQTFVYEAHVKGLTKRHKGVKPACRGTFSGLHDPTILKHFKKIGVTAIELLPVQSFFSEPRLTQMGLTNYWGYNPVNYFAAHTDYGNPEDFKSAVKSLHAAGIEVILDVVYNHTAESDELGPTLSYRGIDNASYYVLRDEKRHYVNHTGTGNTLDMTHPQVLALTISSLRYWVEDMGVDGFRFDLASTLARGPDGFDRQSDFLVACRNDPVLSNCKLIAEPWDIGPGGYVLGQFPKNWCSWNDRFRDDVRSFWRGDEMAHKALAARLLGSADIFDHSGKSANSSINFITSHDGFTLRDVVSYNEKHNAANGENNRDGHGHNLSDNMGVEGPTEDTAINAARLRRQKNLLATLMLSQGTPMLLAGDEFGHSQSGNNNSYCQDNEITWLDWDAVDDELQEFMAELAKLRKKFPQFSQSQFLHGELVGDSGARNAVWISPNGDELHGANWDDPILKCFGLVLNIEKDGAVLIIINAGPSQKFKALSEADWTFELSTANAQNHGDVPADGVTVYSLKTPYLTAKRKQDVLREKARRYGLVESYRDISGHVHVTDDATLTSLLGALGTIPAQTYPDAAEITPVYGTEMLREHGGVWGVTCSLYGLRSIRNWGIGDFEDLAVLAEYLATRGANFIGLNPVHALFPSASHLYAPYSPSSREFLNVMHIAPDKIPELNDQVIDRKMGKDTELIDYAKVYREKSKAFELAFKNFQTFPKSHERRNAFEVFCKKHGEALNQQALFDVLFEQLPKNKQTFDGYHNFAKKYRDPQSADCRKFAAENETRLTYYKYLQWIAHSQLEAAQARAKKAGMRIGLYLDFAVGVVPGGADAWRYQDIFAQDVSLGAPGDKANPDGQVWNLLPFNPHALIVRDLNPLRRALLSLMSLGGAVRIDHVLGLLRSFWVPQSGGSGAYIRYPFDALLALIAEISQREKCVVFGEDLGTVPDGFRDHMAAWEMMGYTILLIERTSSGDIIPLQDVRELAITGFSNHDFPTLSGFWAGQDFDWREELGIGNDPAALSHEKSVRAHDRSILAKLAGLGVVPSNLNAESMAKLQAWLARSPSLAFAVQLDDIMLEAHQANVPGTTDEQPNWRRRSKLSLEELASNPDCSIILDAISAARKSKKKEQAL
;
A
#
# COMPACT_ATOMS: atom_id res chain seq x y z
N MET A 1 31.73 57.43 56.30
CA MET A 1 32.57 58.18 55.34
C MET A 1 32.65 57.34 54.08
N THR A 2 31.87 57.68 53.06
CA THR A 2 31.86 56.99 51.76
C THR A 2 33.17 57.27 51.04
N LYS A 3 33.94 56.21 50.73
CA LYS A 3 35.09 56.29 49.83
C LYS A 3 34.56 56.81 48.49
N GLN A 4 35.02 57.96 48.01
CA GLN A 4 34.75 58.39 46.63
C GLN A 4 35.46 57.40 45.70
N ILE A 5 34.71 56.45 45.16
CA ILE A 5 35.19 55.52 44.14
C ILE A 5 35.00 56.22 42.79
N PRO A 6 36.07 56.47 42.01
CA PRO A 6 35.96 57.06 40.69
C PRO A 6 35.12 56.15 39.77
N ILE A 7 34.10 56.72 39.13
CA ILE A 7 33.24 56.05 38.14
C ILE A 7 33.27 56.84 36.83
N SER A 8 33.36 56.12 35.71
CA SER A 8 33.29 56.70 34.36
C SER A 8 31.97 56.30 33.68
N ASN A 9 31.67 56.87 32.51
CA ASN A 9 30.39 56.65 31.83
C ASN A 9 30.15 55.17 31.48
N GLY A 10 31.18 54.35 31.25
CA GLY A 10 30.98 52.95 30.84
C GLY A 10 30.18 52.82 29.53
N ALA A 11 29.43 51.72 29.40
CA ALA A 11 28.63 51.39 28.23
C ALA A 11 27.23 50.86 28.61
N ALA A 12 26.23 51.20 27.80
CA ALA A 12 24.84 50.75 27.99
C ALA A 12 24.61 49.25 27.73
N TYR A 13 25.53 48.58 27.04
CA TYR A 13 25.44 47.15 26.76
C TYR A 13 26.78 46.45 26.95
N PRO A 14 26.77 45.16 27.35
CA PRO A 14 25.60 44.35 27.69
C PRO A 14 24.95 44.78 29.03
N LEU A 15 23.67 44.44 29.23
CA LEU A 15 22.95 44.66 30.50
C LEU A 15 23.51 43.74 31.61
N GLY A 16 23.38 44.21 32.86
CA GLY A 16 23.94 43.60 34.06
C GLY A 16 25.37 44.06 34.38
N ALA A 17 26.01 43.36 35.33
CA ALA A 17 27.42 43.53 35.64
C ALA A 17 28.32 42.73 34.67
N HIS A 18 29.11 43.43 33.86
CA HIS A 18 30.02 42.85 32.87
C HIS A 18 31.48 43.11 33.23
N ILE A 19 32.24 42.03 33.42
CA ILE A 19 33.66 42.10 33.75
C ILE A 19 34.49 42.40 32.49
N THR A 20 35.36 43.40 32.59
CA THR A 20 36.32 43.79 31.54
C THR A 20 37.75 43.42 31.97
N ALA A 21 38.75 43.78 31.15
CA ALA A 21 40.15 43.55 31.49
C ALA A 21 40.63 44.35 32.73
N THR A 22 40.06 45.53 32.99
CA THR A 22 40.57 46.44 34.04
C THR A 22 39.58 46.69 35.18
N GLY A 23 38.27 46.49 34.95
CA GLY A 23 37.22 46.73 35.94
C GLY A 23 35.87 46.13 35.54
N ILE A 24 34.78 46.66 36.09
CA ILE A 24 33.41 46.14 35.86
C ILE A 24 32.52 47.25 35.32
N ASN A 25 31.79 46.95 34.23
CA ASN A 25 30.75 47.79 33.66
C ASN A 25 29.38 47.36 34.22
N PHE A 26 28.59 48.29 34.72
CA PHE A 26 27.24 48.05 35.19
C PHE A 26 26.26 48.73 34.25
N ALA A 27 25.22 48.03 33.82
CA ALA A 27 24.16 48.58 32.98
C ALA A 27 22.79 48.04 33.40
N LEU A 28 21.80 48.92 33.59
CA LEU A 28 20.48 48.58 34.10
C LEU A 28 19.39 49.33 33.33
N PHE A 29 18.36 48.60 32.87
CA PHE A 29 17.17 49.20 32.28
C PHE A 29 16.27 49.79 33.37
N SER A 30 15.87 51.06 33.20
CA SER A 30 14.74 51.69 33.89
C SER A 30 14.35 52.98 33.15
N ALA A 31 13.16 52.97 32.54
CA ALA A 31 12.63 54.10 31.78
C ALA A 31 12.13 55.22 32.70
N ASN A 32 11.52 54.85 33.83
CA ASN A 32 10.83 55.77 34.74
C ASN A 32 11.66 56.20 35.96
N ALA A 33 12.87 55.64 36.15
CA ALA A 33 13.79 56.08 37.20
C ALA A 33 14.26 57.53 36.99
N THR A 34 14.48 58.22 38.11
CA THR A 34 15.08 59.56 38.18
C THR A 34 16.53 59.52 38.63
N ARG A 35 16.94 58.47 39.36
CA ARG A 35 18.33 58.20 39.75
C ARG A 35 18.51 56.70 40.00
N VAL A 36 19.66 56.16 39.58
CA VAL A 36 20.06 54.78 39.85
C VAL A 36 21.36 54.79 40.64
N THR A 37 21.32 54.23 41.85
CA THR A 37 22.48 54.13 42.74
C THR A 37 22.94 52.68 42.82
N LEU A 38 24.19 52.44 42.42
CA LEU A 38 24.90 51.17 42.59
C LEU A 38 25.43 51.07 44.03
N CYS A 39 25.05 50.02 44.74
CA CYS A 39 25.54 49.71 46.08
C CYS A 39 26.58 48.59 46.02
N LEU A 40 27.77 48.80 46.58
CA LEU A 40 28.84 47.79 46.66
C LEU A 40 28.98 47.27 48.08
N PHE A 41 29.17 45.96 48.25
CA PHE A 41 29.24 45.32 49.56
C PHE A 41 30.60 44.66 49.83
N SER A 42 30.89 44.45 51.12
CA SER A 42 32.02 43.64 51.59
C SER A 42 31.90 42.17 51.11
N PRO A 43 32.99 41.40 51.07
CA PRO A 43 32.96 40.01 50.58
C PRO A 43 32.02 39.05 51.34
N ASP A 44 31.67 39.37 52.58
CA ASP A 44 30.70 38.63 53.40
C ASP A 44 29.26 39.12 53.22
N GLY A 45 29.03 40.14 52.38
CA GLY A 45 27.72 40.69 52.05
C GLY A 45 27.05 41.52 53.15
N THR A 46 27.71 41.73 54.30
CA THR A 46 27.09 42.33 55.50
C THR A 46 27.18 43.86 55.52
N THR A 47 28.24 44.44 54.96
CA THR A 47 28.53 45.87 55.06
C THR A 47 28.45 46.53 53.69
N GLU A 48 27.60 47.55 53.55
CA GLU A 48 27.58 48.41 52.37
C GLU A 48 28.81 49.32 52.39
N THR A 49 29.72 49.11 51.44
CA THR A 49 31.03 49.77 51.36
C THR A 49 31.00 51.06 50.54
N ALA A 50 30.06 51.17 49.59
CA ALA A 50 29.87 52.36 48.77
C ALA A 50 28.46 52.43 48.16
N GLN A 51 27.97 53.66 47.96
CA GLN A 51 26.83 54.00 47.13
C GLN A 51 27.31 54.95 46.03
N ILE A 52 27.06 54.62 44.77
CA ILE A 52 27.61 55.31 43.61
C ILE A 52 26.50 55.53 42.59
N ASP A 53 26.21 56.77 42.25
CA ASP A 53 25.23 57.07 41.21
C ASP A 53 25.78 56.67 39.83
N LEU A 54 24.98 55.98 39.02
CA LEU A 54 25.36 55.68 37.64
C LEU A 54 25.36 56.99 36.83
N PRO A 55 26.50 57.40 36.24
CA PRO A 55 26.68 58.76 35.74
C PRO A 55 26.05 59.00 34.36
N ALA A 56 25.73 57.93 33.61
CA ALA A 56 25.26 58.03 32.23
C ALA A 56 23.97 57.25 32.01
N ARG A 57 23.15 57.76 31.08
CA ARG A 57 21.92 57.11 30.60
C ARG A 57 21.88 57.22 29.07
N THR A 58 21.79 56.09 28.39
CA THR A 58 21.61 56.00 26.93
C THR A 58 20.24 55.40 26.64
N GLY A 59 19.31 56.20 26.12
CA GLY A 59 17.89 55.81 26.04
C GLY A 59 17.34 55.58 27.45
N ASP A 60 16.83 54.38 27.72
CA ASP A 60 16.29 53.98 29.03
C ASP A 60 17.24 53.08 29.83
N ILE A 61 18.52 53.05 29.45
CA ILE A 61 19.53 52.23 30.12
C ILE A 61 20.53 53.12 30.86
N TRP A 62 20.63 52.92 32.17
CA TRP A 62 21.57 53.57 33.08
C TRP A 62 22.86 52.76 33.13
N HIS A 63 24.02 53.41 33.08
CA HIS A 63 25.29 52.69 33.06
C HIS A 63 26.47 53.47 33.64
N GLY A 64 27.49 52.72 34.04
CA GLY A 64 28.74 53.24 34.57
C GLY A 64 29.84 52.17 34.64
N PHE A 65 31.10 52.59 34.58
CA PHE A 65 32.27 51.70 34.65
C PHE A 65 33.20 52.09 35.79
N ILE A 66 33.56 51.11 36.62
CA ILE A 66 34.46 51.28 37.76
C ILE A 66 35.72 50.44 37.52
N ASP A 67 36.84 51.14 37.38
CA ASP A 67 38.17 50.54 37.22
C ASP A 67 38.64 49.88 38.52
N GLY A 68 39.36 48.76 38.41
CA GLY A 68 39.97 48.05 39.54
C GLY A 68 39.06 47.06 40.27
N LEU A 69 37.73 47.10 40.07
CA LEU A 69 36.82 46.08 40.61
C LEU A 69 37.15 44.69 40.07
N LYS A 70 36.98 43.66 40.91
CA LYS A 70 37.36 42.28 40.61
C LYS A 70 36.13 41.37 40.50
N PRO A 71 36.21 40.26 39.74
CA PRO A 71 35.21 39.20 39.80
C PRO A 71 34.91 38.78 41.24
N GLY A 72 33.64 38.52 41.53
CA GLY A 72 33.16 38.24 42.89
C GLY A 72 32.72 39.49 43.67
N GLN A 73 32.81 40.69 43.10
CA GLN A 73 32.28 41.90 43.74
C GLN A 73 30.78 41.75 44.00
N LEU A 74 30.39 41.90 45.27
CA LEU A 74 28.99 41.89 45.69
C LEU A 74 28.36 43.26 45.48
N TYR A 75 27.16 43.32 44.89
CA TYR A 75 26.48 44.56 44.58
C TYR A 75 24.95 44.44 44.65
N GLY A 76 24.26 45.58 44.56
CA GLY A 76 22.81 45.69 44.36
C GLY A 76 22.46 47.11 43.92
N TYR A 77 21.17 47.41 43.73
CA TYR A 77 20.73 48.75 43.31
C TYR A 77 19.73 49.38 44.28
N ARG A 78 19.75 50.70 44.35
CA ARG A 78 18.67 51.54 44.90
C ARG A 78 18.23 52.51 43.83
N ILE A 79 16.92 52.66 43.67
CA ILE A 79 16.36 53.42 42.54
C ILE A 79 15.34 54.43 43.04
N ASP A 80 15.59 55.69 42.70
CA ASP A 80 14.67 56.80 42.97
C ASP A 80 13.77 57.03 41.77
N GLY A 81 12.50 57.32 42.03
CA GLY A 81 11.51 57.67 41.02
C GLY A 81 10.18 58.03 41.68
N PRO A 82 9.12 58.25 40.89
CA PRO A 82 7.80 58.55 41.43
C PRO A 82 7.26 57.39 42.26
N TYR A 83 6.93 57.62 43.53
CA TYR A 83 6.06 56.71 44.27
C TYR A 83 4.61 57.15 44.09
N ALA A 84 3.98 56.63 43.04
CA ALA A 84 2.60 56.92 42.69
C ALA A 84 1.87 55.62 42.32
N PRO A 85 1.51 54.79 43.33
CA PRO A 85 0.88 53.48 43.08
C PRO A 85 -0.38 53.56 42.21
N ASN A 86 -1.20 54.60 42.35
CA ASN A 86 -2.38 54.84 41.49
C ASN A 86 -2.07 55.11 40.01
N LYS A 87 -0.80 55.30 39.66
CA LYS A 87 -0.31 55.44 38.28
C LYS A 87 0.62 54.28 37.89
N GLY A 88 0.72 53.25 38.72
CA GLY A 88 1.58 52.09 38.50
C GLY A 88 3.06 52.30 38.85
N HIS A 89 3.46 53.45 39.42
CA HIS A 89 4.86 53.68 39.81
C HIS A 89 5.10 53.37 41.29
N ARG A 90 6.06 52.48 41.58
CA ARG A 90 6.32 51.93 42.92
C ARG A 90 7.80 52.04 43.35
N PHE A 91 8.49 53.10 42.91
CA PHE A 91 9.91 53.33 43.23
C PHE A 91 10.15 53.61 44.71
N ASN A 92 11.07 52.88 45.35
CA ASN A 92 11.45 53.11 46.74
C ASN A 92 12.95 52.81 46.96
N ALA A 93 13.78 53.88 47.02
CA ALA A 93 15.23 53.76 47.19
C ALA A 93 15.68 53.19 48.55
N ASN A 94 14.78 53.09 49.55
CA ASN A 94 15.08 52.40 50.81
C ASN A 94 15.18 50.89 50.62
N LYS A 95 14.67 50.36 49.50
CA LYS A 95 14.73 48.93 49.18
C LYS A 95 15.96 48.66 48.32
N LEU A 96 16.80 47.73 48.78
CA LEU A 96 17.89 47.17 47.97
C LEU A 96 17.28 46.18 46.97
N LEU A 97 17.61 46.37 45.69
CA LEU A 97 17.05 45.62 44.58
C LEU A 97 18.10 44.72 43.93
N ILE A 98 17.65 43.53 43.54
CA ILE A 98 18.43 42.56 42.78
C ILE A 98 18.50 43.01 41.32
N ASP A 99 19.69 42.98 40.71
CA ASP A 99 19.88 43.16 39.27
C ASP A 99 19.17 42.02 38.50
N PRO A 100 18.21 42.34 37.61
CA PRO A 100 17.52 41.34 36.79
C PRO A 100 18.46 40.48 35.94
N TYR A 101 19.66 40.96 35.64
CA TYR A 101 20.69 40.26 34.85
C TYR A 101 21.78 39.60 35.70
N ALA A 102 21.68 39.61 37.03
CA ALA A 102 22.62 38.91 37.91
C ALA A 102 22.67 37.40 37.60
N LYS A 103 23.87 36.84 37.44
CA LYS A 103 24.06 35.41 37.13
C LYS A 103 24.29 34.53 38.37
N GLU A 104 24.48 35.17 39.52
CA GLU A 104 24.71 34.51 40.80
C GLU A 104 24.29 35.48 41.92
N LEU A 105 23.74 34.92 43.00
CA LEU A 105 23.30 35.63 44.20
C LEU A 105 24.05 35.10 45.41
N PHE A 106 24.43 36.01 46.31
CA PHE A 106 25.12 35.70 47.56
C PHE A 106 24.20 35.99 48.75
N GLY A 107 23.94 34.96 49.55
CA GLY A 107 22.99 34.99 50.67
C GLY A 107 21.57 34.63 50.25
N GLU A 108 20.63 34.79 51.17
CA GLU A 108 19.21 34.45 51.01
C GLU A 108 18.34 35.68 51.23
N ILE A 109 17.09 35.63 50.74
CA ILE A 109 16.08 36.63 51.09
C ILE A 109 15.51 36.25 52.46
N ILE A 110 15.72 37.11 53.45
CA ILE A 110 15.23 36.92 54.82
C ILE A 110 13.85 37.58 54.92
N GLN A 111 12.86 36.82 55.39
CA GLN A 111 11.50 37.34 55.60
C GLN A 111 11.50 38.45 56.65
N ASN A 112 11.18 39.67 56.22
CA ASN A 112 11.10 40.85 57.08
C ASN A 112 10.21 41.92 56.44
N ASP A 113 9.40 42.60 57.24
CA ASP A 113 8.56 43.71 56.78
C ASP A 113 9.33 44.78 55.97
N ALA A 114 10.63 44.97 56.23
CA ALA A 114 11.45 45.94 55.52
C ALA A 114 11.61 45.65 54.03
N ILE A 115 11.37 44.41 53.56
CA ILE A 115 11.46 44.06 52.13
C ILE A 115 10.23 44.52 51.32
N PHE A 116 9.20 45.05 51.98
CA PHE A 116 8.02 45.61 51.34
C PHE A 116 8.24 47.10 51.07
N GLY A 117 7.87 47.57 49.88
CA GLY A 117 7.93 48.98 49.49
C GLY A 117 6.97 49.90 50.25
N TYR A 118 6.03 49.32 50.98
CA TYR A 118 4.95 49.96 51.71
C TYR A 118 4.86 49.39 53.14
N ASP A 119 4.17 50.10 54.04
CA ASP A 119 4.01 49.70 55.43
C ASP A 119 2.83 48.74 55.58
N LEU A 120 3.12 47.48 55.90
CA LEU A 120 2.15 46.39 56.08
C LEU A 120 1.08 46.68 57.15
N TRP A 121 1.39 47.55 58.11
CA TRP A 121 0.55 47.81 59.28
C TRP A 121 -0.28 49.09 59.16
N ARG A 122 -0.11 49.83 58.06
CA ARG A 122 -0.91 51.03 57.75
C ARG A 122 -2.22 50.66 57.07
N PRO A 123 -3.35 51.32 57.39
CA PRO A 123 -4.62 51.11 56.70
C PRO A 123 -4.52 51.32 55.18
N GLU A 124 -3.63 52.20 54.74
CA GLU A 124 -3.41 52.52 53.33
C GLU A 124 -2.64 51.43 52.56
N GLN A 125 -2.03 50.46 53.25
CA GLN A 125 -1.30 49.32 52.68
C GLN A 125 -0.36 49.74 51.53
N ASP A 126 -0.54 49.21 50.31
CA ASP A 126 0.32 49.47 49.14
C ASP A 126 0.35 50.94 48.68
N LEU A 127 -0.54 51.79 49.19
CA LEU A 127 -0.52 53.24 48.97
C LEU A 127 0.42 53.98 49.93
N SER A 128 0.80 53.35 51.05
CA SER A 128 1.78 53.89 52.00
C SER A 128 3.21 53.74 51.49
N PHE A 129 4.16 54.44 52.09
CA PHE A 129 5.58 54.42 51.71
C PHE A 129 6.45 54.02 52.90
N ASP A 130 7.16 52.89 52.77
CA ASP A 130 8.02 52.38 53.83
C ASP A 130 9.46 52.88 53.71
N THR A 131 10.02 53.44 54.79
CA THR A 131 11.36 54.03 54.81
C THR A 131 12.45 53.13 55.42
N ARG A 132 12.13 51.90 55.82
CA ARG A 132 13.09 50.95 56.39
C ARG A 132 14.03 50.41 55.31
N ASP A 133 15.30 50.27 55.65
CA ASP A 133 16.29 49.67 54.76
C ASP A 133 16.10 48.15 54.66
N SER A 134 16.00 47.63 53.43
CA SER A 134 15.90 46.19 53.18
C SER A 134 17.25 45.47 52.99
N ALA A 135 18.37 46.19 52.84
CA ALA A 135 19.67 45.61 52.52
C ALA A 135 20.14 44.44 53.42
N PRO A 136 19.91 44.45 54.75
CA PRO A 136 20.28 43.31 55.62
C PRO A 136 19.51 42.02 55.33
N PHE A 137 18.35 42.13 54.68
CA PHE A 137 17.42 41.03 54.43
C PHE A 137 17.39 40.58 52.97
N MET A 138 18.17 41.23 52.11
CA MET A 138 18.23 40.94 50.68
C MET A 138 19.55 40.25 50.33
N PRO A 139 19.56 39.27 49.40
CA PRO A 139 20.79 38.73 48.86
C PRO A 139 21.50 39.81 48.04
N LYS A 140 22.81 39.65 47.85
CA LYS A 140 23.61 40.53 47.01
C LYS A 140 23.84 39.87 45.65
N CYS A 141 23.81 40.64 44.58
CA CYS A 141 24.22 40.17 43.27
C CYS A 141 25.74 39.97 43.25
N VAL A 142 26.22 38.93 42.55
CA VAL A 142 27.65 38.68 42.38
C VAL A 142 28.05 39.09 40.96
N ALA A 143 29.06 39.95 40.83
CA ALA A 143 29.63 40.26 39.53
C ALA A 143 30.54 39.10 39.08
N VAL A 144 30.02 38.25 38.19
CA VAL A 144 30.73 37.09 37.66
C VAL A 144 31.21 37.34 36.24
N GLY A 145 32.38 36.79 35.90
CA GLY A 145 32.93 36.91 34.56
C GLY A 145 32.20 36.02 33.56
N LYS A 146 32.39 36.28 32.27
CA LYS A 146 32.04 35.27 31.25
C LYS A 146 32.78 33.99 31.59
N SER A 147 32.04 32.89 31.74
CA SER A 147 32.65 31.58 31.89
C SER A 147 33.55 31.35 30.68
N LYS A 148 34.77 30.83 30.88
CA LYS A 148 35.65 30.44 29.75
C LYS A 148 34.84 29.47 28.93
N THR A 149 34.42 29.87 27.72
CA THR A 149 33.40 29.20 26.91
C THR A 149 33.66 27.69 26.85
N VAL A 150 32.98 26.92 27.70
CA VAL A 150 33.06 25.47 27.67
C VAL A 150 32.19 25.06 26.48
N LYS A 151 32.82 24.58 25.40
CA LYS A 151 32.04 24.01 24.30
C LYS A 151 31.39 22.71 24.78
N PHE A 152 30.09 22.76 25.05
CA PHE A 152 29.28 21.58 25.35
C PHE A 152 29.13 20.71 24.10
N LYS A 153 29.30 19.39 24.25
CA LYS A 153 29.01 18.41 23.19
C LYS A 153 27.59 17.88 23.40
N LYS A 154 26.60 18.58 22.85
CA LYS A 154 25.18 18.26 23.00
C LYS A 154 24.80 16.93 22.35
N PRO A 155 23.95 16.08 22.97
CA PRO A 155 23.49 14.81 22.42
C PRO A 155 22.69 14.95 21.11
N LYS A 156 21.78 15.94 21.03
CA LYS A 156 20.89 16.19 19.88
C LYS A 156 20.01 14.99 19.52
N THR A 157 19.37 14.39 20.51
CA THR A 157 18.39 13.32 20.32
C THR A 157 17.22 13.85 19.50
N SER A 158 16.81 13.14 18.45
CA SER A 158 15.65 13.55 17.64
C SER A 158 14.34 13.30 18.39
N TRP A 159 13.29 14.07 18.09
CA TRP A 159 12.00 14.00 18.82
C TRP A 159 11.35 12.61 18.79
N ASP A 160 11.53 11.83 17.73
CA ASP A 160 11.07 10.44 17.62
C ASP A 160 11.81 9.47 18.57
N GLN A 161 12.99 9.85 19.04
CA GLN A 161 13.78 9.07 19.99
C GLN A 161 13.76 9.66 21.41
N THR A 162 13.12 10.82 21.59
CA THR A 162 13.06 11.49 22.88
C THR A 162 12.12 10.73 23.82
N PHE A 163 12.64 10.44 25.00
CA PHE A 163 11.95 10.03 26.21
C PHE A 163 12.37 10.98 27.34
N VAL A 164 11.40 11.76 27.83
CA VAL A 164 11.57 12.80 28.85
C VAL A 164 11.35 12.21 30.24
N TYR A 165 12.21 12.59 31.18
CA TYR A 165 12.12 12.21 32.59
C TYR A 165 12.06 13.48 33.45
N GLU A 166 10.86 13.81 33.95
CA GLU A 166 10.62 15.00 34.76
C GLU A 166 11.10 14.75 36.19
N ALA A 167 12.03 15.56 36.70
CA ALA A 167 12.65 15.34 38.00
C ALA A 167 12.89 16.62 38.78
N HIS A 168 12.73 16.53 40.10
CA HIS A 168 13.14 17.57 41.02
C HIS A 168 14.61 17.39 41.45
N VAL A 169 15.46 18.43 41.33
CA VAL A 169 16.89 18.37 41.68
C VAL A 169 17.13 17.83 43.09
N LYS A 170 16.44 18.41 44.08
CA LYS A 170 16.47 17.97 45.47
C LYS A 170 15.88 16.56 45.68
N GLY A 171 14.60 16.36 45.36
CA GLY A 171 13.87 15.11 45.62
C GLY A 171 14.50 13.87 45.01
N LEU A 172 15.10 13.98 43.81
CA LEU A 172 15.70 12.86 43.12
C LEU A 172 16.81 12.17 43.92
N THR A 173 17.63 12.93 44.66
CA THR A 173 18.85 12.39 45.29
C THR A 173 18.92 12.60 46.81
N LYS A 174 17.99 13.33 47.42
CA LYS A 174 18.04 13.70 48.85
C LYS A 174 18.17 12.48 49.77
N ARG A 175 17.45 11.40 49.47
CA ARG A 175 17.48 10.13 50.24
C ARG A 175 18.32 9.02 49.61
N HIS A 176 19.06 9.29 48.52
CA HIS A 176 19.87 8.27 47.85
C HIS A 176 21.16 7.97 48.64
N LYS A 177 21.22 6.82 49.33
CA LYS A 177 22.37 6.43 50.17
C LYS A 177 23.70 6.30 49.41
N GLY A 178 23.65 5.82 48.16
CA GLY A 178 24.81 5.74 47.26
C GLY A 178 25.44 7.10 46.86
N VAL A 179 24.69 8.20 46.92
CA VAL A 179 25.21 9.54 46.66
C VAL A 179 25.86 10.08 47.94
N LYS A 180 27.02 10.75 47.80
CA LYS A 180 27.74 11.35 48.93
C LYS A 180 26.83 12.33 49.69
N PRO A 181 26.79 12.32 51.04
CA PRO A 181 25.88 13.16 51.82
C PRO A 181 25.86 14.64 51.43
N ALA A 182 27.02 15.24 51.17
CA ALA A 182 27.14 16.65 50.77
C ALA A 182 26.60 16.96 49.36
N CYS A 183 26.44 15.96 48.50
CA CYS A 183 25.91 16.11 47.14
C CYS A 183 24.43 15.76 47.03
N ARG A 184 23.79 15.25 48.11
CA ARG A 184 22.39 14.82 48.08
C ARG A 184 21.46 16.01 47.97
N GLY A 185 20.63 15.98 46.94
CA GLY A 185 19.66 17.02 46.63
C GLY A 185 20.26 18.29 46.03
N THR A 186 21.39 18.16 45.32
CA THR A 186 22.14 19.26 44.70
C THR A 186 22.41 18.93 43.23
N PHE A 187 22.87 19.91 42.43
CA PHE A 187 23.32 19.69 41.06
C PHE A 187 24.43 18.64 40.97
N SER A 188 25.35 18.59 41.94
CA SER A 188 26.40 17.57 41.97
C SER A 188 25.84 16.14 42.12
N GLY A 189 24.67 15.99 42.75
CA GLY A 189 24.00 14.69 42.88
C GLY A 189 23.48 14.16 41.54
N LEU A 190 23.11 15.03 40.61
CA LEU A 190 22.55 14.64 39.30
C LEU A 190 23.54 13.86 38.42
N HIS A 191 24.84 14.07 38.64
CA HIS A 191 25.89 13.40 37.89
C HIS A 191 26.63 12.31 38.67
N ASP A 192 26.05 11.86 39.78
CA ASP A 192 26.56 10.67 40.46
C ASP A 192 26.43 9.43 39.54
N PRO A 193 27.45 8.55 39.48
CA PRO A 193 27.39 7.36 38.66
C PRO A 193 26.17 6.45 38.88
N THR A 194 25.60 6.40 40.09
CA THR A 194 24.41 5.58 40.36
C THR A 194 23.16 6.13 39.66
N ILE A 195 23.02 7.46 39.62
CA ILE A 195 21.93 8.15 38.93
C ILE A 195 22.05 7.98 37.41
N LEU A 196 23.24 8.19 36.86
CA LEU A 196 23.48 8.01 35.42
C LEU A 196 23.25 6.54 34.99
N LYS A 197 23.57 5.57 35.84
CA LYS A 197 23.29 4.15 35.59
C LYS A 197 21.79 3.87 35.58
N HIS A 198 21.02 4.49 36.48
CA HIS A 198 19.56 4.38 36.52
C HIS A 198 18.91 4.91 35.25
N PHE A 199 19.25 6.14 34.85
CA PHE A 199 18.73 6.75 33.61
C PHE A 199 19.00 5.88 32.38
N LYS A 200 20.20 5.31 32.27
CA LYS A 200 20.52 4.37 31.18
C LYS A 200 19.75 3.05 31.27
N LYS A 201 19.45 2.55 32.47
CA LYS A 201 18.67 1.32 32.68
C LYS A 201 17.26 1.47 32.12
N ILE A 202 16.58 2.56 32.49
CA ILE A 202 15.19 2.82 32.07
C ILE A 202 15.09 3.55 30.73
N GLY A 203 16.21 3.93 30.11
CA GLY A 203 16.26 4.45 28.75
C GLY A 203 16.00 5.95 28.59
N VAL A 204 16.14 6.74 29.66
CA VAL A 204 15.98 8.21 29.60
C VAL A 204 16.93 8.81 28.56
N THR A 205 16.42 9.75 27.79
CA THR A 205 17.21 10.50 26.79
C THR A 205 17.25 12.01 27.05
N ALA A 206 16.28 12.53 27.82
CA ALA A 206 16.23 13.91 28.25
C ALA A 206 15.71 13.96 29.69
N ILE A 207 16.41 14.69 30.56
CA ILE A 207 15.90 15.03 31.90
C ILE A 207 15.29 16.42 31.85
N GLU A 208 14.05 16.55 32.29
CA GLU A 208 13.36 17.82 32.49
C GLU A 208 13.43 18.17 33.97
N LEU A 209 14.18 19.22 34.32
CA LEU A 209 14.34 19.65 35.70
C LEU A 209 13.28 20.68 36.04
N LEU A 210 12.57 20.46 37.14
CA LEU A 210 11.74 21.50 37.78
C LEU A 210 12.55 22.79 38.02
N PRO A 211 11.89 23.95 38.19
CA PRO A 211 12.54 25.26 38.18
C PRO A 211 13.86 25.34 38.95
N VAL A 212 14.93 25.66 38.21
CA VAL A 212 16.27 25.86 38.77
C VAL A 212 16.68 27.34 38.82
N GLN A 213 15.86 28.22 38.24
CA GLN A 213 16.01 29.66 38.37
C GLN A 213 15.89 30.04 39.86
N SER A 214 16.66 31.02 40.32
CA SER A 214 16.63 31.43 41.71
C SER A 214 15.22 31.90 42.07
N PHE A 215 14.60 31.21 43.02
CA PHE A 215 13.25 31.47 43.51
C PHE A 215 13.24 31.80 45.00
N PHE A 216 12.09 32.29 45.46
CA PHE A 216 11.84 32.69 46.85
C PHE A 216 10.64 31.94 47.42
N SER A 217 10.75 31.49 48.66
CA SER A 217 9.59 30.95 49.39
C SER A 217 8.65 32.07 49.80
N GLU A 218 7.39 31.97 49.42
CA GLU A 218 6.37 32.98 49.68
C GLU A 218 6.24 33.29 51.18
N PRO A 219 5.99 34.55 51.58
CA PRO A 219 5.82 34.92 52.98
C PRO A 219 4.78 34.06 53.70
N ARG A 220 3.67 33.73 53.03
CA ARG A 220 2.64 32.84 53.58
C ARG A 220 3.18 31.45 53.95
N LEU A 221 3.99 30.82 53.09
CA LEU A 221 4.51 29.47 53.33
C LEU A 221 5.49 29.47 54.51
N THR A 222 6.43 30.42 54.51
CA THR A 222 7.43 30.52 55.58
C THR A 222 6.79 30.79 56.96
N GLN A 223 5.72 31.60 57.03
CA GLN A 223 4.94 31.81 58.25
C GLN A 223 4.26 30.53 58.76
N MET A 224 3.97 29.58 57.86
CA MET A 224 3.39 28.27 58.18
C MET A 224 4.46 27.20 58.47
N GLY A 225 5.75 27.55 58.43
CA GLY A 225 6.85 26.59 58.57
C GLY A 225 7.06 25.71 57.33
N LEU A 226 6.52 26.13 56.18
CA LEU A 226 6.66 25.47 54.89
C LEU A 226 7.66 26.22 54.00
N THR A 227 8.05 25.61 52.89
CA THR A 227 8.95 26.19 51.90
C THR A 227 8.37 26.00 50.51
N ASN A 228 8.76 26.82 49.54
CA ASN A 228 8.45 26.53 48.14
C ASN A 228 9.39 25.43 47.67
N TYR A 229 8.87 24.22 47.50
CA TYR A 229 9.64 23.07 47.11
C TYR A 229 9.88 23.07 45.60
N TRP A 230 8.81 23.17 44.80
CA TRP A 230 8.92 23.06 43.34
C TRP A 230 9.72 24.18 42.68
N GLY A 231 9.68 25.40 43.22
CA GLY A 231 10.45 26.54 42.73
C GLY A 231 9.76 27.43 41.69
N TYR A 232 8.46 27.25 41.43
CA TYR A 232 7.65 28.08 40.52
C TYR A 232 7.35 29.48 41.09
N ASN A 233 8.39 30.19 41.53
CA ASN A 233 8.29 31.54 42.08
C ASN A 233 9.62 32.30 41.91
N PRO A 234 10.09 32.54 40.68
CA PRO A 234 11.43 33.05 40.41
C PRO A 234 11.59 34.50 40.87
N VAL A 235 12.72 34.81 41.51
CA VAL A 235 13.17 36.16 41.80
C VAL A 235 14.23 36.65 40.81
N ASN A 236 14.95 35.74 40.15
CA ASN A 236 15.92 36.06 39.11
C ASN A 236 15.97 34.97 38.03
N TYR A 237 16.04 35.37 36.76
CA TYR A 237 15.95 34.43 35.64
C TYR A 237 17.28 33.78 35.21
N PHE A 238 18.43 34.31 35.63
CA PHE A 238 19.74 33.82 35.23
C PHE A 238 20.50 33.10 36.35
N ALA A 239 20.31 33.53 37.59
CA ALA A 239 20.94 32.88 38.73
C ALA A 239 20.32 31.50 38.96
N ALA A 240 21.16 30.48 39.14
CA ALA A 240 20.71 29.18 39.63
C ALA A 240 20.29 29.29 41.11
N HIS A 241 19.33 28.47 41.53
CA HIS A 241 18.87 28.45 42.92
C HIS A 241 19.95 27.93 43.87
N THR A 242 20.32 28.76 44.86
CA THR A 242 21.51 28.59 45.70
C THR A 242 21.52 27.27 46.48
N ASP A 243 20.36 26.81 46.95
CA ASP A 243 20.26 25.56 47.74
C ASP A 243 20.61 24.31 46.94
N TYR A 244 20.54 24.39 45.61
CA TYR A 244 20.91 23.28 44.72
C TYR A 244 22.41 23.30 44.36
N GLY A 245 23.11 24.40 44.59
CA GLY A 245 24.54 24.55 44.30
C GLY A 245 24.85 25.76 43.43
N ASN A 246 26.13 25.95 43.12
CA ASN A 246 26.59 27.10 42.33
C ASN A 246 26.50 26.83 40.81
N PRO A 247 26.68 27.86 39.96
CA PRO A 247 26.62 27.69 38.51
C PRO A 247 27.64 26.69 37.92
N GLU A 248 28.80 26.48 38.55
CA GLU A 248 29.79 25.50 38.08
C GLU A 248 29.40 24.06 38.42
N ASP A 249 28.69 23.84 39.53
CA ASP A 249 28.08 22.54 39.87
C ASP A 249 27.05 22.16 38.80
N PHE A 250 26.20 23.11 38.38
CA PHE A 250 25.22 22.90 37.31
C PHE A 250 25.89 22.52 35.98
N LYS A 251 26.89 23.28 35.53
CA LYS A 251 27.62 22.98 34.29
C LYS A 251 28.29 21.61 34.33
N SER A 252 28.82 21.22 35.49
CA SER A 252 29.42 19.90 35.69
C SER A 252 28.39 18.77 35.58
N ALA A 253 27.18 19.00 36.07
CA ALA A 253 26.05 18.10 35.91
C ALA A 253 25.65 17.94 34.44
N VAL A 254 25.41 19.06 33.75
CA VAL A 254 25.05 19.07 32.31
C VAL A 254 26.10 18.36 31.47
N LYS A 255 27.39 18.64 31.68
CA LYS A 255 28.48 17.98 30.95
C LYS A 255 28.48 16.46 31.13
N SER A 256 28.19 16.00 32.33
CA SER A 256 28.17 14.56 32.65
C SER A 256 26.94 13.87 32.07
N LEU A 257 25.78 14.52 32.11
CA LEU A 257 24.55 14.06 31.45
C LEU A 257 24.75 13.97 29.93
N HIS A 258 25.34 15.00 29.31
CA HIS A 258 25.68 14.98 27.89
C HIS A 258 26.64 13.84 27.53
N ALA A 259 27.66 13.59 28.36
CA ALA A 259 28.58 12.47 28.16
C ALA A 259 27.88 11.11 28.27
N ALA A 260 26.78 11.02 29.03
CA ALA A 260 25.91 9.86 29.11
C ALA A 260 24.90 9.76 27.95
N GLY A 261 24.80 10.78 27.10
CA GLY A 261 23.84 10.86 26.00
C GLY A 261 22.46 11.39 26.42
N ILE A 262 22.38 12.09 27.55
CA ILE A 262 21.14 12.62 28.14
C ILE A 262 21.12 14.13 27.96
N GLU A 263 20.06 14.65 27.36
CA GLU A 263 19.79 16.07 27.20
C GLU A 263 19.23 16.68 28.49
N VAL A 264 19.43 17.98 28.67
CA VAL A 264 18.89 18.74 29.81
C VAL A 264 17.86 19.76 29.32
N ILE A 265 16.62 19.58 29.75
CA ILE A 265 15.51 20.49 29.56
C ILE A 265 15.26 21.18 30.90
N LEU A 266 15.10 22.50 30.88
CA LEU A 266 14.73 23.24 32.09
C LEU A 266 13.27 23.65 32.04
N ASP A 267 12.56 23.36 33.12
CA ASP A 267 11.32 24.05 33.42
C ASP A 267 11.63 25.52 33.78
N VAL A 268 11.00 26.45 33.08
CA VAL A 268 11.27 27.88 33.19
C VAL A 268 10.00 28.69 33.36
N VAL A 269 10.07 29.65 34.26
CA VAL A 269 8.96 30.53 34.62
C VAL A 269 9.31 31.94 34.18
N TYR A 270 8.73 32.38 33.08
CA TYR A 270 8.84 33.77 32.60
C TYR A 270 7.51 34.52 32.66
N ASN A 271 6.43 33.84 33.03
CA ASN A 271 5.08 34.38 33.00
C ASN A 271 4.79 35.28 34.22
N HIS A 272 5.45 35.04 35.36
CA HIS A 272 5.34 35.83 36.59
C HIS A 272 6.68 35.91 37.37
N THR A 273 6.63 36.56 38.54
CA THR A 273 7.76 36.74 39.46
C THR A 273 7.36 36.60 40.93
N ALA A 274 8.35 36.40 41.81
CA ALA A 274 8.22 36.35 43.26
C ALA A 274 7.72 37.62 43.96
N GLU A 275 7.51 38.70 43.22
CA GLU A 275 7.03 39.96 43.79
C GLU A 275 5.50 40.00 43.98
N SER A 276 4.75 38.95 43.60
CA SER A 276 3.29 38.83 43.76
C SER A 276 2.51 40.04 43.21
N ASP A 277 1.28 40.26 43.68
CA ASP A 277 0.43 41.42 43.42
C ASP A 277 0.89 42.70 44.17
N GLU A 278 0.09 43.76 44.20
CA GLU A 278 0.42 45.01 44.88
C GLU A 278 0.78 44.89 46.37
N LEU A 279 0.34 43.82 47.05
CA LEU A 279 0.64 43.52 48.44
C LEU A 279 1.87 42.59 48.60
N GLY A 280 2.57 42.30 47.51
CA GLY A 280 3.81 41.55 47.53
C GLY A 280 5.06 42.38 47.89
N PRO A 281 6.21 41.70 48.04
CA PRO A 281 7.47 42.34 48.38
C PRO A 281 8.02 43.19 47.23
N THR A 282 9.06 43.99 47.50
CA THR A 282 9.80 44.77 46.50
C THR A 282 11.25 44.32 46.50
N LEU A 283 11.55 43.39 45.61
CA LEU A 283 12.78 42.60 45.53
C LEU A 283 13.66 42.99 44.33
N SER A 284 13.04 43.28 43.17
CA SER A 284 13.74 43.58 41.91
C SER A 284 12.88 44.44 40.98
N TYR A 285 12.13 43.82 40.07
CA TYR A 285 11.45 44.43 38.93
C TYR A 285 10.51 45.56 39.33
N ARG A 286 9.71 45.39 40.39
CA ARG A 286 8.79 46.40 40.94
C ARG A 286 9.51 47.68 41.33
N GLY A 287 10.63 47.55 42.03
CA GLY A 287 11.42 48.68 42.48
C GLY A 287 12.24 49.32 41.35
N ILE A 288 12.55 48.55 40.30
CA ILE A 288 13.33 49.01 39.16
C ILE A 288 12.50 49.76 38.13
N ASP A 289 11.38 49.18 37.68
CA ASP A 289 10.44 49.85 36.77
C ASP A 289 9.11 49.10 36.68
N ASN A 290 8.28 49.22 37.72
CA ASN A 290 7.01 48.49 37.82
C ASN A 290 6.11 48.59 36.58
N ALA A 291 5.98 49.79 36.01
CA ALA A 291 5.09 50.06 34.89
C ALA A 291 5.61 49.51 33.54
N SER A 292 6.88 49.11 33.49
CA SER A 292 7.50 48.53 32.29
C SER A 292 7.59 47.01 32.36
N TYR A 293 7.80 46.43 33.54
CA TYR A 293 7.97 44.98 33.70
C TYR A 293 6.64 44.22 33.77
N TYR A 294 5.58 44.81 34.30
CA TYR A 294 4.32 44.11 34.57
C TYR A 294 3.15 44.62 33.75
N VAL A 295 2.26 43.69 33.40
CA VAL A 295 0.97 44.04 32.83
C VAL A 295 0.07 44.59 33.94
N LEU A 296 -0.24 45.88 33.86
CA LEU A 296 -1.11 46.57 34.79
C LEU A 296 -2.53 46.68 34.22
N ARG A 297 -3.53 46.66 35.10
CA ARG A 297 -4.93 46.93 34.73
C ARG A 297 -5.10 48.39 34.27
N ASP A 298 -6.27 48.71 33.73
CA ASP A 298 -6.58 50.06 33.22
C ASP A 298 -6.39 51.16 34.27
N GLU A 299 -6.73 50.87 35.53
CA GLU A 299 -6.52 51.77 36.68
C GLU A 299 -5.06 51.88 37.14
N LYS A 300 -4.14 51.12 36.52
CA LYS A 300 -2.68 51.09 36.73
C LYS A 300 -2.18 50.69 38.13
N ARG A 301 -3.02 50.74 39.18
CA ARG A 301 -2.62 50.34 40.55
C ARG A 301 -2.41 48.84 40.69
N HIS A 302 -3.32 48.07 40.09
CA HIS A 302 -3.42 46.63 40.24
C HIS A 302 -2.85 45.90 39.02
N TYR A 303 -2.45 44.65 39.24
CA TYR A 303 -1.84 43.80 38.24
C TYR A 303 -2.89 42.97 37.51
N VAL A 304 -2.62 42.66 36.25
CA VAL A 304 -3.29 41.56 35.56
C VAL A 304 -2.69 40.25 36.09
N ASN A 305 -3.55 39.28 36.41
CA ASN A 305 -3.14 38.01 37.02
C ASN A 305 -3.67 36.83 36.19
N HIS A 306 -3.09 36.61 35.02
CA HIS A 306 -3.42 35.46 34.18
C HIS A 306 -2.72 34.16 34.62
N THR A 307 -1.80 34.26 35.57
CA THR A 307 -0.96 33.15 36.06
C THR A 307 -1.49 32.53 37.35
N GLY A 308 -2.30 33.27 38.12
CA GLY A 308 -2.78 32.85 39.44
C GLY A 308 -1.83 33.17 40.57
N THR A 309 -0.69 33.80 40.30
CA THR A 309 0.40 34.07 41.26
C THR A 309 0.52 35.54 41.66
N GLY A 310 -0.39 36.39 41.18
CA GLY A 310 -0.54 37.78 41.60
C GLY A 310 -0.11 38.80 40.55
N ASN A 311 0.87 38.47 39.69
CA ASN A 311 1.35 39.32 38.61
C ASN A 311 1.53 38.56 37.28
N THR A 312 1.59 39.31 36.19
CA THR A 312 1.95 38.82 34.86
C THR A 312 3.02 39.72 34.26
N LEU A 313 4.11 39.13 33.78
CA LEU A 313 5.22 39.86 33.15
C LEU A 313 4.83 40.32 31.73
N ASP A 314 5.15 41.56 31.37
CA ASP A 314 4.72 42.15 30.09
C ASP A 314 5.65 41.77 28.93
N MET A 315 5.37 40.64 28.28
CA MET A 315 6.11 40.19 27.10
C MET A 315 5.97 41.11 25.87
N THR A 316 5.03 42.07 25.88
CA THR A 316 4.91 43.06 24.79
C THR A 316 5.90 44.21 24.93
N HIS A 317 6.47 44.41 26.13
CA HIS A 317 7.48 45.44 26.36
C HIS A 317 8.86 44.98 25.82
N PRO A 318 9.50 45.74 24.91
CA PRO A 318 10.73 45.28 24.22
C PRO A 318 11.89 44.91 25.15
N GLN A 319 12.05 45.60 26.29
CA GLN A 319 13.14 45.30 27.24
C GLN A 319 12.84 44.06 28.08
N VAL A 320 11.58 43.75 28.34
CA VAL A 320 11.16 42.54 29.05
C VAL A 320 11.32 41.34 28.14
N LEU A 321 10.90 41.46 26.88
CA LEU A 321 11.17 40.46 25.86
C LEU A 321 12.68 40.22 25.71
N ALA A 322 13.50 41.29 25.63
CA ALA A 322 14.95 41.18 25.52
C ALA A 322 15.58 40.52 26.76
N LEU A 323 15.07 40.77 27.98
CA LEU A 323 15.46 40.08 29.21
C LEU A 323 15.21 38.58 29.10
N THR A 324 14.00 38.17 28.74
CA THR A 324 13.62 36.77 28.58
C THR A 324 14.48 36.06 27.54
N ILE A 325 14.63 36.63 26.35
CA ILE A 325 15.46 36.06 25.28
C ILE A 325 16.93 35.97 25.70
N SER A 326 17.45 36.98 26.40
CA SER A 326 18.82 36.96 26.92
C SER A 326 19.02 35.85 27.95
N SER A 327 18.02 35.61 28.81
CA SER A 327 18.03 34.52 29.79
C SER A 327 18.04 33.16 29.13
N LEU A 328 17.14 32.93 28.17
CA LEU A 328 17.12 31.69 27.39
C LEU A 328 18.47 31.44 26.70
N ARG A 329 19.06 32.46 26.05
CA ARG A 329 20.40 32.33 25.44
C ARG A 329 21.48 31.98 26.45
N TYR A 330 21.48 32.64 27.62
CA TYR A 330 22.44 32.35 28.69
C TYR A 330 22.39 30.88 29.12
N TRP A 331 21.19 30.34 29.37
CA TRP A 331 21.03 28.93 29.75
C TRP A 331 21.52 27.97 28.66
N VAL A 332 21.33 28.31 27.39
CA VAL A 332 21.79 27.47 26.27
C VAL A 332 23.30 27.57 26.04
N GLU A 333 23.84 28.79 25.95
CA GLU A 333 25.22 29.05 25.51
C GLU A 333 26.23 28.91 26.65
N ASP A 334 25.91 29.44 27.84
CA ASP A 334 26.82 29.46 28.99
C ASP A 334 26.61 28.26 29.93
N MET A 335 25.37 27.74 30.03
CA MET A 335 25.02 26.65 30.96
C MET A 335 24.83 25.29 30.27
N GLY A 336 24.72 25.26 28.93
CA GLY A 336 24.70 24.04 28.13
C GLY A 336 23.34 23.38 27.94
N VAL A 337 22.24 24.00 28.39
CA VAL A 337 20.86 23.49 28.32
C VAL A 337 20.44 23.21 26.87
N ASP A 338 19.72 22.11 26.64
CA ASP A 338 19.29 21.63 25.31
C ASP A 338 17.88 22.09 24.91
N GLY A 339 17.07 22.46 25.89
CA GLY A 339 15.70 22.91 25.67
C GLY A 339 15.02 23.43 26.93
N PHE A 340 13.76 23.82 26.76
CA PHE A 340 12.96 24.43 27.81
C PHE A 340 11.54 23.88 27.79
N ARG A 341 10.98 23.64 28.98
CA ARG A 341 9.54 23.53 29.21
C ARG A 341 9.07 24.83 29.84
N PHE A 342 8.14 25.51 29.17
CA PHE A 342 7.65 26.81 29.60
C PHE A 342 6.37 26.61 30.40
N ASP A 343 6.46 26.94 31.69
CA ASP A 343 5.32 27.06 32.59
C ASP A 343 4.33 28.11 32.08
N LEU A 344 3.03 27.77 32.13
CA LEU A 344 1.91 28.59 31.68
C LEU A 344 2.19 29.35 30.37
N ALA A 345 2.76 28.64 29.38
CA ALA A 345 3.40 29.23 28.21
C ALA A 345 2.47 30.14 27.39
N SER A 346 1.16 29.89 27.45
CA SER A 346 0.16 30.72 26.76
C SER A 346 0.23 32.19 27.21
N THR A 347 0.57 32.45 28.47
CA THR A 347 0.74 33.80 29.02
C THR A 347 1.83 34.58 28.27
N LEU A 348 2.92 33.92 27.90
CA LEU A 348 4.08 34.54 27.21
C LEU A 348 3.74 35.00 25.80
N ALA A 349 2.69 34.44 25.22
CA ALA A 349 2.23 34.70 23.87
C ALA A 349 0.95 35.55 23.83
N ARG A 350 0.58 36.19 24.95
CA ARG A 350 -0.56 37.11 25.00
C ARG A 350 -0.19 38.49 24.47
N GLY A 351 -1.06 39.03 23.62
CA GLY A 351 -1.15 40.45 23.30
C GLY A 351 -2.40 41.08 23.90
N PRO A 352 -2.76 42.31 23.50
CA PRO A 352 -3.96 43.01 23.97
C PRO A 352 -5.27 42.23 23.76
N ASP A 353 -5.35 41.43 22.70
CA ASP A 353 -6.55 40.66 22.32
C ASP A 353 -6.53 39.19 22.79
N GLY A 354 -5.54 38.78 23.61
CA GLY A 354 -5.35 37.40 24.06
C GLY A 354 -4.18 36.69 23.38
N PHE A 355 -4.20 35.35 23.37
CA PHE A 355 -3.12 34.54 22.79
C PHE A 355 -2.95 34.77 21.28
N ASP A 356 -1.72 35.05 20.84
CA ASP A 356 -1.37 35.21 19.44
C ASP A 356 -0.20 34.29 19.04
N ARG A 357 -0.43 33.48 17.99
CA ARG A 357 0.55 32.57 17.39
C ARG A 357 1.72 33.30 16.72
N GLN A 358 1.58 34.60 16.46
CA GLN A 358 2.64 35.48 15.94
C GLN A 358 3.07 36.54 16.97
N SER A 359 2.79 36.32 18.26
CA SER A 359 3.30 37.18 19.33
C SER A 359 4.81 37.37 19.24
N ASP A 360 5.27 38.55 19.67
CA ASP A 360 6.68 38.96 19.57
C ASP A 360 7.63 37.95 20.24
N PHE A 361 7.21 37.34 21.35
CA PHE A 361 7.94 36.27 22.02
C PHE A 361 8.14 35.04 21.14
N LEU A 362 7.08 34.51 20.53
CA LEU A 362 7.16 33.34 19.66
C LEU A 362 7.98 33.64 18.39
N VAL A 363 7.83 34.84 17.84
CA VAL A 363 8.62 35.31 16.68
C VAL A 363 10.11 35.43 17.05
N ALA A 364 10.43 35.98 18.21
CA ALA A 364 11.79 36.09 18.71
C ALA A 364 12.43 34.71 18.87
N CYS A 365 11.77 33.78 19.58
CA CYS A 365 12.26 32.40 19.73
C CYS A 365 12.48 31.68 18.38
N ARG A 366 11.59 31.91 17.41
CA ARG A 366 11.67 31.30 16.06
C ARG A 366 12.83 31.86 15.22
N ASN A 367 13.08 33.16 15.30
CA ASN A 367 14.09 33.84 14.48
C ASN A 367 15.48 33.89 15.13
N ASP A 368 15.57 33.53 16.41
CA ASP A 368 16.82 33.46 17.13
C ASP A 368 17.70 32.28 16.66
N PRO A 369 18.96 32.51 16.26
CA PRO A 369 19.82 31.45 15.73
C PRO A 369 20.22 30.39 16.78
N VAL A 370 20.14 30.72 18.07
CA VAL A 370 20.42 29.80 19.17
C VAL A 370 19.14 29.04 19.55
N LEU A 371 18.05 29.76 19.84
CA LEU A 371 16.82 29.17 20.38
C LEU A 371 16.04 28.35 19.36
N SER A 372 16.11 28.70 18.07
CA SER A 372 15.45 27.92 16.99
C SER A 372 15.98 26.49 16.85
N ASN A 373 17.15 26.18 17.44
CA ASN A 373 17.76 24.85 17.46
C ASN A 373 17.54 24.09 18.78
N CYS A 374 16.78 24.65 19.73
CA CYS A 374 16.48 24.02 21.02
C CYS A 374 15.16 23.26 20.99
N LYS A 375 14.97 22.35 21.96
CA LYS A 375 13.64 21.79 22.24
C LYS A 375 12.80 22.84 22.99
N LEU A 376 11.61 23.14 22.49
CA LEU A 376 10.68 24.08 23.10
C LEU A 376 9.38 23.34 23.41
N ILE A 377 9.09 23.17 24.69
CA ILE A 377 7.89 22.49 25.20
C ILE A 377 7.02 23.54 25.87
N ALA A 378 5.75 23.64 25.48
CA ALA A 378 4.80 24.53 26.13
C ALA A 378 3.92 23.74 27.11
N GLU A 379 3.63 24.32 28.27
CA GLU A 379 2.35 24.13 28.93
C GLU A 379 1.31 25.02 28.23
N PRO A 380 0.44 24.48 27.36
CA PRO A 380 -0.33 25.25 26.41
C PRO A 380 -1.62 25.83 27.01
N TRP A 381 -1.57 26.26 28.27
CA TRP A 381 -2.67 26.90 28.97
C TRP A 381 -2.18 27.93 29.98
N ASP A 382 -3.12 28.75 30.46
CA ASP A 382 -3.01 29.60 31.65
C ASP A 382 -4.42 29.77 32.23
N ILE A 383 -4.56 30.47 33.36
CA ILE A 383 -5.87 30.62 34.01
C ILE A 383 -6.66 31.85 33.50
N GLY A 384 -6.06 32.65 32.61
CA GLY A 384 -6.71 33.81 32.02
C GLY A 384 -7.79 33.40 30.99
N PRO A 385 -8.77 34.27 30.70
CA PRO A 385 -9.76 34.01 29.66
C PRO A 385 -9.09 33.65 28.32
N GLY A 386 -9.55 32.56 27.70
CA GLY A 386 -8.99 32.04 26.45
C GLY A 386 -7.58 31.44 26.57
N GLY A 387 -7.13 31.09 27.78
CA GLY A 387 -5.79 30.54 28.02
C GLY A 387 -5.54 29.16 27.44
N TYR A 388 -6.56 28.29 27.37
CA TYR A 388 -6.41 26.92 26.88
C TYR A 388 -6.24 26.85 25.36
N VAL A 389 -5.02 26.58 24.91
CA VAL A 389 -4.61 26.66 23.49
C VAL A 389 -3.79 25.43 23.05
N LEU A 390 -4.11 24.25 23.59
CA LEU A 390 -3.51 22.98 23.18
C LEU A 390 -3.53 22.80 21.66
N GLY A 391 -2.39 22.40 21.08
CA GLY A 391 -2.21 22.27 19.62
C GLY A 391 -1.91 23.59 18.88
N GLN A 392 -2.16 24.75 19.50
CA GLN A 392 -2.06 26.04 18.80
C GLN A 392 -0.66 26.66 18.77
N PHE A 393 0.32 26.13 19.49
CA PHE A 393 1.71 26.62 19.40
C PHE A 393 2.32 26.36 18.00
N PRO A 394 3.33 27.14 17.55
CA PRO A 394 3.97 26.96 16.25
C PRO A 394 4.60 25.57 16.03
N LYS A 395 4.96 25.25 14.78
CA LYS A 395 5.44 23.90 14.39
C LYS A 395 6.71 23.42 15.09
N ASN A 396 7.58 24.33 15.53
CA ASN A 396 8.83 24.02 16.24
C ASN A 396 8.64 23.84 17.76
N TRP A 397 7.40 23.88 18.23
CA TRP A 397 7.04 23.68 19.63
C TRP A 397 6.29 22.36 19.80
N CYS A 398 6.65 21.64 20.85
CA CYS A 398 5.87 20.56 21.41
C CYS A 398 4.99 21.09 22.54
N SER A 399 3.96 20.35 22.91
CA SER A 399 3.06 20.74 23.99
C SER A 399 2.79 19.58 24.91
N TRP A 400 2.78 19.83 26.21
CA TRP A 400 2.17 18.93 27.18
C TRP A 400 0.73 18.64 26.77
N ASN A 401 0.39 17.36 26.66
CA ASN A 401 -0.93 16.90 26.24
C ASN A 401 -1.73 16.37 27.45
N ASP A 402 -2.42 17.29 28.13
CA ASP A 402 -3.33 16.95 29.23
C ASP A 402 -4.50 16.06 28.78
N ARG A 403 -4.91 16.16 27.51
CA ARG A 403 -5.91 15.25 26.94
C ARG A 403 -5.41 13.81 26.87
N PHE A 404 -4.12 13.59 26.57
CA PHE A 404 -3.53 12.26 26.66
C PHE A 404 -3.63 11.71 28.09
N ARG A 405 -3.23 12.51 29.08
CA ARG A 405 -3.30 12.16 30.50
C ARG A 405 -4.72 11.74 30.89
N ASP A 406 -5.69 12.60 30.60
CA ASP A 406 -7.07 12.44 31.07
C ASP A 406 -7.77 11.28 30.38
N ASP A 407 -7.66 11.17 29.06
CA ASP A 407 -8.36 10.13 28.30
C ASP A 407 -7.80 8.74 28.56
N VAL A 408 -6.48 8.62 28.76
CA VAL A 408 -5.86 7.34 29.14
C VAL A 408 -6.28 6.93 30.55
N ARG A 409 -6.28 7.86 31.51
CA ARG A 409 -6.76 7.59 32.87
C ARG A 409 -8.24 7.18 32.87
N SER A 410 -9.09 7.91 32.14
CA SER A 410 -10.52 7.65 31.96
C SER A 410 -10.79 6.26 31.37
N PHE A 411 -10.07 5.88 30.30
CA PHE A 411 -10.21 4.55 29.70
C PHE A 411 -9.93 3.44 30.71
N TRP A 412 -8.79 3.53 31.40
CA TRP A 412 -8.42 2.49 32.33
C TRP A 412 -9.37 2.45 33.53
N ARG A 413 -9.78 3.61 34.08
CA ARG A 413 -10.81 3.68 35.13
C ARG A 413 -12.11 2.97 34.74
N GLY A 414 -12.41 2.90 33.44
CA GLY A 414 -13.51 2.13 32.87
C GLY A 414 -14.70 2.98 32.47
N ASP A 415 -14.47 4.26 32.16
CA ASP A 415 -15.51 5.18 31.71
C ASP A 415 -16.10 4.76 30.34
N GLU A 416 -17.38 5.04 30.13
CA GLU A 416 -18.07 4.73 28.87
C GLU A 416 -17.47 5.50 27.68
N MET A 417 -17.40 4.85 26.51
CA MET A 417 -16.89 5.45 25.24
C MET A 417 -15.42 5.91 25.24
N ALA A 418 -14.67 5.68 26.32
CA ALA A 418 -13.29 6.16 26.45
C ALA A 418 -12.30 5.54 25.45
N HIS A 419 -12.62 4.38 24.85
CA HIS A 419 -11.79 3.74 23.83
C HIS A 419 -11.59 4.60 22.58
N LYS A 420 -12.57 5.43 22.22
CA LYS A 420 -12.46 6.35 21.07
C LYS A 420 -11.43 7.44 21.31
N ALA A 421 -11.48 8.04 22.50
CA ALA A 421 -10.53 9.05 22.91
C ALA A 421 -9.12 8.44 23.00
N LEU A 422 -9.00 7.27 23.66
CA LEU A 422 -7.76 6.51 23.73
C LEU A 422 -7.19 6.18 22.35
N ALA A 423 -8.00 5.79 21.38
CA ALA A 423 -7.54 5.50 20.02
C ALA A 423 -6.86 6.70 19.35
N ALA A 424 -7.44 7.90 19.52
CA ALA A 424 -6.82 9.13 19.04
C ALA A 424 -5.51 9.42 19.79
N ARG A 425 -5.45 9.18 21.10
CA ARG A 425 -4.23 9.35 21.92
C ARG A 425 -3.10 8.39 21.49
N LEU A 426 -3.42 7.12 21.23
CA LEU A 426 -2.45 6.11 20.78
C LEU A 426 -1.80 6.47 19.43
N LEU A 427 -2.52 7.18 18.56
CA LEU A 427 -2.06 7.63 17.24
C LEU A 427 -1.56 9.09 17.24
N GLY A 428 -1.10 9.59 18.39
CA GLY A 428 -0.37 10.86 18.50
C GLY A 428 -1.27 12.08 18.55
N SER A 429 -2.55 11.90 18.89
CA SER A 429 -3.55 12.97 19.00
C SER A 429 -3.67 13.79 17.71
N ALA A 430 -3.81 13.11 16.57
CA ALA A 430 -3.94 13.75 15.25
C ALA A 430 -5.10 14.76 15.19
N ASP A 431 -6.19 14.50 15.91
CA ASP A 431 -7.34 15.41 16.06
C ASP A 431 -6.99 16.76 16.70
N ILE A 432 -5.86 16.84 17.41
CA ILE A 432 -5.35 18.04 18.08
C ILE A 432 -4.16 18.64 17.33
N PHE A 433 -3.24 17.80 16.83
CA PHE A 433 -1.95 18.25 16.32
C PHE A 433 -1.75 18.11 14.81
N ASP A 434 -2.59 17.37 14.07
CA ASP A 434 -2.42 17.15 12.63
C ASP A 434 -2.92 18.34 11.80
N HIS A 435 -2.24 19.46 11.96
CA HIS A 435 -2.44 20.66 11.18
C HIS A 435 -1.14 21.48 11.15
N SER A 436 -1.08 22.47 10.26
CA SER A 436 0.04 23.43 10.20
C SER A 436 1.44 22.79 10.02
N GLY A 437 1.52 21.56 9.51
CA GLY A 437 2.77 20.83 9.28
C GLY A 437 3.50 20.38 10.56
N LYS A 438 2.78 20.19 11.67
CA LYS A 438 3.32 19.57 12.88
C LYS A 438 3.62 18.08 12.67
N SER A 439 4.50 17.56 13.52
CA SER A 439 4.82 16.14 13.57
C SER A 439 3.96 15.45 14.62
N ALA A 440 3.73 14.14 14.51
CA ALA A 440 3.09 13.36 15.59
C ALA A 440 3.87 13.47 16.92
N ASN A 441 5.18 13.73 16.86
CA ASN A 441 6.03 13.95 18.02
C ASN A 441 5.86 15.33 18.67
N SER A 442 4.98 16.20 18.16
CA SER A 442 4.64 17.47 18.81
C SER A 442 3.81 17.30 20.09
N SER A 443 3.23 16.11 20.30
CA SER A 443 2.53 15.75 21.54
C SER A 443 3.52 15.22 22.58
N ILE A 444 3.70 15.93 23.69
CA ILE A 444 4.35 15.38 24.89
C ILE A 444 3.27 14.64 25.68
N ASN A 445 3.27 13.32 25.55
CA ASN A 445 2.34 12.43 26.23
C ASN A 445 2.84 12.18 27.65
N PHE A 446 1.95 12.26 28.64
CA PHE A 446 2.27 11.94 30.02
C PHE A 446 1.04 11.39 30.73
N ILE A 447 1.24 10.53 31.73
CA ILE A 447 0.17 10.03 32.59
C ILE A 447 0.10 10.85 33.88
N THR A 448 1.23 11.40 34.30
CA THR A 448 1.51 11.97 35.63
C THR A 448 2.61 13.00 35.44
N SER A 449 2.61 14.01 36.30
CA SER A 449 3.58 15.11 36.32
C SER A 449 3.74 15.55 37.78
N HIS A 450 4.61 16.52 38.03
CA HIS A 450 4.74 17.13 39.36
C HIS A 450 3.40 17.68 39.89
N ASP A 451 2.55 18.23 38.99
CA ASP A 451 1.17 18.60 39.31
C ASP A 451 0.23 17.39 39.23
N GLY A 452 -0.60 17.22 40.27
CA GLY A 452 -1.51 16.10 40.44
C GLY A 452 -0.91 14.93 41.22
N PHE A 453 -1.57 13.77 41.10
CA PHE A 453 -1.10 12.52 41.71
C PHE A 453 0.10 11.94 40.96
N THR A 454 0.96 11.23 41.70
CA THR A 454 1.90 10.24 41.14
C THR A 454 1.16 9.03 40.57
N LEU A 455 1.84 8.18 39.80
CA LEU A 455 1.25 6.99 39.21
C LEU A 455 0.67 6.03 40.25
N ARG A 456 1.37 5.87 41.39
CA ARG A 456 0.89 5.05 42.51
C ARG A 456 -0.38 5.63 43.12
N ASP A 457 -0.46 6.95 43.23
CA ASP A 457 -1.58 7.63 43.87
C ASP A 457 -2.82 7.67 42.97
N VAL A 458 -2.64 7.73 41.64
CA VAL A 458 -3.74 7.58 40.64
C VAL A 458 -4.50 6.26 40.83
N VAL A 459 -3.85 5.20 41.31
CA VAL A 459 -4.48 3.88 41.53
C VAL A 459 -4.78 3.60 43.01
N SER A 460 -4.52 4.57 43.90
CA SER A 460 -4.65 4.37 45.35
C SER A 460 -5.59 5.35 46.04
N TYR A 461 -5.94 6.47 45.40
CA TYR A 461 -6.75 7.53 46.00
C TYR A 461 -7.84 8.04 45.04
N ASN A 462 -9.05 8.20 45.54
CA ASN A 462 -10.13 8.89 44.82
C ASN A 462 -10.21 10.37 45.21
N GLU A 463 -9.86 10.70 46.46
CA GLU A 463 -9.88 12.06 46.98
C GLU A 463 -8.45 12.57 47.16
N LYS A 464 -8.26 13.89 47.08
CA LYS A 464 -6.99 14.54 47.41
C LYS A 464 -6.83 14.71 48.93
N HIS A 465 -5.60 14.55 49.43
CA HIS A 465 -5.20 14.61 50.84
C HIS A 465 -4.09 15.64 51.05
N ASN A 466 -4.38 16.89 50.69
CA ASN A 466 -3.45 18.04 50.70
C ASN A 466 -3.43 18.76 52.06
N ALA A 467 -3.95 18.16 53.13
CA ALA A 467 -4.03 18.80 54.45
C ALA A 467 -2.67 19.30 54.98
N ALA A 468 -1.58 18.62 54.61
CA ALA A 468 -0.21 19.01 54.95
C ALA A 468 0.21 20.38 54.37
N ASN A 469 -0.48 20.87 53.33
CA ASN A 469 -0.20 22.17 52.71
C ASN A 469 -0.80 23.33 53.54
N GLY A 470 -1.64 23.04 54.52
CA GLY A 470 -2.20 24.01 55.47
C GLY A 470 -3.31 24.92 54.90
N GLU A 471 -3.96 24.51 53.80
CA GLU A 471 -5.05 25.26 53.16
C GLU A 471 -6.43 24.61 53.33
N ASN A 472 -6.54 23.67 54.28
CA ASN A 472 -7.75 22.86 54.54
C ASN A 472 -8.21 22.07 53.30
N ASN A 473 -7.26 21.48 52.56
CA ASN A 473 -7.51 20.66 51.37
C ASN A 473 -8.16 21.40 50.19
N ARG A 474 -8.17 22.74 50.20
CA ARG A 474 -8.79 23.56 49.14
C ARG A 474 -7.93 23.63 47.88
N ASP A 475 -6.62 23.58 48.05
CA ASP A 475 -5.62 23.60 46.98
C ASP A 475 -5.55 22.27 46.22
N GLY A 476 -5.03 22.29 44.99
CA GLY A 476 -4.99 21.15 44.07
C GLY A 476 -6.30 20.88 43.33
N HIS A 477 -6.21 20.29 42.13
CA HIS A 477 -7.38 20.00 41.31
C HIS A 477 -8.20 18.82 41.88
N GLY A 478 -9.53 18.85 41.76
CA GLY A 478 -10.41 17.77 42.26
C GLY A 478 -10.75 16.70 41.21
N HIS A 479 -10.51 16.95 39.92
CA HIS A 479 -10.80 16.00 38.84
C HIS A 479 -9.55 15.21 38.46
N ASN A 480 -9.18 14.22 39.27
CA ASN A 480 -7.92 13.47 39.08
C ASN A 480 -8.04 12.27 38.12
N LEU A 481 -9.26 11.82 37.83
CA LEU A 481 -9.54 10.61 37.03
C LEU A 481 -8.82 9.37 37.58
N SER A 482 -8.79 9.25 38.90
CA SER A 482 -8.16 8.15 39.64
C SER A 482 -9.17 7.07 40.05
N ASP A 483 -8.65 5.92 40.50
CA ASP A 483 -9.42 4.80 41.03
C ASP A 483 -8.63 4.10 42.15
N ASN A 484 -9.11 4.20 43.39
CA ASN A 484 -8.51 3.54 44.54
C ASN A 484 -8.73 2.02 44.59
N MET A 485 -9.50 1.45 43.66
CA MET A 485 -9.84 0.02 43.58
C MET A 485 -10.53 -0.54 44.83
N GLY A 486 -11.27 0.31 45.54
CA GLY A 486 -12.11 -0.05 46.69
C GLY A 486 -11.56 0.32 48.06
N VAL A 487 -10.27 0.68 48.19
CA VAL A 487 -9.65 1.08 49.47
C VAL A 487 -8.86 2.37 49.30
N GLU A 488 -9.21 3.43 50.03
CA GLU A 488 -8.49 4.70 49.97
C GLU A 488 -7.11 4.57 50.66
N GLY A 489 -6.03 4.82 49.92
CA GLY A 489 -4.66 4.81 50.41
C GLY A 489 -4.01 3.41 50.52
N PRO A 490 -2.97 3.26 51.35
CA PRO A 490 -2.25 1.99 51.55
C PRO A 490 -3.14 0.87 52.08
N THR A 491 -2.87 -0.37 51.65
CA THR A 491 -3.64 -1.55 52.07
C THR A 491 -2.75 -2.79 52.09
N GLU A 492 -3.09 -3.75 52.96
CA GLU A 492 -2.47 -5.09 53.02
C GLU A 492 -3.20 -6.11 52.12
N ASP A 493 -4.29 -5.71 51.45
CA ASP A 493 -5.01 -6.58 50.52
C ASP A 493 -4.16 -6.88 49.27
N THR A 494 -3.63 -8.09 49.21
CA THR A 494 -2.79 -8.57 48.11
C THR A 494 -3.48 -8.54 46.74
N ALA A 495 -4.81 -8.73 46.68
CA ALA A 495 -5.55 -8.71 45.42
C ALA A 495 -5.67 -7.29 44.88
N ILE A 496 -5.95 -6.32 45.75
CA ILE A 496 -5.97 -4.89 45.41
C ILE A 496 -4.57 -4.43 44.98
N ASN A 497 -3.53 -4.76 45.75
CA ASN A 497 -2.17 -4.36 45.41
C ASN A 497 -1.70 -4.95 44.06
N ALA A 498 -2.06 -6.20 43.75
CA ALA A 498 -1.78 -6.80 42.45
C ALA A 498 -2.55 -6.13 41.31
N ALA A 499 -3.81 -5.74 41.53
CA ALA A 499 -4.60 -4.98 40.56
C ALA A 499 -4.01 -3.58 40.33
N ARG A 500 -3.60 -2.88 41.39
CA ARG A 500 -2.91 -1.58 41.32
C ARG A 500 -1.62 -1.68 40.52
N LEU A 501 -0.76 -2.65 40.81
CA LEU A 501 0.48 -2.86 40.07
C LEU A 501 0.22 -3.11 38.58
N ARG A 502 -0.73 -3.99 38.25
CA ARG A 502 -1.14 -4.24 36.86
C ARG A 502 -1.66 -2.97 36.18
N ARG A 503 -2.44 -2.15 36.87
CA ARG A 503 -2.94 -0.88 36.34
C ARG A 503 -1.85 0.16 36.12
N GLN A 504 -0.88 0.26 37.03
CA GLN A 504 0.31 1.10 36.82
C GLN A 504 1.08 0.65 35.58
N LYS A 505 1.28 -0.67 35.40
CA LYS A 505 1.90 -1.23 34.19
C LYS A 505 1.08 -0.96 32.92
N ASN A 506 -0.25 -1.05 32.98
CA ASN A 506 -1.14 -0.72 31.87
C ASN A 506 -0.99 0.74 31.42
N LEU A 507 -0.94 1.67 32.38
CA LEU A 507 -0.75 3.09 32.13
C LEU A 507 0.64 3.38 31.51
N LEU A 508 1.71 2.79 32.07
CA LEU A 508 3.06 2.91 31.52
C LEU A 508 3.20 2.30 30.13
N ALA A 509 2.59 1.14 29.89
CA ALA A 509 2.57 0.52 28.57
C ALA A 509 1.83 1.41 27.56
N THR A 510 0.68 1.96 27.94
CA THR A 510 -0.07 2.89 27.08
C THR A 510 0.77 4.12 26.73
N LEU A 511 1.45 4.72 27.70
CA LEU A 511 2.35 5.85 27.51
C LEU A 511 3.49 5.53 26.52
N MET A 512 4.21 4.43 26.74
CA MET A 512 5.41 4.10 25.99
C MET A 512 5.13 3.50 24.60
N LEU A 513 3.94 2.98 24.35
CA LEU A 513 3.56 2.37 23.06
C LEU A 513 2.74 3.31 22.16
N SER A 514 2.35 4.48 22.67
CA SER A 514 1.66 5.51 21.87
C SER A 514 2.62 6.25 20.94
N GLN A 515 2.11 6.72 19.79
CA GLN A 515 2.80 7.75 18.99
C GLN A 515 2.91 9.05 19.80
N GLY A 516 3.93 9.85 19.50
CA GLY A 516 4.26 11.06 20.27
C GLY A 516 5.52 10.89 21.11
N THR A 517 5.83 11.89 21.93
CA THR A 517 7.02 11.89 22.81
C THR A 517 6.58 11.57 24.25
N PRO A 518 6.97 10.43 24.84
CA PRO A 518 6.59 10.10 26.21
C PRO A 518 7.39 10.92 27.23
N MET A 519 6.71 11.30 28.32
CA MET A 519 7.28 11.89 29.52
C MET A 519 6.88 11.06 30.74
N LEU A 520 7.86 10.69 31.56
CA LEU A 520 7.69 9.98 32.83
C LEU A 520 8.03 10.91 34.00
N LEU A 521 7.18 10.95 35.02
CA LEU A 521 7.48 11.61 36.29
C LEU A 521 8.46 10.74 37.10
N ALA A 522 9.52 11.36 37.60
CA ALA A 522 10.52 10.68 38.40
C ALA A 522 9.92 10.04 39.66
N GLY A 523 10.18 8.75 39.84
CA GLY A 523 9.66 7.99 40.98
C GLY A 523 8.45 7.16 40.63
N ASP A 524 7.77 7.40 39.51
CA ASP A 524 6.67 6.51 39.10
C ASP A 524 7.15 5.09 38.81
N GLU A 525 8.39 4.93 38.32
CA GLU A 525 9.00 3.62 38.17
C GLU A 525 9.47 2.99 39.50
N PHE A 526 9.40 3.74 40.61
CA PHE A 526 9.69 3.28 41.97
C PHE A 526 8.42 2.85 42.69
N GLY A 527 7.24 3.20 42.17
CA GLY A 527 6.00 3.20 42.95
C GLY A 527 5.93 4.34 43.96
N HIS A 528 6.57 5.48 43.67
CA HIS A 528 6.57 6.66 44.55
C HIS A 528 5.15 7.17 44.80
N SER A 529 4.86 7.48 46.06
CA SER A 529 3.59 8.00 46.53
C SER A 529 3.83 9.27 47.31
N GLN A 530 2.93 10.24 47.14
CA GLN A 530 2.86 11.45 47.95
C GLN A 530 1.74 11.34 48.99
N SER A 531 1.34 10.11 49.32
CA SER A 531 0.27 9.78 50.27
C SER A 531 -1.07 10.45 49.94
N GLY A 532 -1.37 10.58 48.64
CA GLY A 532 -2.60 11.21 48.18
C GLY A 532 -2.55 12.75 48.22
N ASN A 533 -1.39 13.37 48.46
CA ASN A 533 -1.22 14.79 48.19
C ASN A 533 -1.04 14.97 46.67
N ASN A 534 -1.94 15.71 46.03
CA ASN A 534 -1.90 15.95 44.58
C ASN A 534 -1.38 17.35 44.20
N ASN A 535 -0.84 18.08 45.17
CA ASN A 535 -0.33 19.43 45.00
C ASN A 535 0.79 19.68 46.02
N SER A 536 1.84 18.87 45.98
CA SER A 536 2.92 18.87 46.98
C SER A 536 3.94 20.01 46.81
N TYR A 537 3.53 21.14 46.21
CA TYR A 537 4.39 22.26 45.85
C TYR A 537 5.18 22.87 47.00
N CYS A 538 4.70 22.70 48.24
CA CYS A 538 5.31 23.25 49.44
C CYS A 538 5.90 22.19 50.41
N GLN A 539 6.02 20.93 49.96
CA GLN A 539 6.43 19.81 50.81
C GLN A 539 7.87 19.38 50.53
N ASP A 540 8.85 20.12 51.04
CA ASP A 540 10.27 19.73 50.99
C ASP A 540 10.64 18.73 52.09
N ASN A 541 10.09 17.51 52.01
CA ASN A 541 10.24 16.46 53.01
C ASN A 541 9.98 15.05 52.41
N GLU A 542 9.84 14.04 53.26
CA GLU A 542 9.65 12.65 52.87
C GLU A 542 8.39 12.37 52.04
N ILE A 543 7.42 13.30 51.98
CA ILE A 543 6.28 13.20 51.06
C ILE A 543 6.75 13.23 49.60
N THR A 544 7.75 14.06 49.28
CA THR A 544 8.20 14.28 47.88
C THR A 544 9.57 13.69 47.56
N TRP A 545 10.41 13.43 48.58
CA TRP A 545 11.74 12.88 48.35
C TRP A 545 11.68 11.40 47.93
N LEU A 546 12.34 11.05 46.82
CA LEU A 546 12.35 9.69 46.30
C LEU A 546 13.09 8.74 47.25
N ASP A 547 12.43 7.64 47.62
CA ASP A 547 12.98 6.62 48.51
C ASP A 547 13.65 5.49 47.72
N TRP A 548 14.97 5.59 47.57
CA TRP A 548 15.78 4.60 46.85
C TRP A 548 15.96 3.27 47.59
N ASP A 549 15.53 3.17 48.85
CA ASP A 549 15.53 1.91 49.59
C ASP A 549 14.20 1.15 49.45
N ALA A 550 13.15 1.79 48.92
CA ALA A 550 11.79 1.26 48.81
C ALA A 550 11.31 1.18 47.34
N VAL A 551 12.24 0.95 46.41
CA VAL A 551 11.94 0.82 44.98
C VAL A 551 11.10 -0.42 44.71
N ASP A 552 10.03 -0.26 43.93
CA ASP A 552 9.33 -1.38 43.30
C ASP A 552 10.16 -1.93 42.12
N ASP A 553 10.98 -2.96 42.41
CA ASP A 553 11.87 -3.58 41.42
C ASP A 553 11.10 -4.09 40.19
N GLU A 554 9.89 -4.61 40.38
CA GLU A 554 9.06 -5.15 39.29
C GLU A 554 8.60 -4.04 38.33
N LEU A 555 8.22 -2.87 38.87
CA LEU A 555 7.82 -1.73 38.05
C LEU A 555 9.02 -1.09 37.33
N GLN A 556 10.17 -1.00 37.99
CA GLN A 556 11.39 -0.47 37.39
C GLN A 556 11.92 -1.36 36.26
N GLU A 557 11.91 -2.68 36.45
CA GLU A 557 12.28 -3.64 35.40
C GLU A 557 11.31 -3.57 34.21
N PHE A 558 10.01 -3.51 34.48
CA PHE A 558 8.99 -3.36 33.45
C PHE A 558 9.16 -2.07 32.63
N MET A 559 9.47 -0.95 33.29
CA MET A 559 9.76 0.31 32.60
C MET A 559 11.00 0.21 31.70
N ALA A 560 12.05 -0.48 32.16
CA ALA A 560 13.24 -0.75 31.35
C ALA A 560 12.93 -1.65 30.13
N GLU A 561 12.02 -2.62 30.27
CA GLU A 561 11.53 -3.44 29.16
C GLU A 561 10.75 -2.63 28.14
N LEU A 562 9.83 -1.75 28.59
CA LEU A 562 9.08 -0.85 27.72
C LEU A 562 9.99 0.08 26.91
N ALA A 563 11.01 0.67 27.54
CA ALA A 563 11.95 1.53 26.84
C ALA A 563 12.76 0.78 25.76
N LYS A 564 13.18 -0.46 26.06
CA LYS A 564 13.85 -1.32 25.07
C LYS A 564 12.89 -1.69 23.93
N LEU A 565 11.64 -2.00 24.26
CA LEU A 565 10.62 -2.37 23.28
C LEU A 565 10.31 -1.21 22.33
N ARG A 566 10.08 0.00 22.86
CA ARG A 566 9.87 1.21 22.07
C ARG A 566 11.04 1.47 21.12
N LYS A 567 12.28 1.33 21.61
CA LYS A 567 13.49 1.52 20.79
C LYS A 567 13.67 0.43 19.72
N LYS A 568 13.21 -0.80 19.99
CA LYS A 568 13.32 -1.93 19.06
C LYS A 568 12.40 -1.76 17.84
N PHE A 569 11.22 -1.16 18.01
CA PHE A 569 10.18 -1.10 16.98
C PHE A 569 9.90 0.34 16.53
N PRO A 570 10.32 0.75 15.32
CA PRO A 570 10.06 2.10 14.80
C PRO A 570 8.57 2.41 14.64
N GLN A 571 7.71 1.39 14.64
CA GLN A 571 6.27 1.51 14.59
C GLN A 571 5.71 2.44 15.67
N PHE A 572 6.33 2.53 16.87
CA PHE A 572 5.82 3.31 18.01
C PHE A 572 6.20 4.79 18.02
N SER A 573 7.12 5.22 17.14
CA SER A 573 7.69 6.57 17.17
C SER A 573 7.78 7.21 15.79
N GLN A 574 6.73 7.05 15.00
CA GLN A 574 6.67 7.61 13.65
C GLN A 574 6.45 9.13 13.71
N SER A 575 7.16 9.86 12.86
CA SER A 575 7.06 11.33 12.82
C SER A 575 5.80 11.83 12.09
N GLN A 576 5.21 10.99 11.26
CA GLN A 576 3.98 11.24 10.50
C GLN A 576 2.76 10.67 11.22
N PHE A 577 1.64 11.36 11.11
CA PHE A 577 0.35 10.85 11.60
C PHE A 577 -0.12 9.67 10.76
N LEU A 578 -0.82 8.73 11.39
CA LEU A 578 -1.23 7.47 10.78
C LEU A 578 -2.74 7.47 10.55
N HIS A 579 -3.15 7.39 9.28
CA HIS A 579 -4.55 7.48 8.86
C HIS A 579 -5.09 6.21 8.18
N GLY A 580 -4.41 5.07 8.34
CA GLY A 580 -4.79 3.81 7.71
C GLY A 580 -4.51 3.79 6.20
N GLU A 581 -3.46 4.50 5.77
CA GLU A 581 -3.00 4.56 4.37
C GLU A 581 -2.27 3.29 3.97
N LEU A 582 -2.25 2.96 2.68
CA LEU A 582 -1.57 1.77 2.18
C LEU A 582 -0.04 1.90 2.30
N VAL A 583 0.59 0.80 2.70
CA VAL A 583 2.04 0.70 2.89
C VAL A 583 2.65 -0.08 1.73
N GLY A 584 3.28 0.65 0.81
CA GLY A 584 3.89 0.09 -0.40
C GLY A 584 2.91 -0.74 -1.24
N ASP A 585 3.43 -1.78 -1.90
CA ASP A 585 2.62 -2.69 -2.73
C ASP A 585 2.04 -3.88 -1.94
N SER A 586 2.25 -3.92 -0.61
CA SER A 586 1.83 -5.03 0.25
C SER A 586 0.31 -5.15 0.39
N GLY A 587 -0.42 -4.06 0.15
CA GLY A 587 -1.86 -3.97 0.39
C GLY A 587 -2.26 -3.80 1.86
N ALA A 588 -1.29 -3.82 2.79
CA ALA A 588 -1.50 -3.53 4.21
C ALA A 588 -1.67 -2.02 4.45
N ARG A 589 -2.36 -1.65 5.54
CA ARG A 589 -2.53 -0.25 5.98
C ARG A 589 -1.60 0.06 7.15
N ASN A 590 -1.09 1.30 7.24
CA ASN A 590 -0.12 1.71 8.26
C ASN A 590 -0.66 1.63 9.70
N ALA A 591 -1.97 1.81 9.88
CA ALA A 591 -2.68 1.58 11.14
C ALA A 591 -4.02 0.88 10.87
N VAL A 592 -4.33 -0.17 11.63
CA VAL A 592 -5.60 -0.90 11.56
C VAL A 592 -6.10 -1.24 12.96
N TRP A 593 -7.34 -0.88 13.26
CA TRP A 593 -8.04 -1.30 14.47
C TRP A 593 -8.74 -2.62 14.23
N ILE A 594 -8.52 -3.61 15.10
CA ILE A 594 -9.08 -4.96 14.95
C ILE A 594 -9.78 -5.41 16.23
N SER A 595 -10.88 -6.14 16.06
CA SER A 595 -11.65 -6.76 17.15
C SER A 595 -11.01 -8.08 17.60
N PRO A 596 -11.41 -8.64 18.76
CA PRO A 596 -11.01 -9.98 19.17
C PRO A 596 -11.32 -11.08 18.13
N ASN A 597 -12.32 -10.86 17.27
CA ASN A 597 -12.68 -11.79 16.18
C ASN A 597 -11.80 -11.65 14.94
N GLY A 598 -10.82 -10.73 14.93
CA GLY A 598 -9.92 -10.48 13.78
C GLY A 598 -10.49 -9.54 12.71
N ASP A 599 -11.74 -9.08 12.88
CA ASP A 599 -12.38 -8.13 11.96
C ASP A 599 -11.90 -6.70 12.22
N GLU A 600 -11.73 -5.91 11.16
CA GLU A 600 -11.43 -4.48 11.28
C GLU A 600 -12.60 -3.74 11.96
N LEU A 601 -12.29 -2.91 12.96
CA LEU A 601 -13.29 -2.12 13.68
C LEU A 601 -13.63 -0.85 12.90
N HIS A 602 -14.91 -0.72 12.51
CA HIS A 602 -15.48 0.45 11.85
C HIS A 602 -16.99 0.55 12.12
N GLY A 603 -17.57 1.74 11.95
CA GLY A 603 -19.01 1.99 12.10
C GLY A 603 -19.54 1.54 13.46
N ALA A 604 -20.66 0.82 13.45
CA ALA A 604 -21.38 0.40 14.67
C ALA A 604 -20.51 -0.40 15.66
N ASN A 605 -19.55 -1.20 15.20
CA ASN A 605 -18.66 -1.96 16.09
C ASN A 605 -17.64 -1.07 16.82
N TRP A 606 -17.27 0.06 16.22
CA TRP A 606 -16.43 1.07 16.85
C TRP A 606 -17.23 1.99 17.77
N ASP A 607 -18.52 2.17 17.48
CA ASP A 607 -19.44 3.00 18.23
C ASP A 607 -20.06 2.30 19.46
N ASP A 608 -19.67 1.05 19.74
CA ASP A 608 -20.10 0.31 20.94
C ASP A 608 -19.58 1.00 22.22
N PRO A 609 -20.47 1.51 23.09
CA PRO A 609 -20.08 2.23 24.30
C PRO A 609 -19.34 1.39 25.35
N ILE A 610 -19.40 0.07 25.25
CA ILE A 610 -18.77 -0.86 26.19
C ILE A 610 -17.60 -1.65 25.57
N LEU A 611 -17.02 -1.16 24.46
CA LEU A 611 -15.86 -1.82 23.83
C LEU A 611 -14.64 -1.80 24.77
N LYS A 612 -14.40 -2.92 25.44
CA LYS A 612 -13.31 -3.08 26.42
C LYS A 612 -12.07 -3.78 25.88
N CYS A 613 -12.13 -4.43 24.71
CA CYS A 613 -10.99 -5.11 24.12
C CYS A 613 -10.88 -4.88 22.62
N PHE A 614 -9.71 -4.42 22.19
CA PHE A 614 -9.40 -4.15 20.79
C PHE A 614 -7.89 -4.21 20.56
N GLY A 615 -7.50 -4.41 19.31
CA GLY A 615 -6.12 -4.41 18.84
C GLY A 615 -5.82 -3.25 17.92
N LEU A 616 -4.61 -2.70 18.01
CA LEU A 616 -4.03 -1.77 17.04
C LEU A 616 -2.86 -2.45 16.33
N VAL A 617 -2.99 -2.66 15.02
CA VAL A 617 -1.90 -3.11 14.17
C VAL A 617 -1.22 -1.90 13.55
N LEU A 618 0.09 -1.80 13.72
CA LEU A 618 0.95 -0.81 13.08
C LEU A 618 1.86 -1.50 12.06
N ASN A 619 1.78 -1.12 10.79
CA ASN A 619 2.55 -1.72 9.70
C ASN A 619 3.59 -0.75 9.14
N ILE A 620 4.79 -1.26 8.87
CA ILE A 620 5.85 -0.61 8.09
C ILE A 620 6.37 -1.61 7.06
N GLU A 621 6.52 -1.21 5.80
CA GLU A 621 6.79 -2.13 4.67
C GLU A 621 7.98 -3.06 4.92
N LYS A 622 9.08 -2.50 5.44
CA LYS A 622 10.35 -3.20 5.63
C LYS A 622 10.52 -3.79 7.04
N ASP A 623 9.76 -3.30 8.01
CA ASP A 623 9.90 -3.66 9.43
C ASP A 623 8.74 -4.51 9.96
N GLY A 624 7.80 -4.88 9.08
CA GLY A 624 6.70 -5.77 9.40
C GLY A 624 5.59 -5.09 10.20
N ALA A 625 4.98 -5.84 11.11
CA ALA A 625 3.82 -5.40 11.89
C ALA A 625 4.06 -5.52 13.40
N VAL A 626 3.47 -4.61 14.16
CA VAL A 626 3.32 -4.72 15.62
C VAL A 626 1.84 -4.66 15.95
N LEU A 627 1.37 -5.57 16.80
CA LEU A 627 0.01 -5.61 17.32
C LEU A 627 0.03 -5.28 18.81
N ILE A 628 -0.63 -4.19 19.18
CA ILE A 628 -0.92 -3.81 20.57
C ILE A 628 -2.36 -4.22 20.87
N ILE A 629 -2.57 -5.09 21.84
CA ILE A 629 -3.90 -5.46 22.31
C ILE A 629 -4.14 -4.81 23.66
N ILE A 630 -5.24 -4.06 23.76
CA ILE A 630 -5.68 -3.41 24.99
C ILE A 630 -6.96 -4.11 25.43
N ASN A 631 -6.98 -4.61 26.66
CA ASN A 631 -8.13 -5.31 27.23
C ASN A 631 -8.43 -4.80 28.65
N ALA A 632 -9.43 -3.94 28.80
CA ALA A 632 -9.99 -3.51 30.09
C ALA A 632 -11.14 -4.44 30.58
N GLY A 633 -11.37 -5.55 29.89
CA GLY A 633 -12.41 -6.54 30.18
C GLY A 633 -11.86 -7.87 30.70
N PRO A 634 -12.68 -8.94 30.70
CA PRO A 634 -12.24 -10.28 31.04
C PRO A 634 -11.27 -10.85 30.00
N SER A 635 -10.53 -11.90 30.37
CA SER A 635 -9.62 -12.61 29.47
C SER A 635 -10.40 -13.23 28.30
N GLN A 636 -9.87 -13.13 27.08
CA GLN A 636 -10.51 -13.67 25.89
C GLN A 636 -9.51 -14.04 24.79
N LYS A 637 -9.96 -14.84 23.82
CA LYS A 637 -9.17 -15.20 22.64
C LYS A 637 -9.11 -14.06 21.64
N PHE A 638 -7.97 -13.94 20.98
CA PHE A 638 -7.78 -12.96 19.91
C PHE A 638 -7.42 -13.67 18.61
N LYS A 639 -8.37 -13.75 17.68
CA LYS A 639 -8.27 -14.58 16.48
C LYS A 639 -7.05 -14.27 15.61
N ALA A 640 -6.68 -12.99 15.50
CA ALA A 640 -5.52 -12.55 14.71
C ALA A 640 -4.21 -13.24 15.12
N LEU A 641 -4.08 -13.65 16.40
CA LEU A 641 -2.91 -14.39 16.92
C LEU A 641 -2.80 -15.82 16.38
N SER A 642 -3.91 -16.40 15.91
CA SER A 642 -3.95 -17.73 15.29
C SER A 642 -3.83 -17.71 13.76
N GLU A 643 -3.94 -16.54 13.14
CA GLU A 643 -3.95 -16.37 11.68
C GLU A 643 -2.57 -16.08 11.08
N ALA A 644 -1.57 -15.83 11.93
CA ALA A 644 -0.19 -15.56 11.53
C ALA A 644 0.79 -15.94 12.66
N ASP A 645 2.07 -16.08 12.32
CA ASP A 645 3.15 -16.45 13.25
C ASP A 645 3.63 -15.25 14.08
N TRP A 646 2.75 -14.71 14.91
CA TRP A 646 3.06 -13.61 15.82
C TRP A 646 4.08 -14.04 16.88
N THR A 647 5.07 -13.18 17.13
CA THR A 647 6.03 -13.32 18.22
C THR A 647 5.58 -12.51 19.41
N PHE A 648 5.47 -13.13 20.59
CA PHE A 648 5.16 -12.43 21.83
C PHE A 648 6.32 -11.52 22.26
N GLU A 649 6.00 -10.29 22.65
CA GLU A 649 7.00 -9.29 23.06
C GLU A 649 6.82 -8.83 24.52
N LEU A 650 5.58 -8.58 24.96
CA LEU A 650 5.30 -8.03 26.29
C LEU A 650 3.86 -8.33 26.75
N SER A 651 3.65 -8.46 28.06
CA SER A 651 2.33 -8.39 28.70
C SER A 651 2.42 -7.69 30.06
N THR A 652 1.43 -6.86 30.40
CA THR A 652 1.30 -6.22 31.72
C THR A 652 0.68 -7.15 32.78
N ALA A 653 0.10 -8.28 32.35
CA ALA A 653 -0.47 -9.31 33.20
C ALA A 653 0.23 -10.66 32.96
N ASN A 654 0.12 -11.59 33.91
CA ASN A 654 0.67 -12.94 33.76
C ASN A 654 0.05 -13.65 32.56
N ALA A 655 0.81 -13.77 31.46
CA ALA A 655 0.36 -14.43 30.25
C ALA A 655 0.31 -15.95 30.47
N GLN A 656 -0.85 -16.56 30.26
CA GLN A 656 -0.96 -18.01 30.07
C GLN A 656 -0.88 -18.32 28.57
N ASN A 657 -0.34 -19.50 28.24
CA ASN A 657 -0.01 -19.96 26.88
C ASN A 657 -1.13 -19.81 25.82
N HIS A 658 -0.74 -19.80 24.53
CA HIS A 658 -1.56 -20.08 23.34
C HIS A 658 -2.74 -19.13 23.02
N GLY A 659 -2.46 -17.87 22.65
CA GLY A 659 -3.41 -17.01 21.93
C GLY A 659 -4.54 -16.37 22.76
N ASP A 660 -4.49 -16.55 24.08
CA ASP A 660 -5.37 -15.86 25.03
C ASP A 660 -4.77 -14.50 25.42
N VAL A 661 -5.61 -13.46 25.42
CA VAL A 661 -5.27 -12.12 25.91
C VAL A 661 -5.77 -12.01 27.35
N PRO A 662 -4.89 -11.65 28.31
CA PRO A 662 -5.25 -11.58 29.72
C PRO A 662 -6.29 -10.47 29.99
N ALA A 663 -7.02 -10.63 31.09
CA ALA A 663 -7.93 -9.61 31.61
C ALA A 663 -7.15 -8.38 32.09
N ASP A 664 -7.74 -7.19 31.95
CA ASP A 664 -7.21 -5.91 32.46
C ASP A 664 -5.72 -5.71 32.12
N GLY A 665 -5.35 -5.83 30.85
CA GLY A 665 -3.96 -5.86 30.42
C GLY A 665 -3.69 -5.24 29.05
N VAL A 666 -2.41 -4.96 28.80
CA VAL A 666 -1.84 -4.62 27.50
C VAL A 666 -0.91 -5.74 27.08
N THR A 667 -1.05 -6.22 25.86
CA THR A 667 -0.19 -7.29 25.29
C THR A 667 0.34 -6.86 23.93
N VAL A 668 1.63 -7.13 23.67
CA VAL A 668 2.30 -6.73 22.43
C VAL A 668 2.84 -7.96 21.71
N TYR A 669 2.59 -8.00 20.41
CA TYR A 669 3.13 -9.00 19.49
C TYR A 669 3.80 -8.35 18.27
N SER A 670 4.77 -9.02 17.67
CA SER A 670 5.43 -8.59 16.44
C SER A 670 5.35 -9.63 15.33
N LEU A 671 5.38 -9.17 14.09
CA LEU A 671 5.37 -10.00 12.88
C LEU A 671 6.40 -9.45 11.89
N LYS A 672 7.19 -10.33 11.26
CA LYS A 672 8.27 -9.91 10.34
C LYS A 672 7.78 -9.33 9.01
N THR A 673 6.51 -9.53 8.69
CA THR A 673 5.87 -9.04 7.46
C THR A 673 4.68 -8.16 7.83
N PRO A 674 4.28 -7.21 6.97
CA PRO A 674 3.03 -6.48 7.17
C PRO A 674 1.86 -7.44 7.35
N TYR A 675 0.99 -7.15 8.31
CA TYR A 675 -0.20 -7.95 8.58
C TYR A 675 -1.39 -7.43 7.77
N LEU A 676 -2.08 -8.36 7.12
CA LEU A 676 -3.35 -8.12 6.45
C LEU A 676 -4.41 -8.97 7.15
N THR A 677 -5.56 -8.35 7.44
CA THR A 677 -6.77 -9.07 7.87
C THR A 677 -7.21 -10.07 6.79
N ALA A 678 -7.92 -11.13 7.17
CA ALA A 678 -8.41 -12.14 6.23
C ALA A 678 -9.21 -11.51 5.07
N LYS A 679 -10.10 -10.56 5.39
CA LYS A 679 -10.86 -9.79 4.41
C LYS A 679 -9.96 -8.98 3.48
N ARG A 680 -8.95 -8.26 4.02
CA ARG A 680 -8.03 -7.47 3.19
C ARG A 680 -7.17 -8.34 2.29
N LYS A 681 -6.74 -9.53 2.73
CA LYS A 681 -6.04 -10.50 1.87
C LYS A 681 -6.90 -10.87 0.65
N GLN A 682 -8.19 -11.14 0.88
CA GLN A 682 -9.14 -11.44 -0.19
C GLN A 682 -9.35 -10.24 -1.12
N ASP A 683 -9.54 -9.04 -0.56
CA ASP A 683 -9.72 -7.82 -1.35
C ASP A 683 -8.49 -7.53 -2.22
N VAL A 684 -7.28 -7.65 -1.68
CA VAL A 684 -6.01 -7.45 -2.40
C VAL A 684 -5.86 -8.49 -3.52
N LEU A 685 -6.21 -9.75 -3.27
CA LEU A 685 -6.22 -10.79 -4.30
C LEU A 685 -7.16 -10.43 -5.45
N ARG A 686 -8.38 -9.97 -5.15
CA ARG A 686 -9.39 -9.58 -6.15
C ARG A 686 -9.02 -8.29 -6.89
N GLU A 687 -8.47 -7.28 -6.19
CA GLU A 687 -7.90 -6.07 -6.79
C GLU A 687 -6.77 -6.43 -7.78
N LYS A 688 -5.87 -7.34 -7.40
CA LYS A 688 -4.81 -7.83 -8.28
C LYS A 688 -5.40 -8.60 -9.46
N ALA A 689 -6.35 -9.50 -9.23
CA ALA A 689 -7.03 -10.24 -10.29
C ALA A 689 -7.66 -9.31 -11.34
N ARG A 690 -8.40 -8.29 -10.92
CA ARG A 690 -8.99 -7.28 -11.82
C ARG A 690 -7.94 -6.53 -12.64
N ARG A 691 -6.85 -6.09 -12.00
CA ARG A 691 -5.75 -5.40 -12.69
C ARG A 691 -5.13 -6.25 -13.80
N TYR A 692 -5.04 -7.56 -13.55
CA TYR A 692 -4.52 -8.53 -14.51
C TYR A 692 -5.55 -9.00 -15.55
N GLY A 693 -6.78 -8.47 -15.51
CA GLY A 693 -7.82 -8.76 -16.49
C GLY A 693 -8.64 -10.02 -16.20
N LEU A 694 -8.52 -10.63 -15.02
CA LEU A 694 -9.40 -11.73 -14.62
C LEU A 694 -10.81 -11.21 -14.37
N VAL A 695 -11.80 -11.93 -14.90
CA VAL A 695 -13.21 -11.60 -14.72
C VAL A 695 -13.72 -12.25 -13.43
N GLU A 696 -14.20 -11.44 -12.48
CA GLU A 696 -14.62 -11.91 -11.14
C GLU A 696 -15.86 -12.82 -11.16
N SER A 697 -16.70 -12.68 -12.18
CA SER A 697 -17.85 -13.56 -12.39
C SER A 697 -18.30 -13.59 -13.86
N TYR A 698 -18.92 -14.67 -14.28
CA TYR A 698 -19.49 -14.79 -15.62
C TYR A 698 -20.87 -15.46 -15.57
N ARG A 699 -21.69 -15.18 -16.60
CA ARG A 699 -22.99 -15.81 -16.77
C ARG A 699 -22.86 -16.99 -17.74
N ASP A 700 -23.41 -18.15 -17.37
CA ASP A 700 -23.50 -19.29 -18.28
C ASP A 700 -24.70 -19.16 -19.25
N ILE A 701 -24.82 -20.11 -20.18
CA ILE A 701 -25.90 -20.11 -21.19
C ILE A 701 -27.31 -20.31 -20.60
N SER A 702 -27.40 -20.81 -19.36
CA SER A 702 -28.65 -21.00 -18.61
C SER A 702 -29.00 -19.77 -17.77
N GLY A 703 -28.13 -18.76 -17.75
CA GLY A 703 -28.32 -17.52 -17.02
C GLY A 703 -27.77 -17.53 -15.60
N HIS A 704 -27.13 -18.61 -15.12
CA HIS A 704 -26.53 -18.63 -13.77
C HIS A 704 -25.23 -17.84 -13.74
N VAL A 705 -25.00 -17.12 -12.64
CA VAL A 705 -23.79 -16.33 -12.41
C VAL A 705 -22.81 -17.15 -11.58
N HIS A 706 -21.65 -17.45 -12.16
CA HIS A 706 -20.54 -18.14 -11.51
C HIS A 706 -19.55 -17.10 -11.00
N VAL A 707 -19.28 -17.08 -9.69
CA VAL A 707 -18.26 -16.21 -9.07
C VAL A 707 -16.96 -17.01 -8.97
N THR A 708 -15.85 -16.43 -9.43
CA THR A 708 -14.56 -17.10 -9.35
C THR A 708 -14.07 -17.16 -7.91
N ASP A 709 -13.74 -18.37 -7.47
CA ASP A 709 -13.21 -18.65 -6.14
C ASP A 709 -11.73 -18.22 -6.01
N ASP A 710 -11.30 -17.95 -4.78
CA ASP A 710 -9.97 -17.39 -4.50
C ASP A 710 -8.82 -18.35 -4.87
N ALA A 711 -9.06 -19.67 -4.85
CA ALA A 711 -8.07 -20.66 -5.27
C ALA A 711 -7.85 -20.60 -6.79
N THR A 712 -8.94 -20.52 -7.57
CA THR A 712 -8.89 -20.30 -9.02
C THR A 712 -8.19 -18.97 -9.35
N LEU A 713 -8.51 -17.87 -8.66
CA LEU A 713 -7.83 -16.58 -8.88
C LEU A 713 -6.33 -16.66 -8.60
N THR A 714 -5.93 -17.33 -7.53
CA THR A 714 -4.52 -17.49 -7.15
C THR A 714 -3.75 -18.30 -8.20
N SER A 715 -4.29 -19.44 -8.64
CA SER A 715 -3.65 -20.26 -9.67
C SER A 715 -3.53 -19.54 -11.00
N LEU A 716 -4.57 -18.83 -11.45
CA LEU A 716 -4.54 -18.06 -12.70
C LEU A 716 -3.58 -16.87 -12.63
N LEU A 717 -3.51 -16.17 -11.50
CA LEU A 717 -2.49 -15.13 -11.29
C LEU A 717 -1.07 -15.70 -11.28
N GLY A 718 -0.88 -16.92 -10.77
CA GLY A 718 0.38 -17.65 -10.86
C GLY A 718 0.77 -17.94 -12.31
N ALA A 719 -0.18 -18.42 -13.13
CA ALA A 719 0.02 -18.72 -14.55
C ALA A 719 0.30 -17.47 -15.40
N LEU A 720 -0.26 -16.31 -15.03
CA LEU A 720 0.07 -15.01 -15.65
C LEU A 720 1.49 -14.54 -15.30
N GLY A 721 2.13 -15.14 -14.30
CA GLY A 721 3.53 -14.92 -13.95
C GLY A 721 3.82 -13.55 -13.35
N THR A 722 5.08 -13.13 -13.43
CA THR A 722 5.58 -11.87 -12.85
C THR A 722 5.49 -10.68 -13.81
N ILE A 723 4.96 -10.88 -15.01
CA ILE A 723 4.83 -9.82 -16.02
C ILE A 723 3.87 -8.76 -15.48
N PRO A 724 4.24 -7.47 -15.43
CA PRO A 724 3.34 -6.43 -14.95
C PRO A 724 2.09 -6.34 -15.82
N ALA A 725 0.93 -6.18 -15.18
CA ALA A 725 -0.32 -5.93 -15.89
C ALA A 725 -0.17 -4.71 -16.80
N GLN A 726 -0.48 -4.88 -18.08
CA GLN A 726 -0.44 -3.82 -19.08
C GLN A 726 -1.83 -3.17 -19.16
N THR A 727 -1.84 -1.84 -19.29
CA THR A 727 -3.06 -1.16 -19.73
C THR A 727 -3.19 -1.38 -21.23
N TYR A 728 -4.36 -1.84 -21.69
CA TYR A 728 -4.57 -2.03 -23.11
C TYR A 728 -4.67 -0.66 -23.79
N PRO A 729 -4.01 -0.47 -24.93
CA PRO A 729 -4.09 0.78 -25.67
C PRO A 729 -5.52 1.04 -26.12
N ASP A 730 -5.95 2.30 -26.09
CA ASP A 730 -7.23 2.73 -26.67
C ASP A 730 -7.27 2.41 -28.18
N ALA A 731 -8.47 2.18 -28.70
CA ALA A 731 -8.69 1.81 -30.10
C ALA A 731 -8.02 2.81 -31.07
N ALA A 732 -7.22 2.27 -31.99
CA ALA A 732 -6.78 3.01 -33.17
C ALA A 732 -7.98 3.39 -34.06
N GLU A 733 -7.76 4.24 -35.07
CA GLU A 733 -8.75 4.49 -36.12
C GLU A 733 -9.20 3.15 -36.73
N ILE A 734 -10.50 2.88 -36.68
CA ILE A 734 -11.07 1.60 -37.12
C ILE A 734 -10.84 1.47 -38.64
N THR A 735 -10.01 0.51 -39.01
CA THR A 735 -9.80 0.10 -40.40
C THR A 735 -10.54 -1.22 -40.61
N PRO A 736 -11.54 -1.30 -41.49
CA PRO A 736 -12.31 -2.53 -41.68
C PRO A 736 -11.43 -3.66 -42.23
N VAL A 737 -11.81 -4.92 -41.97
CA VAL A 737 -11.17 -6.07 -42.62
C VAL A 737 -11.44 -6.08 -44.13
N TYR A 738 -10.62 -6.79 -44.89
CA TYR A 738 -10.76 -6.85 -46.35
C TYR A 738 -11.98 -7.66 -46.79
N GLY A 739 -12.67 -7.15 -47.81
CA GLY A 739 -13.53 -7.94 -48.68
C GLY A 739 -15.03 -7.77 -48.49
N THR A 740 -15.50 -7.12 -47.43
CA THR A 740 -16.94 -6.93 -47.17
C THR A 740 -17.65 -6.17 -48.28
N GLU A 741 -17.10 -5.02 -48.71
CA GLU A 741 -17.63 -4.25 -49.84
C GLU A 741 -17.64 -5.08 -51.15
N MET A 742 -16.54 -5.79 -51.44
CA MET A 742 -16.43 -6.68 -52.60
C MET A 742 -17.52 -7.76 -52.58
N LEU A 743 -17.86 -8.32 -51.42
CA LEU A 743 -18.91 -9.32 -51.29
C LEU A 743 -20.31 -8.70 -51.47
N ARG A 744 -20.57 -7.51 -50.93
CA ARG A 744 -21.84 -6.78 -51.11
C ARG A 744 -22.13 -6.50 -52.58
N GLU A 745 -21.16 -5.93 -53.31
CA GLU A 745 -21.28 -5.65 -54.75
C GLU A 745 -21.64 -6.89 -55.60
N HIS A 746 -21.27 -8.08 -55.11
CA HIS A 746 -21.49 -9.33 -55.81
C HIS A 746 -22.77 -10.07 -55.42
N GLY A 747 -23.54 -9.57 -54.45
CA GLY A 747 -24.73 -10.24 -53.88
C GLY A 747 -24.38 -11.38 -52.92
N GLY A 748 -23.17 -11.37 -52.37
CA GLY A 748 -22.59 -12.42 -51.53
C GLY A 748 -21.96 -13.58 -52.32
N VAL A 749 -21.47 -14.56 -51.58
CA VAL A 749 -20.76 -15.75 -52.07
C VAL A 749 -21.30 -17.02 -51.42
N TRP A 750 -21.02 -18.17 -52.03
CA TRP A 750 -21.22 -19.47 -51.38
C TRP A 750 -20.04 -20.40 -51.62
N GLY A 751 -19.90 -21.41 -50.78
CA GLY A 751 -18.81 -22.37 -50.86
C GLY A 751 -19.11 -23.65 -50.09
N VAL A 752 -18.13 -24.55 -50.10
CA VAL A 752 -18.22 -25.88 -49.46
C VAL A 752 -17.17 -26.00 -48.38
N THR A 753 -17.52 -26.50 -47.19
CA THR A 753 -16.54 -26.82 -46.14
C THR A 753 -16.27 -28.32 -46.12
N CYS A 754 -15.01 -28.72 -46.02
CA CYS A 754 -14.61 -30.13 -45.99
C CYS A 754 -13.38 -30.39 -45.11
N SER A 755 -13.32 -31.60 -44.57
CA SER A 755 -12.13 -32.14 -43.93
C SER A 755 -11.11 -32.57 -44.98
N LEU A 756 -10.01 -31.82 -45.16
CA LEU A 756 -8.97 -32.14 -46.16
C LEU A 756 -8.43 -33.57 -46.00
N TYR A 757 -8.18 -34.00 -44.77
CA TYR A 757 -7.69 -35.36 -44.50
C TYR A 757 -8.62 -36.46 -45.04
N GLY A 758 -9.94 -36.18 -45.07
CA GLY A 758 -10.97 -37.13 -45.45
C GLY A 758 -11.13 -37.33 -46.95
N LEU A 759 -10.62 -36.41 -47.79
CA LEU A 759 -10.83 -36.47 -49.23
C LEU A 759 -10.24 -37.76 -49.84
N ARG A 760 -10.98 -38.34 -50.79
CA ARG A 760 -10.61 -39.56 -51.50
C ARG A 760 -10.48 -39.28 -52.99
N SER A 761 -9.43 -39.77 -53.62
CA SER A 761 -9.31 -39.79 -55.08
C SER A 761 -8.61 -41.06 -55.55
N ILE A 762 -8.73 -41.37 -56.84
CA ILE A 762 -7.98 -42.48 -57.43
C ILE A 762 -6.46 -42.25 -57.38
N ARG A 763 -6.01 -41.00 -57.18
CA ARG A 763 -4.60 -40.58 -57.17
C ARG A 763 -3.98 -40.67 -55.78
N ASN A 764 -4.70 -40.23 -54.74
CA ASN A 764 -4.10 -39.97 -53.43
C ASN A 764 -3.64 -41.23 -52.68
N TRP A 765 -2.77 -41.04 -51.70
CA TRP A 765 -2.06 -42.10 -50.98
C TRP A 765 -2.75 -42.41 -49.64
N GLY A 766 -4.07 -42.52 -49.63
CA GLY A 766 -4.88 -42.92 -48.47
C GLY A 766 -5.25 -41.80 -47.49
N ILE A 767 -4.86 -40.56 -47.78
CA ILE A 767 -5.29 -39.32 -47.11
C ILE A 767 -5.45 -38.25 -48.19
N GLY A 768 -6.41 -37.34 -48.01
CA GLY A 768 -6.53 -36.18 -48.89
C GLY A 768 -5.31 -35.25 -48.78
N ASP A 769 -4.90 -34.71 -49.91
CA ASP A 769 -3.71 -33.86 -50.04
C ASP A 769 -4.00 -32.57 -50.84
N PHE A 770 -3.02 -31.67 -50.96
CA PHE A 770 -3.22 -30.37 -51.59
C PHE A 770 -3.56 -30.44 -53.09
N GLU A 771 -3.25 -31.54 -53.77
CA GLU A 771 -3.69 -31.72 -55.16
C GLU A 771 -5.17 -32.10 -55.23
N ASP A 772 -5.64 -32.99 -54.34
CA ASP A 772 -7.07 -33.30 -54.25
C ASP A 772 -7.90 -32.04 -53.96
N LEU A 773 -7.38 -31.18 -53.09
CA LEU A 773 -7.99 -29.89 -52.79
C LEU A 773 -8.10 -29.00 -54.04
N ALA A 774 -7.04 -28.92 -54.84
CA ALA A 774 -7.04 -28.14 -56.07
C ALA A 774 -8.05 -28.68 -57.09
N VAL A 775 -8.15 -30.01 -57.25
CA VAL A 775 -9.12 -30.65 -58.15
C VAL A 775 -10.55 -30.42 -57.68
N LEU A 776 -10.82 -30.56 -56.37
CA LEU A 776 -12.14 -30.26 -55.81
C LEU A 776 -12.52 -28.79 -56.01
N ALA A 777 -11.57 -27.86 -55.85
CA ALA A 777 -11.78 -26.43 -56.11
C ALA A 777 -12.17 -26.17 -57.56
N GLU A 778 -11.45 -26.76 -58.51
CA GLU A 778 -11.77 -26.62 -59.94
C GLU A 778 -13.16 -27.15 -60.25
N TYR A 779 -13.51 -28.33 -59.74
CA TYR A 779 -14.85 -28.90 -59.93
C TYR A 779 -15.95 -28.00 -59.37
N LEU A 780 -15.86 -27.60 -58.10
CA LEU A 780 -16.87 -26.79 -57.45
C LEU A 780 -17.00 -25.39 -58.08
N ALA A 781 -15.91 -24.84 -58.59
CA ALA A 781 -15.93 -23.58 -59.32
C ALA A 781 -16.81 -23.66 -60.58
N THR A 782 -16.80 -24.80 -61.30
CA THR A 782 -17.70 -25.01 -62.45
C THR A 782 -19.19 -24.98 -62.08
N ARG A 783 -19.52 -25.31 -60.82
CA ARG A 783 -20.88 -25.24 -60.27
C ARG A 783 -21.24 -23.86 -59.71
N GLY A 784 -20.28 -22.94 -59.68
CA GLY A 784 -20.45 -21.55 -59.24
C GLY A 784 -20.06 -21.29 -57.78
N ALA A 785 -19.41 -22.24 -57.11
CA ALA A 785 -18.87 -22.02 -55.78
C ALA A 785 -17.74 -20.99 -55.82
N ASN A 786 -17.57 -20.25 -54.73
CA ASN A 786 -16.58 -19.17 -54.61
C ASN A 786 -15.50 -19.45 -53.57
N PHE A 787 -15.68 -20.46 -52.72
CA PHE A 787 -14.64 -20.94 -51.81
C PHE A 787 -14.77 -22.41 -51.45
N ILE A 788 -13.66 -22.97 -50.92
CA ILE A 788 -13.61 -24.20 -50.15
C ILE A 788 -13.03 -23.92 -48.77
N GLY A 789 -13.78 -24.25 -47.72
CA GLY A 789 -13.35 -24.18 -46.32
C GLY A 789 -12.72 -25.47 -45.83
N LEU A 790 -11.63 -25.34 -45.06
CA LEU A 790 -10.87 -26.48 -44.53
C LEU A 790 -10.77 -26.40 -43.01
N ASN A 791 -10.73 -27.55 -42.35
CA ASN A 791 -10.16 -27.68 -41.00
C ASN A 791 -8.70 -27.18 -40.99
N PRO A 792 -8.13 -26.87 -39.81
CA PRO A 792 -6.79 -26.34 -39.72
C PRO A 792 -5.74 -27.24 -40.40
N VAL A 793 -4.89 -26.63 -41.22
CA VAL A 793 -3.78 -27.29 -41.91
C VAL A 793 -2.43 -27.04 -41.25
N HIS A 794 -2.47 -26.62 -39.98
CA HIS A 794 -1.32 -26.30 -39.14
C HIS A 794 -0.38 -27.49 -38.93
N ALA A 795 0.88 -27.21 -38.63
CA ALA A 795 1.88 -28.24 -38.40
C ALA A 795 1.51 -29.08 -37.17
N LEU A 796 1.43 -30.40 -37.38
CA LEU A 796 1.29 -31.41 -36.34
C LEU A 796 2.67 -32.02 -36.02
N PHE A 797 2.73 -33.31 -35.70
CA PHE A 797 3.96 -34.03 -35.35
C PHE A 797 4.30 -35.07 -36.42
N PRO A 798 5.17 -34.76 -37.41
CA PRO A 798 5.41 -35.65 -38.54
C PRO A 798 5.85 -37.06 -38.11
N SER A 799 6.78 -37.18 -37.15
CA SER A 799 7.27 -38.48 -36.67
C SER A 799 6.29 -39.25 -35.79
N ALA A 800 5.20 -38.61 -35.33
CA ALA A 800 4.18 -39.20 -34.46
C ALA A 800 2.80 -39.12 -35.11
N SER A 801 2.60 -39.88 -36.18
CA SER A 801 1.38 -39.90 -36.99
C SER A 801 0.10 -40.30 -36.25
N HIS A 802 0.16 -40.68 -34.97
CA HIS A 802 -1.03 -40.93 -34.14
C HIS A 802 -1.57 -39.63 -33.49
N LEU A 803 -0.80 -38.54 -33.53
CA LEU A 803 -1.20 -37.20 -33.08
C LEU A 803 -1.75 -36.40 -34.27
N TYR A 804 -2.92 -36.80 -34.77
CA TYR A 804 -3.47 -36.32 -36.05
C TYR A 804 -4.62 -35.30 -35.92
N ALA A 805 -4.99 -34.88 -34.71
CA ALA A 805 -6.09 -33.93 -34.50
C ALA A 805 -5.75 -32.54 -35.09
N PRO A 806 -6.52 -32.04 -36.08
CA PRO A 806 -6.22 -30.76 -36.76
C PRO A 806 -6.19 -29.55 -35.83
N TYR A 807 -7.01 -29.56 -34.76
CA TYR A 807 -7.10 -28.48 -33.76
C TYR A 807 -6.08 -28.60 -32.63
N SER A 808 -5.16 -29.56 -32.70
CA SER A 808 -4.07 -29.74 -31.73
C SER A 808 -2.71 -29.42 -32.37
N PRO A 809 -2.50 -28.20 -32.91
CA PRO A 809 -1.30 -27.88 -33.65
C PRO A 809 -0.06 -27.83 -32.75
N SER A 810 1.04 -28.37 -33.27
CA SER A 810 2.38 -28.15 -32.73
C SER A 810 2.86 -26.73 -33.05
N SER A 811 2.57 -26.24 -34.26
CA SER A 811 2.80 -24.85 -34.65
C SER A 811 1.69 -24.33 -35.56
N ARG A 812 1.24 -23.10 -35.30
CA ARG A 812 0.26 -22.38 -36.14
C ARG A 812 0.89 -21.55 -37.26
N GLU A 813 2.23 -21.43 -37.28
CA GLU A 813 2.96 -20.72 -38.33
C GLU A 813 3.27 -21.63 -39.53
N PHE A 814 3.35 -22.94 -39.32
CA PHE A 814 3.79 -23.93 -40.31
C PHE A 814 2.69 -24.93 -40.66
N LEU A 815 2.90 -25.76 -41.69
CA LEU A 815 1.85 -26.61 -42.27
C LEU A 815 2.02 -28.10 -41.94
N ASN A 816 0.91 -28.84 -41.96
CA ASN A 816 0.90 -30.29 -41.84
C ASN A 816 1.44 -30.95 -43.12
N VAL A 817 2.66 -31.47 -43.05
CA VAL A 817 3.34 -32.13 -44.17
C VAL A 817 2.64 -33.41 -44.65
N MET A 818 1.69 -33.96 -43.88
CA MET A 818 0.87 -35.11 -44.31
C MET A 818 0.04 -34.83 -45.56
N HIS A 819 -0.30 -33.57 -45.81
CA HIS A 819 -1.09 -33.15 -46.97
C HIS A 819 -0.26 -32.84 -48.22
N ILE A 820 1.05 -33.10 -48.20
CA ILE A 820 1.85 -33.06 -49.44
C ILE A 820 1.41 -34.19 -50.36
N ALA A 821 1.19 -33.87 -51.63
CA ALA A 821 0.98 -34.80 -52.74
C ALA A 821 2.34 -35.27 -53.30
N PRO A 822 2.79 -36.52 -53.03
CA PRO A 822 4.13 -36.94 -53.44
C PRO A 822 4.31 -36.95 -54.96
N ASP A 823 3.30 -37.35 -55.71
CA ASP A 823 3.33 -37.40 -57.18
C ASP A 823 3.36 -36.01 -57.84
N LYS A 824 3.19 -34.94 -57.07
CA LYS A 824 3.33 -33.55 -57.51
C LYS A 824 4.64 -32.89 -57.07
N ILE A 825 5.58 -33.67 -56.52
CA ILE A 825 6.92 -33.17 -56.20
C ILE A 825 7.80 -33.28 -57.46
N PRO A 826 8.28 -32.15 -58.01
CA PRO A 826 9.08 -32.16 -59.24
C PRO A 826 10.33 -33.06 -59.17
N GLU A 827 10.94 -33.20 -57.99
CA GLU A 827 12.17 -33.96 -57.79
C GLU A 827 12.02 -35.48 -57.92
N LEU A 828 10.80 -36.02 -58.03
CA LEU A 828 10.58 -37.46 -58.20
C LEU A 828 10.51 -37.93 -59.66
N ASN A 829 10.34 -37.03 -60.65
CA ASN A 829 10.41 -37.29 -62.11
C ASN A 829 10.04 -38.72 -62.57
N ASP A 830 8.75 -39.04 -62.61
CA ASP A 830 8.14 -40.33 -63.02
C ASP A 830 8.69 -41.61 -62.34
N GLN A 831 9.56 -41.50 -61.33
CA GLN A 831 10.01 -42.67 -60.56
C GLN A 831 8.81 -43.30 -59.87
N VAL A 832 8.47 -44.53 -60.29
CA VAL A 832 7.29 -45.25 -59.81
C VAL A 832 7.55 -45.70 -58.38
N ILE A 833 6.98 -44.96 -57.43
CA ILE A 833 6.77 -45.41 -56.06
C ILE A 833 5.40 -46.10 -56.04
N ASP A 834 5.30 -47.27 -55.40
CA ASP A 834 4.08 -48.07 -55.38
C ASP A 834 2.89 -47.25 -54.87
N ARG A 835 1.90 -47.02 -55.74
CA ARG A 835 0.70 -46.20 -55.48
C ARG A 835 -0.44 -46.99 -54.83
N LYS A 836 -0.27 -48.30 -54.59
CA LYS A 836 -1.35 -49.17 -54.10
C LYS A 836 -1.47 -49.13 -52.58
N MET A 837 -2.17 -48.13 -52.06
CA MET A 837 -2.61 -48.10 -50.66
C MET A 837 -4.12 -48.37 -50.55
N GLY A 838 -4.53 -49.03 -49.47
CA GLY A 838 -5.92 -49.41 -49.20
C GLY A 838 -6.87 -48.20 -49.21
N LYS A 839 -7.61 -48.07 -50.32
CA LYS A 839 -8.57 -47.00 -50.61
C LYS A 839 -9.99 -47.31 -50.15
N ASP A 840 -10.22 -48.55 -49.67
CA ASP A 840 -11.54 -49.11 -49.43
C ASP A 840 -11.94 -49.19 -47.94
N THR A 841 -11.13 -48.63 -47.04
CA THR A 841 -11.46 -48.56 -45.61
C THR A 841 -12.14 -47.24 -45.26
N GLU A 842 -13.15 -47.29 -44.38
CA GLU A 842 -13.88 -46.12 -43.90
C GLU A 842 -13.01 -45.15 -43.10
N LEU A 843 -12.02 -45.67 -42.37
CA LEU A 843 -11.10 -44.90 -41.54
C LEU A 843 -9.71 -44.76 -42.17
N ILE A 844 -9.02 -43.68 -41.80
CA ILE A 844 -7.62 -43.41 -42.16
C ILE A 844 -6.69 -44.14 -41.20
N ASP A 845 -5.68 -44.77 -41.77
CA ASP A 845 -4.53 -45.33 -41.05
C ASP A 845 -3.34 -44.38 -41.22
N TYR A 846 -3.27 -43.37 -40.34
CA TYR A 846 -2.24 -42.33 -40.40
C TYR A 846 -0.81 -42.89 -40.32
N ALA A 847 -0.60 -43.95 -39.54
CA ALA A 847 0.72 -44.58 -39.38
C ALA A 847 1.20 -45.29 -40.64
N LYS A 848 0.28 -45.94 -41.37
CA LYS A 848 0.59 -46.52 -42.68
C LYS A 848 0.82 -45.44 -43.72
N VAL A 849 -0.05 -44.42 -43.77
CA VAL A 849 0.07 -43.31 -44.73
C VAL A 849 1.41 -42.58 -44.59
N TYR A 850 1.80 -42.19 -43.37
CA TYR A 850 3.05 -41.45 -43.18
C TYR A 850 4.28 -42.29 -43.55
N ARG A 851 4.27 -43.59 -43.24
CA ARG A 851 5.38 -44.51 -43.56
C ARG A 851 5.65 -44.61 -45.05
N GLU A 852 4.61 -44.55 -45.89
CA GLU A 852 4.77 -44.62 -47.35
C GLU A 852 5.12 -43.25 -47.94
N LYS A 853 4.46 -42.18 -47.47
CA LYS A 853 4.81 -40.81 -47.91
C LYS A 853 6.24 -40.43 -47.52
N SER A 854 6.73 -40.83 -46.35
CA SER A 854 8.10 -40.52 -45.90
C SER A 854 9.16 -41.11 -46.83
N LYS A 855 8.97 -42.31 -47.37
CA LYS A 855 9.89 -42.88 -48.38
C LYS A 855 10.00 -41.98 -49.62
N ALA A 856 8.87 -41.45 -50.08
CA ALA A 856 8.83 -40.53 -51.21
C ALA A 856 9.48 -39.18 -50.89
N PHE A 857 9.24 -38.65 -49.69
CA PHE A 857 9.85 -37.41 -49.21
C PHE A 857 11.38 -37.51 -49.11
N GLU A 858 11.90 -38.61 -48.56
CA GLU A 858 13.34 -38.87 -48.46
C GLU A 858 13.99 -38.97 -49.85
N LEU A 859 13.34 -39.68 -50.79
CA LEU A 859 13.83 -39.78 -52.16
C LEU A 859 13.82 -38.43 -52.89
N ALA A 860 12.74 -37.66 -52.73
CA ALA A 860 12.63 -36.33 -53.30
C ALA A 860 13.72 -35.39 -52.77
N PHE A 861 13.97 -35.41 -51.45
CA PHE A 861 15.03 -34.61 -50.84
C PHE A 861 16.42 -35.04 -51.31
N LYS A 862 16.67 -36.34 -51.41
CA LYS A 862 17.94 -36.86 -51.97
C LYS A 862 18.16 -36.36 -53.40
N ASN A 863 17.13 -36.38 -54.25
CA ASN A 863 17.21 -35.86 -55.62
C ASN A 863 17.41 -34.33 -55.61
N PHE A 864 16.69 -33.58 -54.77
CA PHE A 864 16.87 -32.15 -54.58
C PHE A 864 18.31 -31.75 -54.22
N GLN A 865 19.00 -32.56 -53.41
CA GLN A 865 20.39 -32.32 -53.04
C GLN A 865 21.39 -32.47 -54.19
N THR A 866 21.02 -33.17 -55.27
CA THR A 866 21.88 -33.32 -56.45
C THR A 866 21.89 -32.09 -57.35
N PHE A 867 20.93 -31.18 -57.19
CA PHE A 867 20.86 -29.96 -57.99
C PHE A 867 22.01 -28.99 -57.65
N PRO A 868 22.64 -28.36 -58.66
CA PRO A 868 23.67 -27.35 -58.41
C PRO A 868 23.07 -26.15 -57.67
N LYS A 869 23.88 -25.43 -56.88
CA LYS A 869 23.41 -24.27 -56.10
C LYS A 869 22.72 -23.19 -56.94
N SER A 870 23.11 -23.05 -58.21
CA SER A 870 22.49 -22.10 -59.16
C SER A 870 21.13 -22.55 -59.71
N HIS A 871 20.69 -23.77 -59.43
CA HIS A 871 19.42 -24.31 -59.93
C HIS A 871 18.23 -23.53 -59.36
N GLU A 872 17.22 -23.26 -60.18
CA GLU A 872 16.06 -22.45 -59.82
C GLU A 872 15.35 -22.96 -58.56
N ARG A 873 15.16 -24.28 -58.44
CA ARG A 873 14.60 -24.93 -57.24
C ARG A 873 15.43 -24.67 -55.97
N ARG A 874 16.76 -24.65 -56.06
CA ARG A 874 17.64 -24.34 -54.91
C ARG A 874 17.48 -22.88 -54.50
N ASN A 875 17.42 -21.97 -55.46
CA ASN A 875 17.17 -20.54 -55.20
C ASN A 875 15.81 -20.30 -54.55
N ALA A 876 14.74 -20.92 -55.06
CA ALA A 876 13.39 -20.80 -54.50
C ALA A 876 13.31 -21.32 -53.06
N PHE A 877 13.96 -22.44 -52.76
CA PHE A 877 14.10 -22.96 -51.40
C PHE A 877 14.86 -21.99 -50.48
N GLU A 878 15.97 -21.41 -50.94
CA GLU A 878 16.71 -20.41 -50.15
C GLU A 878 15.90 -19.14 -49.88
N VAL A 879 15.09 -18.69 -50.84
CA VAL A 879 14.16 -17.56 -50.65
C VAL A 879 13.12 -17.91 -49.58
N PHE A 880 12.54 -19.10 -49.62
CA PHE A 880 11.63 -19.58 -48.58
C PHE A 880 12.30 -19.61 -47.20
N CYS A 881 13.52 -20.16 -47.10
CA CYS A 881 14.27 -20.17 -45.85
C CYS A 881 14.56 -18.76 -45.31
N LYS A 882 14.89 -17.79 -46.19
CA LYS A 882 15.11 -16.40 -45.78
C LYS A 882 13.81 -15.71 -45.34
N LYS A 883 12.70 -15.95 -46.03
CA LYS A 883 11.37 -15.39 -45.70
C LYS A 883 10.92 -15.80 -44.29
N HIS A 884 11.05 -17.08 -43.94
CA HIS A 884 10.57 -17.60 -42.65
C HIS A 884 11.64 -17.54 -41.54
N GLY A 885 12.92 -17.50 -41.91
CA GLY A 885 14.03 -17.18 -41.01
C GLY A 885 14.14 -18.12 -39.81
N GLU A 886 14.32 -17.54 -38.63
CA GLU A 886 14.61 -18.29 -37.40
C GLU A 886 13.45 -19.18 -36.94
N ALA A 887 12.20 -18.78 -37.18
CA ALA A 887 11.04 -19.60 -36.86
C ALA A 887 11.09 -20.95 -37.60
N LEU A 888 11.49 -20.96 -38.87
CA LEU A 888 11.63 -22.17 -39.66
C LEU A 888 12.82 -23.02 -39.19
N ASN A 889 13.92 -22.38 -38.76
CA ASN A 889 15.05 -23.09 -38.15
C ASN A 889 14.62 -23.84 -36.88
N GLN A 890 13.87 -23.16 -36.02
CA GLN A 890 13.40 -23.72 -34.75
C GLN A 890 12.32 -24.77 -34.94
N GLN A 891 11.42 -24.62 -35.92
CA GLN A 891 10.47 -25.66 -36.31
C GLN A 891 11.21 -26.94 -36.73
N ALA A 892 12.15 -26.82 -37.67
CA ALA A 892 12.92 -27.96 -38.14
C ALA A 892 13.76 -28.60 -37.01
N LEU A 893 14.34 -27.79 -36.12
CA LEU A 893 15.07 -28.28 -34.96
C LEU A 893 14.16 -29.05 -33.99
N PHE A 894 12.95 -28.53 -33.73
CA PHE A 894 11.95 -29.21 -32.91
C PHE A 894 11.60 -30.58 -33.49
N ASP A 895 11.28 -30.64 -34.79
CA ASP A 895 10.90 -31.88 -35.46
C ASP A 895 12.02 -32.93 -35.41
N VAL A 896 13.29 -32.51 -35.55
CA VAL A 896 14.46 -33.41 -35.45
C VAL A 896 14.63 -33.92 -34.01
N LEU A 897 14.48 -33.07 -33.01
CA LEU A 897 14.57 -33.47 -31.59
C LEU A 897 13.44 -34.42 -31.21
N PHE A 898 12.22 -34.12 -31.68
CA PHE A 898 11.03 -34.93 -31.41
C PHE A 898 11.08 -36.29 -32.13
N GLU A 899 11.62 -36.34 -33.35
CA GLU A 899 11.89 -37.59 -34.06
C GLU A 899 12.82 -38.54 -33.30
N GLN A 900 13.79 -38.01 -32.55
CA GLN A 900 14.75 -38.82 -31.77
C GLN A 900 14.16 -39.40 -30.47
N LEU A 901 12.96 -38.99 -30.06
CA LEU A 901 12.32 -39.53 -28.87
C LEU A 901 11.94 -41.01 -29.07
N PRO A 902 12.04 -41.84 -28.01
CA PRO A 902 11.40 -43.15 -28.00
C PRO A 902 9.92 -43.05 -28.35
N LYS A 903 9.37 -43.99 -29.11
CA LYS A 903 7.97 -43.94 -29.59
C LYS A 903 6.94 -43.74 -28.47
N ASN A 904 7.16 -44.31 -27.30
CA ASN A 904 6.27 -44.15 -26.13
C ASN A 904 6.35 -42.78 -25.45
N LYS A 905 7.29 -41.91 -25.86
CA LYS A 905 7.45 -40.52 -25.41
C LYS A 905 7.07 -39.49 -26.47
N GLN A 906 6.65 -39.94 -27.65
CA GLN A 906 6.15 -39.07 -28.70
C GLN A 906 4.66 -38.76 -28.45
N THR A 907 4.38 -38.08 -27.35
CA THR A 907 3.05 -37.68 -26.88
C THR A 907 2.83 -36.18 -27.07
N PHE A 908 1.63 -35.68 -26.77
CA PHE A 908 1.34 -34.23 -26.73
C PHE A 908 2.16 -33.47 -25.66
N ASP A 909 2.85 -34.15 -24.74
CA ASP A 909 3.83 -33.54 -23.82
C ASP A 909 5.09 -33.04 -24.56
N GLY A 910 5.34 -33.54 -25.78
CA GLY A 910 6.30 -32.97 -26.73
C GLY A 910 7.67 -32.61 -26.13
N TYR A 911 8.04 -31.32 -26.15
CA TYR A 911 9.36 -30.89 -25.69
C TYR A 911 9.62 -31.13 -24.19
N HIS A 912 8.59 -31.33 -23.37
CA HIS A 912 8.78 -31.71 -21.97
C HIS A 912 9.48 -33.08 -21.85
N ASN A 913 9.32 -33.95 -22.85
CA ASN A 913 10.02 -35.22 -22.94
C ASN A 913 11.48 -35.11 -23.44
N PHE A 914 11.91 -33.92 -23.91
CA PHE A 914 13.30 -33.69 -24.26
C PHE A 914 14.19 -33.72 -23.01
N ALA A 915 15.45 -34.11 -23.21
CA ALA A 915 16.48 -33.93 -22.18
C ALA A 915 16.56 -32.45 -21.77
N LYS A 916 16.75 -32.17 -20.47
CA LYS A 916 16.69 -30.80 -19.90
C LYS A 916 17.48 -29.75 -20.69
N LYS A 917 18.66 -30.13 -21.22
CA LYS A 917 19.54 -29.26 -22.02
C LYS A 917 18.95 -28.79 -23.36
N TYR A 918 17.97 -29.51 -23.90
CA TYR A 918 17.28 -29.18 -25.15
C TYR A 918 15.91 -28.53 -24.94
N ARG A 919 15.49 -28.29 -23.69
CA ARG A 919 14.19 -27.67 -23.41
C ARG A 919 14.18 -26.17 -23.67
N ASP A 920 15.34 -25.51 -23.76
CA ASP A 920 15.46 -24.13 -24.21
C ASP A 920 15.97 -24.11 -25.66
N PRO A 921 15.16 -23.65 -26.64
CA PRO A 921 15.57 -23.60 -28.04
C PRO A 921 16.77 -22.68 -28.29
N GLN A 922 17.04 -21.73 -27.39
CA GLN A 922 18.16 -20.80 -27.48
C GLN A 922 19.40 -21.30 -26.72
N SER A 923 19.39 -22.52 -26.19
CA SER A 923 20.54 -23.05 -25.45
C SER A 923 21.75 -23.30 -26.36
N ALA A 924 22.95 -23.28 -25.77
CA ALA A 924 24.16 -23.64 -26.49
C ALA A 924 24.13 -25.10 -26.99
N ASP A 925 23.51 -25.99 -26.22
CA ASP A 925 23.31 -27.39 -26.58
C ASP A 925 22.40 -27.54 -27.82
N CYS A 926 21.31 -26.77 -27.91
CA CYS A 926 20.44 -26.75 -29.08
C CYS A 926 21.17 -26.24 -30.33
N ARG A 927 21.97 -25.17 -30.22
CA ARG A 927 22.81 -24.69 -31.33
C ARG A 927 23.82 -25.72 -31.80
N LYS A 928 24.49 -26.40 -30.85
CA LYS A 928 25.45 -27.47 -31.16
C LYS A 928 24.76 -28.64 -31.85
N PHE A 929 23.62 -29.09 -31.31
CA PHE A 929 22.84 -30.16 -31.90
C PHE A 929 22.36 -29.81 -33.31
N ALA A 930 21.89 -28.57 -33.54
CA ALA A 930 21.49 -28.10 -34.85
C ALA A 930 22.64 -28.16 -35.87
N ALA A 931 23.85 -27.75 -35.47
CA ALA A 931 25.04 -27.81 -36.32
C ALA A 931 25.46 -29.26 -36.64
N GLU A 932 25.36 -30.17 -35.67
CA GLU A 932 25.67 -31.60 -35.87
C GLU A 932 24.64 -32.33 -36.74
N ASN A 933 23.42 -31.78 -36.90
CA ASN A 933 22.30 -32.41 -37.63
C ASN A 933 21.80 -31.58 -38.83
N GLU A 934 22.63 -30.69 -39.39
CA GLU A 934 22.24 -29.71 -40.43
C GLU A 934 21.48 -30.32 -41.63
N THR A 935 21.89 -31.50 -42.09
CA THR A 935 21.22 -32.17 -43.22
C THR A 935 19.78 -32.57 -42.86
N ARG A 936 19.54 -33.07 -41.65
CA ARG A 936 18.19 -33.46 -41.19
C ARG A 936 17.30 -32.24 -40.94
N LEU A 937 17.87 -31.15 -40.40
CA LEU A 937 17.14 -29.88 -40.31
C LEU A 937 16.73 -29.38 -41.69
N THR A 938 17.64 -29.45 -42.68
CA THR A 938 17.36 -29.04 -44.05
C THR A 938 16.25 -29.88 -44.71
N TYR A 939 16.18 -31.18 -44.38
CA TYR A 939 15.08 -32.04 -44.82
C TYR A 939 13.71 -31.54 -44.33
N TYR A 940 13.55 -31.25 -43.04
CA TYR A 940 12.26 -30.74 -42.53
C TYR A 940 11.92 -29.34 -43.08
N LYS A 941 12.91 -28.47 -43.27
CA LYS A 941 12.71 -27.19 -43.98
C LYS A 941 12.22 -27.40 -45.41
N TYR A 942 12.77 -28.38 -46.11
CA TYR A 942 12.35 -28.75 -47.46
C TYR A 942 10.90 -29.23 -47.47
N LEU A 943 10.47 -30.06 -46.52
CA LEU A 943 9.07 -30.49 -46.44
C LEU A 943 8.10 -29.31 -46.22
N GLN A 944 8.44 -28.39 -45.32
CA GLN A 944 7.63 -27.18 -45.12
C GLN A 944 7.55 -26.33 -46.40
N TRP A 945 8.66 -26.19 -47.13
CA TRP A 945 8.67 -25.49 -48.42
C TRP A 945 7.77 -26.16 -49.47
N ILE A 946 7.82 -27.49 -49.57
CA ILE A 946 6.97 -28.24 -50.51
C ILE A 946 5.49 -28.12 -50.12
N ALA A 947 5.15 -28.26 -48.83
CA ALA A 947 3.78 -28.08 -48.34
C ALA A 947 3.25 -26.68 -48.67
N HIS A 948 4.04 -25.64 -48.38
CA HIS A 948 3.70 -24.25 -48.68
C HIS A 948 3.47 -24.04 -50.18
N SER A 949 4.40 -24.51 -51.01
CA SER A 949 4.32 -24.36 -52.47
C SER A 949 3.10 -25.05 -53.08
N GLN A 950 2.73 -26.25 -52.57
CA GLN A 950 1.58 -26.98 -53.07
C GLN A 950 0.25 -26.33 -52.63
N LEU A 951 0.18 -25.79 -51.41
CA LEU A 951 -1.00 -25.07 -50.95
C LEU A 951 -1.18 -23.74 -51.70
N GLU A 952 -0.10 -22.99 -51.93
CA GLU A 952 -0.11 -21.80 -52.82
C GLU A 952 -0.62 -22.16 -54.22
N ALA A 953 -0.16 -23.28 -54.79
CA ALA A 953 -0.60 -23.74 -56.10
C ALA A 953 -2.10 -24.10 -56.10
N ALA A 954 -2.60 -24.75 -55.05
CA ALA A 954 -4.02 -25.05 -54.90
C ALA A 954 -4.87 -23.77 -54.84
N GLN A 955 -4.42 -22.75 -54.08
CA GLN A 955 -5.08 -21.44 -54.03
C GLN A 955 -5.08 -20.75 -55.40
N ALA A 956 -3.95 -20.74 -56.10
CA ALA A 956 -3.83 -20.15 -57.42
C ALA A 956 -4.76 -20.83 -58.44
N ARG A 957 -4.87 -22.18 -58.40
CA ARG A 957 -5.78 -22.95 -59.24
C ARG A 957 -7.24 -22.66 -58.94
N ALA A 958 -7.63 -22.58 -57.66
CA ALA A 958 -8.97 -22.20 -57.25
C ALA A 958 -9.38 -20.82 -57.81
N LYS A 959 -8.50 -19.81 -57.66
CA LYS A 959 -8.73 -18.46 -58.21
C LYS A 959 -8.83 -18.48 -59.74
N LYS A 960 -7.93 -19.20 -60.42
CA LYS A 960 -7.94 -19.35 -61.89
C LYS A 960 -9.21 -20.02 -62.40
N ALA A 961 -9.77 -20.96 -61.64
CA ALA A 961 -11.03 -21.63 -61.96
C ALA A 961 -12.28 -20.74 -61.79
N GLY A 962 -12.12 -19.53 -61.26
CA GLY A 962 -13.20 -18.54 -61.10
C GLY A 962 -13.73 -18.39 -59.68
N MET A 963 -13.10 -19.03 -58.68
CA MET A 963 -13.46 -18.79 -57.27
C MET A 963 -13.01 -17.39 -56.83
N ARG A 964 -13.92 -16.61 -56.25
CA ARG A 964 -13.61 -15.25 -55.76
C ARG A 964 -12.72 -15.27 -54.53
N ILE A 965 -12.97 -16.18 -53.60
CA ILE A 965 -12.18 -16.35 -52.37
C ILE A 965 -11.15 -17.47 -52.55
N GLY A 966 -11.53 -18.58 -53.16
CA GLY A 966 -10.64 -19.75 -53.31
C GLY A 966 -10.59 -20.55 -52.00
N LEU A 967 -9.44 -20.69 -51.39
CA LEU A 967 -9.28 -21.42 -50.14
C LEU A 967 -9.63 -20.54 -48.93
N TYR A 968 -10.42 -21.14 -48.05
CA TYR A 968 -10.78 -20.67 -46.74
C TYR A 968 -10.08 -21.55 -45.71
N LEU A 969 -9.08 -20.98 -45.01
CA LEU A 969 -8.20 -21.73 -44.10
C LEU A 969 -8.54 -21.46 -42.65
N ASP A 970 -8.52 -22.48 -41.81
CA ASP A 970 -8.94 -22.36 -40.41
C ASP A 970 -7.76 -22.15 -39.45
N PHE A 971 -7.91 -21.19 -38.55
CA PHE A 971 -6.92 -20.78 -37.56
C PHE A 971 -7.32 -21.25 -36.16
N ALA A 972 -6.72 -22.35 -35.70
CA ALA A 972 -6.95 -22.93 -34.38
C ALA A 972 -6.70 -21.95 -33.21
N VAL A 973 -7.55 -22.06 -32.17
CA VAL A 973 -7.56 -21.18 -30.99
C VAL A 973 -6.26 -21.18 -30.18
N GLY A 974 -5.57 -22.32 -30.09
CA GLY A 974 -4.36 -22.49 -29.29
C GLY A 974 -3.36 -23.48 -29.88
N VAL A 975 -2.38 -23.88 -29.06
CA VAL A 975 -1.35 -24.88 -29.39
C VAL A 975 -1.24 -25.90 -28.29
N VAL A 976 -0.80 -27.12 -28.59
CA VAL A 976 -0.59 -28.13 -27.54
C VAL A 976 0.60 -27.76 -26.64
N PRO A 977 0.56 -28.05 -25.33
CA PRO A 977 1.61 -27.67 -24.38
C PRO A 977 3.01 -28.14 -24.76
N GLY A 978 3.16 -29.34 -25.31
CA GLY A 978 4.43 -29.86 -25.78
C GLY A 978 4.87 -29.42 -27.18
N GLY A 979 4.07 -28.61 -27.88
CA GLY A 979 4.28 -28.26 -29.29
C GLY A 979 5.48 -27.35 -29.56
N ALA A 980 5.82 -27.19 -30.84
CA ALA A 980 6.93 -26.36 -31.30
C ALA A 980 6.76 -24.87 -30.96
N ASP A 981 5.54 -24.32 -31.07
CA ASP A 981 5.28 -22.92 -30.71
C ASP A 981 5.37 -22.70 -29.20
N ALA A 982 4.88 -23.65 -28.38
CA ALA A 982 5.02 -23.62 -26.93
C ALA A 982 6.49 -23.72 -26.50
N TRP A 983 7.27 -24.59 -27.14
CA TRP A 983 8.72 -24.70 -26.94
C TRP A 983 9.48 -23.42 -27.32
N ARG A 984 9.06 -22.76 -28.41
CA ARG A 984 9.67 -21.53 -28.94
C ARG A 984 9.37 -20.30 -28.09
N TYR A 985 8.13 -20.17 -27.64
CA TYR A 985 7.58 -18.96 -27.00
C TYR A 985 7.15 -19.24 -25.54
N GLN A 986 8.02 -19.87 -24.76
CA GLN A 986 7.73 -20.28 -23.38
C GLN A 986 7.37 -19.11 -22.46
N ASP A 987 7.86 -17.91 -22.75
CA ASP A 987 7.58 -16.69 -21.98
C ASP A 987 6.26 -16.01 -22.38
N ILE A 988 5.62 -16.45 -23.47
CA ILE A 988 4.42 -15.81 -24.03
C ILE A 988 3.19 -16.69 -23.83
N PHE A 989 3.32 -18.02 -23.90
CA PHE A 989 2.22 -18.91 -23.54
C PHE A 989 2.13 -19.06 -22.02
N ALA A 990 0.91 -18.94 -21.47
CA ALA A 990 0.68 -19.18 -20.05
C ALA A 990 0.76 -20.68 -19.76
N GLN A 991 1.68 -21.06 -18.89
CA GLN A 991 1.92 -22.44 -18.49
C GLN A 991 0.94 -22.86 -17.38
N ASP A 992 0.82 -24.16 -17.13
CA ASP A 992 0.01 -24.75 -16.05
C ASP A 992 -1.50 -24.43 -16.12
N VAL A 993 -1.96 -23.94 -17.27
CA VAL A 993 -3.37 -23.67 -17.58
C VAL A 993 -3.73 -24.27 -18.93
N SER A 994 -5.02 -24.47 -19.15
CA SER A 994 -5.58 -24.96 -20.40
C SER A 994 -6.70 -24.04 -20.86
N LEU A 995 -6.79 -23.80 -22.16
CA LEU A 995 -7.98 -23.23 -22.78
C LEU A 995 -9.17 -24.18 -22.63
N GLY A 996 -10.33 -23.60 -22.45
CA GLY A 996 -11.56 -24.35 -22.35
C GLY A 996 -12.79 -23.50 -22.60
N ALA A 997 -13.93 -24.06 -22.23
CA ALA A 997 -15.20 -23.38 -22.18
C ALA A 997 -15.95 -23.79 -20.91
N PRO A 998 -16.70 -22.86 -20.29
CA PRO A 998 -17.58 -23.22 -19.18
C PRO A 998 -18.70 -24.17 -19.64
N GLY A 999 -19.36 -24.83 -18.69
CA GLY A 999 -20.49 -25.73 -18.97
C GLY A 999 -21.60 -25.06 -19.79
N ASP A 1000 -22.14 -25.80 -20.77
CA ASP A 1000 -23.26 -25.37 -21.61
C ASP A 1000 -24.32 -26.48 -21.77
N LYS A 1001 -25.35 -26.25 -22.59
CA LYS A 1001 -26.43 -27.23 -22.80
C LYS A 1001 -25.96 -28.51 -23.51
N ALA A 1002 -24.89 -28.45 -24.31
CA ALA A 1002 -24.36 -29.58 -25.05
C ALA A 1002 -23.34 -30.39 -24.22
N ASN A 1003 -22.61 -29.71 -23.33
CA ASN A 1003 -21.70 -30.31 -22.36
C ASN A 1003 -21.79 -29.56 -21.00
N PRO A 1004 -22.66 -30.01 -20.09
CA PRO A 1004 -22.86 -29.37 -18.78
C PRO A 1004 -21.63 -29.33 -17.88
N ASP A 1005 -20.68 -30.26 -18.08
CA ASP A 1005 -19.44 -30.36 -17.29
C ASP A 1005 -18.35 -29.38 -17.76
N GLY A 1006 -18.59 -28.66 -18.85
CA GLY A 1006 -17.60 -27.78 -19.48
C GLY A 1006 -16.57 -28.54 -20.30
N GLN A 1007 -15.63 -27.80 -20.88
CA GLN A 1007 -14.62 -28.37 -21.77
C GLN A 1007 -13.23 -27.90 -21.40
N VAL A 1008 -12.27 -28.84 -21.43
CA VAL A 1008 -10.84 -28.57 -21.29
C VAL A 1008 -10.16 -29.07 -22.56
N TRP A 1009 -9.68 -28.17 -23.39
CA TRP A 1009 -9.18 -28.51 -24.73
C TRP A 1009 -7.72 -28.96 -24.77
N ASN A 1010 -7.01 -28.84 -23.64
CA ASN A 1010 -5.57 -29.14 -23.51
C ASN A 1010 -4.71 -28.34 -24.48
N LEU A 1011 -5.05 -27.06 -24.66
CA LEU A 1011 -4.32 -26.10 -25.48
C LEU A 1011 -3.84 -24.93 -24.62
N LEU A 1012 -2.64 -24.43 -24.86
CA LEU A 1012 -2.10 -23.27 -24.16
C LEU A 1012 -2.69 -21.96 -24.69
N PRO A 1013 -3.17 -21.07 -23.81
CA PRO A 1013 -3.47 -19.69 -24.18
C PRO A 1013 -2.20 -18.83 -24.23
N PHE A 1014 -2.24 -17.76 -25.04
CA PHE A 1014 -1.27 -16.67 -24.89
C PHE A 1014 -1.52 -15.91 -23.59
N ASN A 1015 -0.47 -15.55 -22.85
CA ASN A 1015 -0.56 -14.55 -21.81
C ASN A 1015 -0.81 -13.17 -22.45
N PRO A 1016 -1.95 -12.51 -22.19
CA PRO A 1016 -2.33 -11.27 -22.87
C PRO A 1016 -1.34 -10.12 -22.60
N HIS A 1017 -0.74 -10.09 -21.40
CA HIS A 1017 0.24 -9.06 -21.03
C HIS A 1017 1.59 -9.32 -21.70
N ALA A 1018 2.04 -10.58 -21.74
CA ALA A 1018 3.26 -10.97 -22.46
C ALA A 1018 3.15 -10.67 -23.95
N LEU A 1019 1.97 -10.93 -24.54
CA LEU A 1019 1.72 -10.72 -25.95
C LEU A 1019 1.85 -9.23 -26.34
N ILE A 1020 1.36 -8.32 -25.50
CA ILE A 1020 1.53 -6.87 -25.68
C ILE A 1020 2.99 -6.45 -25.54
N VAL A 1021 3.70 -6.93 -24.52
CA VAL A 1021 5.14 -6.64 -24.32
C VAL A 1021 5.98 -7.10 -25.54
N ARG A 1022 5.51 -8.11 -26.26
CA ARG A 1022 6.13 -8.66 -27.47
C ARG A 1022 5.54 -8.10 -28.77
N ASP A 1023 4.79 -6.99 -28.70
CA ASP A 1023 4.20 -6.29 -29.85
C ASP A 1023 3.34 -7.23 -30.74
N LEU A 1024 2.62 -8.15 -30.10
CA LEU A 1024 1.76 -9.15 -30.74
C LEU A 1024 2.46 -10.06 -31.78
N ASN A 1025 3.80 -10.04 -31.83
CA ASN A 1025 4.58 -10.59 -32.94
C ASN A 1025 4.36 -12.11 -33.20
N PRO A 1026 4.30 -13.00 -32.19
CA PRO A 1026 4.03 -14.42 -32.44
C PRO A 1026 2.69 -14.66 -33.15
N LEU A 1027 1.63 -13.96 -32.73
CA LEU A 1027 0.31 -14.05 -33.37
C LEU A 1027 0.35 -13.44 -34.78
N ARG A 1028 0.99 -12.28 -34.95
CA ARG A 1028 1.18 -11.60 -36.24
C ARG A 1028 1.80 -12.54 -37.27
N ARG A 1029 2.86 -13.28 -36.90
CA ARG A 1029 3.54 -14.23 -37.79
C ARG A 1029 2.66 -15.40 -38.20
N ALA A 1030 1.95 -16.00 -37.24
CA ALA A 1030 1.06 -17.13 -37.50
C ALA A 1030 -0.09 -16.73 -38.45
N LEU A 1031 -0.72 -15.57 -38.20
CA LEU A 1031 -1.77 -15.02 -39.06
C LEU A 1031 -1.24 -14.67 -40.46
N LEU A 1032 -0.09 -13.98 -40.58
CA LEU A 1032 0.53 -13.66 -41.86
C LEU A 1032 0.83 -14.93 -42.68
N SER A 1033 1.37 -15.97 -42.04
CA SER A 1033 1.69 -17.23 -42.71
C SER A 1033 0.43 -17.85 -43.34
N LEU A 1034 -0.66 -17.95 -42.58
CA LEU A 1034 -1.90 -18.56 -43.07
C LEU A 1034 -2.65 -17.67 -44.06
N MET A 1035 -2.80 -16.38 -43.77
CA MET A 1035 -3.56 -15.43 -44.60
C MET A 1035 -2.89 -15.17 -45.96
N SER A 1036 -1.56 -15.33 -46.06
CA SER A 1036 -0.86 -15.26 -47.36
C SER A 1036 -1.13 -16.46 -48.28
N LEU A 1037 -1.67 -17.57 -47.74
CA LEU A 1037 -1.93 -18.82 -48.46
C LEU A 1037 -3.41 -19.03 -48.83
N GLY A 1038 -4.32 -18.35 -48.14
CA GLY A 1038 -5.76 -18.42 -48.36
C GLY A 1038 -6.32 -17.14 -48.96
N GLY A 1039 -7.57 -17.17 -49.42
CA GLY A 1039 -8.34 -15.96 -49.71
C GLY A 1039 -9.33 -15.62 -48.60
N ALA A 1040 -9.53 -16.53 -47.66
CA ALA A 1040 -10.20 -16.27 -46.40
C ALA A 1040 -9.53 -17.04 -45.25
N VAL A 1041 -9.70 -16.54 -44.03
CA VAL A 1041 -9.30 -17.19 -42.78
C VAL A 1041 -10.48 -17.33 -41.83
N ARG A 1042 -10.59 -18.46 -41.13
CA ARG A 1042 -11.51 -18.64 -40.00
C ARG A 1042 -10.71 -18.39 -38.75
N ILE A 1043 -11.20 -17.54 -37.86
CA ILE A 1043 -10.66 -17.48 -36.51
C ILE A 1043 -11.56 -18.35 -35.64
N ASP A 1044 -11.02 -19.50 -35.25
CA ASP A 1044 -11.64 -20.43 -34.31
C ASP A 1044 -11.88 -19.75 -32.97
N HIS A 1045 -13.10 -19.89 -32.44
CA HIS A 1045 -13.50 -19.31 -31.16
C HIS A 1045 -13.09 -17.83 -31.02
N VAL A 1046 -13.59 -16.97 -31.93
CA VAL A 1046 -13.17 -15.56 -32.04
C VAL A 1046 -13.43 -14.74 -30.76
N LEU A 1047 -14.31 -15.23 -29.88
CA LEU A 1047 -14.52 -14.72 -28.53
C LEU A 1047 -13.22 -14.63 -27.72
N GLY A 1048 -12.26 -15.52 -27.98
CA GLY A 1048 -10.93 -15.53 -27.38
C GLY A 1048 -10.13 -14.25 -27.58
N LEU A 1049 -10.46 -13.43 -28.58
CA LEU A 1049 -9.84 -12.12 -28.78
C LEU A 1049 -10.29 -11.08 -27.75
N LEU A 1050 -11.50 -11.22 -27.19
CA LEU A 1050 -12.01 -10.37 -26.10
C LEU A 1050 -11.72 -10.99 -24.74
N ARG A 1051 -12.03 -12.28 -24.59
CA ARG A 1051 -11.81 -13.03 -23.37
C ARG A 1051 -11.65 -14.52 -23.66
N SER A 1052 -10.69 -15.16 -23.02
CA SER A 1052 -10.54 -16.63 -23.09
C SER A 1052 -10.81 -17.25 -21.73
N PHE A 1053 -11.48 -18.40 -21.71
CA PHE A 1053 -11.71 -19.14 -20.48
C PHE A 1053 -10.50 -20.05 -20.20
N TRP A 1054 -9.88 -19.85 -19.03
CA TRP A 1054 -8.69 -20.58 -18.61
C TRP A 1054 -9.03 -21.49 -17.45
N VAL A 1055 -8.58 -22.74 -17.54
CA VAL A 1055 -8.75 -23.77 -16.51
C VAL A 1055 -7.38 -24.13 -15.94
N PRO A 1056 -7.12 -23.91 -14.63
CA PRO A 1056 -5.87 -24.32 -13.99
C PRO A 1056 -5.68 -25.84 -13.97
N GLN A 1057 -4.47 -26.32 -14.26
CA GLN A 1057 -4.14 -27.75 -14.14
C GLN A 1057 -4.13 -28.23 -12.69
N SER A 1058 -3.94 -27.32 -11.73
CA SER A 1058 -3.98 -27.61 -10.28
C SER A 1058 -5.37 -28.00 -9.75
N GLY A 1059 -6.41 -27.93 -10.59
CA GLY A 1059 -7.81 -27.99 -10.18
C GLY A 1059 -8.39 -26.59 -9.90
N GLY A 1060 -9.68 -26.42 -10.21
CA GLY A 1060 -10.43 -25.16 -10.12
C GLY A 1060 -11.58 -25.10 -11.13
N SER A 1061 -12.50 -24.16 -10.95
CA SER A 1061 -13.69 -24.01 -11.83
C SER A 1061 -13.38 -23.30 -13.16
N GLY A 1062 -12.20 -22.67 -13.26
CA GLY A 1062 -11.79 -21.85 -14.40
C GLY A 1062 -12.40 -20.44 -14.37
N ALA A 1063 -11.79 -19.51 -15.10
CA ALA A 1063 -12.29 -18.14 -15.22
C ALA A 1063 -11.94 -17.52 -16.57
N TYR A 1064 -12.71 -16.50 -16.96
CA TYR A 1064 -12.36 -15.69 -18.12
C TYR A 1064 -11.21 -14.73 -17.80
N ILE A 1065 -10.28 -14.61 -18.73
CA ILE A 1065 -9.23 -13.58 -18.73
C ILE A 1065 -9.46 -12.68 -19.95
N ARG A 1066 -9.44 -11.36 -19.75
CA ARG A 1066 -9.59 -10.36 -20.80
C ARG A 1066 -8.33 -10.30 -21.67
N TYR A 1067 -8.55 -10.03 -22.95
CA TYR A 1067 -7.52 -9.83 -23.96
C TYR A 1067 -7.64 -8.42 -24.56
N PRO A 1068 -6.56 -7.88 -25.16
CA PRO A 1068 -6.54 -6.57 -25.79
C PRO A 1068 -7.32 -6.58 -27.11
N PHE A 1069 -8.65 -6.64 -27.03
CA PHE A 1069 -9.54 -6.93 -28.16
C PHE A 1069 -9.31 -6.02 -29.37
N ASP A 1070 -9.26 -4.70 -29.15
CA ASP A 1070 -9.07 -3.72 -30.23
C ASP A 1070 -7.71 -3.83 -30.89
N ALA A 1071 -6.65 -4.07 -30.10
CA ALA A 1071 -5.30 -4.25 -30.65
C ALA A 1071 -5.22 -5.52 -31.51
N LEU A 1072 -5.92 -6.59 -31.09
CA LEU A 1072 -5.99 -7.84 -31.83
C LEU A 1072 -6.83 -7.70 -33.11
N LEU A 1073 -7.96 -7.00 -33.07
CA LEU A 1073 -8.77 -6.69 -34.26
C LEU A 1073 -8.01 -5.82 -35.26
N ALA A 1074 -7.30 -4.80 -34.78
CA ALA A 1074 -6.45 -3.95 -35.61
C ALA A 1074 -5.35 -4.76 -36.31
N LEU A 1075 -4.68 -5.66 -35.60
CA LEU A 1075 -3.69 -6.58 -36.17
C LEU A 1075 -4.31 -7.46 -37.27
N ILE A 1076 -5.48 -8.04 -37.01
CA ILE A 1076 -6.17 -8.91 -37.97
C ILE A 1076 -6.58 -8.10 -39.21
N ALA A 1077 -7.12 -6.90 -39.04
CA ALA A 1077 -7.52 -6.02 -40.13
C ALA A 1077 -6.31 -5.57 -40.97
N GLU A 1078 -5.20 -5.19 -40.34
CA GLU A 1078 -3.95 -4.83 -41.01
C GLU A 1078 -3.46 -5.97 -41.93
N ILE A 1079 -3.40 -7.19 -41.39
CA ILE A 1079 -2.96 -8.37 -42.16
C ILE A 1079 -3.98 -8.74 -43.25
N SER A 1080 -5.27 -8.67 -42.92
CA SER A 1080 -6.38 -8.93 -43.85
C SER A 1080 -6.32 -8.01 -45.07
N GLN A 1081 -6.13 -6.71 -44.86
CA GLN A 1081 -5.99 -5.72 -45.93
C GLN A 1081 -4.73 -5.94 -46.76
N ARG A 1082 -3.60 -6.20 -46.09
CA ARG A 1082 -2.31 -6.46 -46.75
C ARG A 1082 -2.36 -7.68 -47.67
N GLU A 1083 -2.87 -8.80 -47.17
CA GLU A 1083 -2.88 -10.09 -47.88
C GLU A 1083 -4.15 -10.30 -48.71
N LYS A 1084 -5.09 -9.33 -48.71
CA LYS A 1084 -6.39 -9.41 -49.41
C LYS A 1084 -7.18 -10.66 -49.03
N CYS A 1085 -7.24 -10.93 -47.73
CA CYS A 1085 -7.80 -12.16 -47.16
C CYS A 1085 -9.02 -11.83 -46.30
N VAL A 1086 -10.16 -12.41 -46.65
CA VAL A 1086 -11.44 -12.24 -45.94
C VAL A 1086 -11.37 -12.89 -44.55
N VAL A 1087 -12.00 -12.29 -43.54
CA VAL A 1087 -11.99 -12.84 -42.17
C VAL A 1087 -13.39 -13.27 -41.75
N PHE A 1088 -13.49 -14.54 -41.35
CA PHE A 1088 -14.68 -15.09 -40.69
C PHE A 1088 -14.33 -15.40 -39.24
N GLY A 1089 -14.94 -14.67 -38.29
CA GLY A 1089 -14.80 -14.95 -36.86
C GLY A 1089 -15.90 -15.88 -36.40
N GLU A 1090 -15.55 -17.05 -35.83
CA GLU A 1090 -16.56 -17.93 -35.27
C GLU A 1090 -17.02 -17.45 -33.88
N ASP A 1091 -18.17 -16.79 -33.85
CA ASP A 1091 -18.80 -16.23 -32.65
C ASP A 1091 -19.93 -17.15 -32.12
N LEU A 1092 -19.60 -18.41 -31.88
CA LEU A 1092 -20.49 -19.42 -31.30
C LEU A 1092 -20.23 -19.59 -29.78
N GLY A 1093 -21.25 -20.02 -29.04
CA GLY A 1093 -21.21 -20.20 -27.58
C GLY A 1093 -21.79 -19.02 -26.80
N THR A 1094 -21.27 -18.75 -25.60
CA THR A 1094 -21.76 -17.68 -24.71
C THR A 1094 -21.18 -16.32 -25.10
N VAL A 1095 -21.76 -15.74 -26.16
CA VAL A 1095 -21.37 -14.44 -26.72
C VAL A 1095 -21.79 -13.30 -25.76
N PRO A 1096 -20.85 -12.46 -25.28
CA PRO A 1096 -21.19 -11.31 -24.44
C PRO A 1096 -21.90 -10.20 -25.24
N ASP A 1097 -22.77 -9.46 -24.56
CA ASP A 1097 -23.46 -8.30 -25.13
C ASP A 1097 -22.48 -7.30 -25.76
N GLY A 1098 -22.85 -6.75 -26.91
CA GLY A 1098 -22.03 -5.80 -27.68
C GLY A 1098 -20.86 -6.41 -28.45
N PHE A 1099 -20.48 -7.68 -28.24
CA PHE A 1099 -19.37 -8.32 -28.96
C PHE A 1099 -19.59 -8.34 -30.48
N ARG A 1100 -20.79 -8.74 -30.90
CA ARG A 1100 -21.18 -8.83 -32.32
C ARG A 1100 -21.24 -7.45 -32.97
N ASP A 1101 -21.72 -6.44 -32.25
CA ASP A 1101 -21.78 -5.04 -32.73
C ASP A 1101 -20.36 -4.49 -32.92
N HIS A 1102 -19.46 -4.81 -31.98
CA HIS A 1102 -18.07 -4.40 -32.07
C HIS A 1102 -17.34 -5.06 -33.24
N MET A 1103 -17.51 -6.38 -33.45
CA MET A 1103 -16.99 -7.05 -34.65
C MET A 1103 -17.52 -6.43 -35.96
N ALA A 1104 -18.82 -6.10 -35.98
CA ALA A 1104 -19.47 -5.49 -37.14
C ALA A 1104 -18.89 -4.10 -37.46
N ALA A 1105 -18.44 -3.33 -36.46
CA ALA A 1105 -17.77 -2.04 -36.67
C ALA A 1105 -16.46 -2.18 -37.47
N TRP A 1106 -15.78 -3.32 -37.36
CA TRP A 1106 -14.58 -3.66 -38.16
C TRP A 1106 -14.93 -4.38 -39.47
N GLU A 1107 -16.22 -4.48 -39.82
CA GLU A 1107 -16.76 -5.28 -40.92
C GLU A 1107 -16.33 -6.76 -40.90
N MET A 1108 -15.97 -7.30 -39.73
CA MET A 1108 -15.60 -8.70 -39.57
C MET A 1108 -16.86 -9.57 -39.53
N MET A 1109 -16.94 -10.56 -40.42
CA MET A 1109 -18.11 -11.42 -40.52
C MET A 1109 -18.14 -12.46 -39.40
N GLY A 1110 -19.29 -12.60 -38.75
CA GLY A 1110 -19.57 -13.66 -37.76
C GLY A 1110 -20.05 -14.97 -38.39
N TYR A 1111 -20.47 -15.91 -37.55
CA TYR A 1111 -21.06 -17.19 -37.91
C TYR A 1111 -22.53 -17.24 -37.53
N THR A 1112 -23.40 -17.62 -38.46
CA THR A 1112 -24.81 -17.93 -38.15
C THR A 1112 -25.06 -19.40 -38.47
N ILE A 1113 -24.98 -20.25 -37.44
CA ILE A 1113 -25.28 -21.67 -37.55
C ILE A 1113 -26.74 -21.89 -37.18
N LEU A 1114 -27.58 -22.16 -38.18
CA LEU A 1114 -29.03 -22.22 -38.01
C LEU A 1114 -29.46 -23.27 -36.96
N LEU A 1115 -28.68 -24.35 -36.81
CA LEU A 1115 -28.92 -25.38 -35.82
C LEU A 1115 -29.06 -24.84 -34.40
N ILE A 1116 -28.39 -23.74 -34.04
CA ILE A 1116 -28.36 -23.21 -32.66
C ILE A 1116 -28.92 -21.79 -32.51
N GLU A 1117 -29.17 -21.08 -33.61
CA GLU A 1117 -29.77 -19.75 -33.58
C GLU A 1117 -31.28 -19.85 -33.29
N ARG A 1118 -31.74 -19.14 -32.25
CA ARG A 1118 -33.11 -19.24 -31.72
C ARG A 1118 -33.72 -17.86 -31.50
N THR A 1119 -35.02 -17.76 -31.74
CA THR A 1119 -35.85 -16.61 -31.38
C THR A 1119 -36.11 -16.61 -29.87
N SER A 1120 -36.69 -15.52 -29.34
CA SER A 1120 -37.09 -15.44 -27.93
C SER A 1120 -38.14 -16.49 -27.52
N SER A 1121 -38.91 -17.05 -28.47
CA SER A 1121 -39.85 -18.16 -28.22
C SER A 1121 -39.18 -19.54 -28.25
N GLY A 1122 -37.89 -19.62 -28.58
CA GLY A 1122 -37.15 -20.89 -28.68
C GLY A 1122 -37.28 -21.59 -30.03
N ASP A 1123 -37.89 -20.96 -31.04
CA ASP A 1123 -37.97 -21.48 -32.41
C ASP A 1123 -36.71 -21.11 -33.22
N ILE A 1124 -36.38 -21.89 -34.25
CA ILE A 1124 -35.34 -21.55 -35.23
C ILE A 1124 -35.65 -20.18 -35.86
N ILE A 1125 -34.64 -19.31 -35.96
CA ILE A 1125 -34.81 -17.97 -36.51
C ILE A 1125 -35.31 -17.98 -37.97
N PRO A 1126 -36.23 -17.07 -38.35
CA PRO A 1126 -36.59 -16.84 -39.75
C PRO A 1126 -35.38 -16.40 -40.58
N LEU A 1127 -35.34 -16.75 -41.88
CA LEU A 1127 -34.21 -16.37 -42.75
C LEU A 1127 -33.97 -14.86 -42.83
N GLN A 1128 -35.02 -14.04 -42.72
CA GLN A 1128 -34.90 -12.58 -42.79
C GLN A 1128 -34.14 -11.99 -41.58
N ASP A 1129 -34.08 -12.73 -40.47
CA ASP A 1129 -33.43 -12.31 -39.22
C ASP A 1129 -31.97 -12.80 -39.15
N VAL A 1130 -31.53 -13.58 -40.15
CA VAL A 1130 -30.12 -13.97 -40.30
C VAL A 1130 -29.28 -12.71 -40.57
N ARG A 1131 -28.12 -12.62 -39.91
CA ARG A 1131 -27.22 -11.46 -40.03
C ARG A 1131 -26.63 -11.35 -41.44
N GLU A 1132 -26.56 -10.12 -41.96
CA GLU A 1132 -25.90 -9.85 -43.25
C GLU A 1132 -24.38 -10.10 -43.17
N LEU A 1133 -23.71 -9.53 -42.16
CA LEU A 1133 -22.27 -9.69 -41.89
C LEU A 1133 -21.97 -11.05 -41.24
N ALA A 1134 -22.30 -12.14 -41.94
CA ALA A 1134 -22.03 -13.49 -41.47
C ALA A 1134 -21.76 -14.49 -42.60
N ILE A 1135 -21.12 -15.59 -42.24
CA ILE A 1135 -21.21 -16.86 -42.96
C ILE A 1135 -22.31 -17.71 -42.33
N THR A 1136 -23.27 -18.13 -43.16
CA THR A 1136 -24.42 -18.93 -42.71
C THR A 1136 -24.30 -20.35 -43.20
N GLY A 1137 -24.65 -21.30 -42.34
CA GLY A 1137 -24.75 -22.73 -42.66
C GLY A 1137 -25.77 -23.39 -41.74
N PHE A 1138 -26.19 -24.60 -42.08
CA PHE A 1138 -27.05 -25.37 -41.18
C PHE A 1138 -26.26 -25.84 -39.95
N SER A 1139 -25.06 -26.36 -40.20
CA SER A 1139 -24.16 -27.00 -39.24
C SER A 1139 -22.69 -26.70 -39.58
N ASN A 1140 -21.77 -27.06 -38.70
CA ASN A 1140 -20.33 -27.04 -38.91
C ASN A 1140 -19.71 -28.39 -38.49
N HIS A 1141 -18.38 -28.50 -38.46
CA HIS A 1141 -17.70 -29.76 -38.17
C HIS A 1141 -17.89 -30.29 -36.73
N ASP A 1142 -18.31 -29.45 -35.78
CA ASP A 1142 -18.56 -29.81 -34.38
C ASP A 1142 -20.00 -30.26 -34.12
N PHE A 1143 -20.89 -29.97 -35.06
CA PHE A 1143 -22.30 -30.29 -34.96
C PHE A 1143 -22.68 -31.43 -35.92
N PRO A 1144 -23.83 -32.09 -35.69
CA PRO A 1144 -24.30 -33.14 -36.59
C PRO A 1144 -24.50 -32.62 -38.01
N THR A 1145 -24.23 -33.45 -39.02
CA THR A 1145 -24.62 -33.14 -40.41
C THR A 1145 -26.14 -32.96 -40.49
N LEU A 1146 -26.66 -32.28 -41.51
CA LEU A 1146 -28.11 -32.11 -41.66
C LEU A 1146 -28.83 -33.47 -41.79
N SER A 1147 -28.21 -34.45 -42.47
CA SER A 1147 -28.70 -35.83 -42.49
C SER A 1147 -28.67 -36.49 -41.12
N GLY A 1148 -27.58 -36.33 -40.35
CA GLY A 1148 -27.44 -36.88 -39.00
C GLY A 1148 -28.44 -36.26 -38.01
N PHE A 1149 -28.61 -34.93 -38.05
CA PHE A 1149 -29.63 -34.20 -37.30
C PHE A 1149 -31.04 -34.71 -37.64
N TRP A 1150 -31.34 -34.93 -38.93
CA TRP A 1150 -32.66 -35.36 -39.36
C TRP A 1150 -32.99 -36.78 -38.88
N ALA A 1151 -32.00 -37.68 -38.95
CA ALA A 1151 -32.10 -39.06 -38.50
C ALA A 1151 -32.06 -39.20 -36.97
N GLY A 1152 -31.47 -38.24 -36.25
CA GLY A 1152 -31.26 -38.32 -34.80
C GLY A 1152 -30.01 -39.10 -34.40
N GLN A 1153 -29.07 -39.31 -35.33
CA GLN A 1153 -27.84 -40.08 -35.14
C GLN A 1153 -26.96 -39.55 -34.00
N ASP A 1154 -27.10 -38.25 -33.70
CA ASP A 1154 -26.38 -37.56 -32.64
C ASP A 1154 -26.84 -37.93 -31.22
N PHE A 1155 -28.10 -38.34 -31.07
CA PHE A 1155 -28.59 -38.88 -29.81
C PHE A 1155 -28.05 -40.30 -29.55
N ASP A 1156 -27.94 -41.11 -30.60
CA ASP A 1156 -27.55 -42.52 -30.49
C ASP A 1156 -26.16 -42.67 -29.84
N TRP A 1157 -25.17 -41.89 -30.29
CA TRP A 1157 -23.82 -41.98 -29.71
C TRP A 1157 -23.72 -41.28 -28.35
N ARG A 1158 -24.51 -40.23 -28.06
CA ARG A 1158 -24.55 -39.62 -26.72
C ARG A 1158 -25.07 -40.61 -25.68
N GLU A 1159 -26.09 -41.38 -26.03
CA GLU A 1159 -26.61 -42.49 -25.22
C GLU A 1159 -25.55 -43.61 -25.07
N GLU A 1160 -24.84 -43.96 -26.16
CA GLU A 1160 -23.79 -44.99 -26.13
C GLU A 1160 -22.58 -44.60 -25.25
N LEU A 1161 -22.17 -43.33 -25.29
CA LEU A 1161 -21.01 -42.81 -24.55
C LEU A 1161 -21.36 -42.28 -23.16
N GLY A 1162 -22.64 -42.24 -22.80
CA GLY A 1162 -23.12 -41.74 -21.51
C GLY A 1162 -22.93 -40.22 -21.31
N ILE A 1163 -22.93 -39.44 -22.38
CA ILE A 1163 -22.72 -38.00 -22.35
C ILE A 1163 -24.07 -37.28 -22.21
N GLY A 1164 -24.27 -36.60 -21.07
CA GLY A 1164 -25.51 -35.86 -20.77
C GLY A 1164 -26.69 -36.76 -20.38
N ASN A 1165 -26.46 -37.71 -19.48
CA ASN A 1165 -27.41 -38.74 -19.01
C ASN A 1165 -28.53 -38.21 -18.08
N ASP A 1166 -29.24 -37.14 -18.45
CA ASP A 1166 -30.57 -36.84 -17.89
C ASP A 1166 -31.66 -37.31 -18.86
N PRO A 1167 -32.38 -38.41 -18.54
CA PRO A 1167 -33.45 -38.93 -19.40
C PRO A 1167 -34.57 -37.91 -19.69
N ALA A 1168 -34.82 -36.97 -18.76
CA ALA A 1168 -35.84 -35.94 -18.95
C ALA A 1168 -35.38 -34.86 -19.94
N ALA A 1169 -34.13 -34.39 -19.81
CA ALA A 1169 -33.52 -33.46 -20.75
C ALA A 1169 -33.43 -34.06 -22.17
N LEU A 1170 -32.99 -35.31 -22.29
CA LEU A 1170 -32.86 -35.98 -23.58
C LEU A 1170 -34.22 -36.19 -24.28
N SER A 1171 -35.26 -36.54 -23.51
CA SER A 1171 -36.64 -36.63 -24.02
C SER A 1171 -37.15 -35.27 -24.50
N HIS A 1172 -36.86 -34.20 -23.76
CA HIS A 1172 -37.20 -32.83 -24.18
C HIS A 1172 -36.47 -32.44 -25.47
N GLU A 1173 -35.17 -32.70 -25.59
CA GLU A 1173 -34.38 -32.43 -26.81
C GLU A 1173 -34.93 -33.18 -28.03
N LYS A 1174 -35.33 -34.46 -27.88
CA LYS A 1174 -35.97 -35.24 -28.95
C LYS A 1174 -37.32 -34.64 -29.38
N SER A 1175 -38.10 -34.07 -28.45
CA SER A 1175 -39.35 -33.35 -28.74
C SER A 1175 -39.09 -32.05 -29.51
N VAL A 1176 -38.13 -31.25 -29.05
CA VAL A 1176 -37.68 -30.03 -29.75
C VAL A 1176 -37.19 -30.37 -31.16
N ARG A 1177 -36.43 -31.46 -31.34
CA ARG A 1177 -35.97 -31.95 -32.66
C ARG A 1177 -37.14 -32.27 -33.59
N ALA A 1178 -38.23 -32.82 -33.09
CA ALA A 1178 -39.41 -33.12 -33.92
C ALA A 1178 -40.11 -31.84 -34.39
N HIS A 1179 -40.20 -30.83 -33.50
CA HIS A 1179 -40.72 -29.50 -33.82
C HIS A 1179 -39.84 -28.76 -34.83
N ASP A 1180 -38.52 -28.74 -34.61
CA ASP A 1180 -37.53 -28.13 -35.52
C ASP A 1180 -37.61 -28.74 -36.93
N ARG A 1181 -37.73 -30.07 -37.04
CA ARG A 1181 -37.92 -30.76 -38.34
C ARG A 1181 -39.21 -30.31 -39.04
N SER A 1182 -40.30 -30.12 -38.30
CA SER A 1182 -41.57 -29.64 -38.86
C SER A 1182 -41.46 -28.22 -39.41
N ILE A 1183 -40.82 -27.32 -38.65
CA ILE A 1183 -40.56 -25.94 -39.07
C ILE A 1183 -39.70 -25.91 -40.32
N LEU A 1184 -38.56 -26.62 -40.33
CA LEU A 1184 -37.65 -26.66 -41.48
C LEU A 1184 -38.32 -27.22 -42.73
N ALA A 1185 -39.10 -28.30 -42.60
CA ALA A 1185 -39.84 -28.87 -43.72
C ALA A 1185 -40.88 -27.90 -44.31
N LYS A 1186 -41.57 -27.13 -43.45
CA LYS A 1186 -42.51 -26.09 -43.87
C LYS A 1186 -41.79 -24.94 -44.58
N LEU A 1187 -40.72 -24.41 -43.99
CA LEU A 1187 -39.98 -23.28 -44.53
C LEU A 1187 -39.29 -23.60 -45.87
N ALA A 1188 -38.78 -24.82 -46.03
CA ALA A 1188 -38.16 -25.27 -47.28
C ALA A 1188 -39.15 -25.83 -48.33
N GLY A 1189 -40.45 -25.90 -48.02
CA GLY A 1189 -41.47 -26.37 -48.97
C GLY A 1189 -41.39 -27.87 -49.29
N LEU A 1190 -41.13 -28.71 -48.28
CA LEU A 1190 -41.10 -30.18 -48.41
C LEU A 1190 -42.50 -30.81 -48.39
N GLY A 1191 -43.51 -30.12 -47.87
CA GLY A 1191 -44.90 -30.60 -47.77
C GLY A 1191 -45.12 -31.52 -46.57
N VAL A 1192 -44.57 -32.73 -46.62
CA VAL A 1192 -44.59 -33.71 -45.50
C VAL A 1192 -43.16 -33.84 -44.95
N VAL A 1193 -43.01 -33.98 -43.63
CA VAL A 1193 -41.70 -34.21 -42.99
C VAL A 1193 -41.22 -35.62 -43.34
N PRO A 1194 -40.16 -35.81 -44.15
CA PRO A 1194 -39.66 -37.15 -44.46
C PRO A 1194 -38.95 -37.74 -43.23
N SER A 1195 -38.90 -39.07 -43.13
CA SER A 1195 -38.16 -39.77 -42.06
C SER A 1195 -36.64 -39.63 -42.24
N ASN A 1196 -36.14 -39.69 -43.49
CA ASN A 1196 -34.75 -39.49 -43.87
C ASN A 1196 -34.67 -38.51 -45.05
N LEU A 1197 -33.58 -37.75 -45.14
CA LEU A 1197 -33.35 -36.84 -46.26
C LEU A 1197 -32.83 -37.60 -47.49
N ASN A 1198 -33.40 -37.29 -48.65
CA ASN A 1198 -32.88 -37.66 -49.96
C ASN A 1198 -32.32 -36.42 -50.69
N ALA A 1199 -31.76 -36.61 -51.89
CA ALA A 1199 -31.15 -35.54 -52.67
C ALA A 1199 -32.08 -34.34 -52.93
N GLU A 1200 -33.34 -34.61 -53.29
CA GLU A 1200 -34.34 -33.55 -53.56
C GLU A 1200 -34.69 -32.74 -52.30
N SER A 1201 -34.88 -33.43 -51.16
CA SER A 1201 -35.21 -32.78 -49.89
C SER A 1201 -34.03 -31.97 -49.36
N MET A 1202 -32.82 -32.52 -49.48
CA MET A 1202 -31.57 -31.82 -49.16
C MET A 1202 -31.39 -30.59 -50.05
N ALA A 1203 -31.59 -30.71 -51.36
CA ALA A 1203 -31.49 -29.60 -52.30
C ALA A 1203 -32.48 -28.47 -51.97
N LYS A 1204 -33.72 -28.78 -51.60
CA LYS A 1204 -34.71 -27.77 -51.17
C LYS A 1204 -34.32 -27.06 -49.88
N LEU A 1205 -33.86 -27.81 -48.87
CA LEU A 1205 -33.39 -27.25 -47.59
C LEU A 1205 -32.18 -26.34 -47.79
N GLN A 1206 -31.17 -26.81 -48.53
CA GLN A 1206 -29.96 -26.03 -48.81
C GLN A 1206 -30.25 -24.82 -49.70
N ALA A 1207 -31.14 -24.93 -50.70
CA ALA A 1207 -31.56 -23.79 -51.54
C ALA A 1207 -32.41 -22.76 -50.80
N TRP A 1208 -33.21 -23.18 -49.82
CA TRP A 1208 -33.89 -22.28 -48.90
C TRP A 1208 -32.86 -21.50 -48.06
N LEU A 1209 -31.94 -22.19 -47.37
CA LEU A 1209 -30.94 -21.54 -46.54
C LEU A 1209 -29.96 -20.67 -47.35
N ALA A 1210 -29.62 -21.09 -48.56
CA ALA A 1210 -28.79 -20.32 -49.48
C ALA A 1210 -29.43 -18.99 -49.93
N ARG A 1211 -30.72 -18.74 -49.65
CA ARG A 1211 -31.35 -17.43 -49.86
C ARG A 1211 -31.22 -16.47 -48.67
N SER A 1212 -30.56 -16.88 -47.58
CA SER A 1212 -30.30 -16.01 -46.43
C SER A 1212 -29.67 -14.68 -46.86
N PRO A 1213 -29.95 -13.57 -46.16
CA PRO A 1213 -29.36 -12.25 -46.40
C PRO A 1213 -27.84 -12.22 -46.22
N SER A 1214 -27.25 -13.20 -45.53
CA SER A 1214 -25.81 -13.32 -45.28
C SER A 1214 -24.92 -13.15 -46.52
N LEU A 1215 -23.77 -12.50 -46.34
CA LEU A 1215 -22.76 -12.29 -47.37
C LEU A 1215 -22.05 -13.58 -47.78
N ALA A 1216 -21.96 -14.58 -46.89
CA ALA A 1216 -21.40 -15.88 -47.21
C ALA A 1216 -22.35 -17.03 -46.80
N PHE A 1217 -22.32 -18.11 -47.59
CA PHE A 1217 -23.01 -19.37 -47.29
C PHE A 1217 -22.07 -20.55 -47.43
N ALA A 1218 -22.07 -21.42 -46.43
CA ALA A 1218 -21.32 -22.66 -46.42
C ALA A 1218 -22.26 -23.85 -46.33
N VAL A 1219 -21.98 -24.87 -47.14
CA VAL A 1219 -22.56 -26.20 -47.01
C VAL A 1219 -21.44 -27.21 -46.74
N GLN A 1220 -21.67 -28.17 -45.87
CA GLN A 1220 -20.68 -29.23 -45.61
C GLN A 1220 -20.62 -30.20 -46.80
N LEU A 1221 -19.41 -30.66 -47.13
CA LEU A 1221 -19.24 -31.68 -48.15
C LEU A 1221 -20.01 -32.97 -47.82
N ASP A 1222 -20.09 -33.29 -46.53
CA ASP A 1222 -20.83 -34.44 -46.02
C ASP A 1222 -22.34 -34.33 -46.29
N ASP A 1223 -22.93 -33.14 -46.18
CA ASP A 1223 -24.33 -32.89 -46.54
C ASP A 1223 -24.59 -33.07 -48.04
N ILE A 1224 -23.63 -32.67 -48.89
CA ILE A 1224 -23.71 -32.88 -50.34
C ILE A 1224 -23.71 -34.38 -50.69
N MET A 1225 -23.04 -35.20 -49.86
CA MET A 1225 -22.96 -36.66 -50.00
C MET A 1225 -24.06 -37.42 -49.23
N LEU A 1226 -24.97 -36.70 -48.56
CA LEU A 1226 -26.00 -37.26 -47.67
C LEU A 1226 -25.38 -38.17 -46.59
N GLU A 1227 -24.26 -37.76 -45.99
CA GLU A 1227 -23.59 -38.48 -44.91
C GLU A 1227 -24.24 -38.14 -43.56
N ALA A 1228 -24.58 -39.16 -42.77
CA ALA A 1228 -25.25 -39.01 -41.47
C ALA A 1228 -24.26 -39.01 -40.30
N HIS A 1229 -23.06 -39.56 -40.49
CA HIS A 1229 -22.04 -39.61 -39.46
C HIS A 1229 -21.20 -38.33 -39.44
N GLN A 1230 -21.06 -37.74 -38.26
CA GLN A 1230 -20.25 -36.55 -38.06
C GLN A 1230 -18.75 -36.84 -38.06
N ALA A 1231 -17.97 -35.86 -38.50
CA ALA A 1231 -16.50 -35.95 -38.58
C ALA A 1231 -15.80 -35.75 -37.24
N ASN A 1232 -16.42 -34.99 -36.33
CA ASN A 1232 -15.95 -34.71 -34.98
C ASN A 1232 -17.11 -34.78 -33.98
N VAL A 1233 -16.76 -35.22 -32.77
CA VAL A 1233 -17.62 -35.24 -31.60
C VAL A 1233 -16.88 -34.48 -30.50
N PRO A 1234 -17.22 -33.21 -30.23
CA PRO A 1234 -16.55 -32.43 -29.19
C PRO A 1234 -16.53 -33.14 -27.83
N GLY A 1235 -15.39 -33.13 -27.15
CA GLY A 1235 -15.23 -33.75 -25.83
C GLY A 1235 -14.89 -35.24 -25.82
N THR A 1236 -14.75 -35.89 -26.99
CA THR A 1236 -14.27 -37.28 -27.09
C THR A 1236 -12.92 -37.35 -27.81
N THR A 1237 -12.15 -38.39 -27.51
CA THR A 1237 -10.80 -38.61 -28.05
C THR A 1237 -10.72 -39.91 -28.84
N ASP A 1238 -10.74 -41.05 -28.15
CA ASP A 1238 -10.65 -42.39 -28.73
C ASP A 1238 -12.01 -43.11 -28.76
N GLU A 1239 -13.00 -42.59 -28.02
CA GLU A 1239 -14.34 -43.17 -27.88
C GLU A 1239 -15.16 -43.08 -29.20
N GLN A 1240 -14.79 -42.13 -30.06
CA GLN A 1240 -15.30 -41.96 -31.42
C GLN A 1240 -14.13 -41.79 -32.39
N PRO A 1241 -14.25 -42.20 -33.67
CA PRO A 1241 -13.19 -42.08 -34.66
C PRO A 1241 -13.04 -40.64 -35.19
N ASN A 1242 -12.93 -39.66 -34.27
CA ASN A 1242 -12.73 -38.25 -34.57
C ASN A 1242 -11.51 -38.07 -35.48
N TRP A 1243 -11.67 -37.25 -36.51
CA TRP A 1243 -10.60 -36.91 -37.46
C TRP A 1243 -10.03 -38.08 -38.27
N ARG A 1244 -10.70 -39.24 -38.29
CA ARG A 1244 -10.24 -40.43 -39.04
C ARG A 1244 -11.14 -40.83 -40.20
N ARG A 1245 -12.38 -40.35 -40.24
CA ARG A 1245 -13.36 -40.74 -41.26
C ARG A 1245 -12.97 -40.21 -42.65
N ARG A 1246 -13.08 -41.05 -43.67
CA ARG A 1246 -12.93 -40.64 -45.07
C ARG A 1246 -14.27 -40.21 -45.64
N SER A 1247 -14.25 -39.32 -46.62
CA SER A 1247 -15.45 -38.91 -47.34
C SER A 1247 -16.14 -40.12 -48.00
N LYS A 1248 -17.47 -40.12 -48.01
CA LYS A 1248 -18.28 -41.23 -48.53
C LYS A 1248 -18.03 -41.51 -50.01
N LEU A 1249 -17.84 -40.45 -50.81
CA LEU A 1249 -17.53 -40.53 -52.24
C LEU A 1249 -16.09 -40.05 -52.50
N SER A 1250 -15.44 -40.63 -53.50
CA SER A 1250 -14.24 -40.06 -54.11
C SER A 1250 -14.56 -38.80 -54.92
N LEU A 1251 -13.55 -37.99 -55.24
CA LEU A 1251 -13.70 -36.78 -56.05
C LEU A 1251 -14.30 -37.10 -57.44
N GLU A 1252 -13.90 -38.22 -58.05
CA GLU A 1252 -14.40 -38.67 -59.34
C GLU A 1252 -15.88 -39.12 -59.26
N GLU A 1253 -16.24 -39.83 -58.19
CA GLU A 1253 -17.63 -40.23 -57.92
C GLU A 1253 -18.51 -39.00 -57.62
N LEU A 1254 -18.04 -38.08 -56.79
CA LEU A 1254 -18.76 -36.84 -56.47
C LEU A 1254 -19.01 -35.99 -57.73
N ALA A 1255 -18.04 -35.92 -58.64
CA ALA A 1255 -18.17 -35.16 -59.88
C ALA A 1255 -19.22 -35.75 -60.85
N SER A 1256 -19.44 -37.07 -60.78
CA SER A 1256 -20.37 -37.80 -61.65
C SER A 1256 -21.70 -38.17 -60.99
N ASN A 1257 -21.85 -37.92 -59.68
CA ASN A 1257 -23.05 -38.29 -58.93
C ASN A 1257 -24.22 -37.31 -59.19
N PRO A 1258 -25.39 -37.81 -59.66
CA PRO A 1258 -26.55 -36.96 -59.94
C PRO A 1258 -27.14 -36.32 -58.68
N ASP A 1259 -27.12 -37.00 -57.54
CA ASP A 1259 -27.66 -36.48 -56.27
C ASP A 1259 -26.85 -35.26 -55.80
N CYS A 1260 -25.52 -35.35 -55.85
CA CYS A 1260 -24.63 -34.23 -55.52
C CYS A 1260 -24.85 -33.06 -56.48
N SER A 1261 -25.06 -33.35 -57.78
CA SER A 1261 -25.32 -32.33 -58.79
C SER A 1261 -26.62 -31.57 -58.51
N ILE A 1262 -27.71 -32.26 -58.16
CA ILE A 1262 -29.01 -31.64 -57.83
C ILE A 1262 -28.88 -30.67 -56.66
N ILE A 1263 -28.15 -31.06 -55.60
CA ILE A 1263 -27.94 -30.21 -54.42
C ILE A 1263 -27.10 -28.98 -54.77
N LEU A 1264 -25.97 -29.16 -55.46
CA LEU A 1264 -25.08 -28.06 -55.87
C LEU A 1264 -25.76 -27.06 -56.81
N ASP A 1265 -26.50 -27.56 -57.81
CA ASP A 1265 -27.20 -26.72 -58.79
C ASP A 1265 -28.33 -25.92 -58.11
N ALA A 1266 -29.03 -26.50 -57.13
CA ALA A 1266 -30.07 -25.82 -56.36
C ALA A 1266 -29.50 -24.66 -55.51
N ILE A 1267 -28.35 -24.86 -54.85
CA ILE A 1267 -27.65 -23.81 -54.10
C ILE A 1267 -27.20 -22.68 -55.04
N SER A 1268 -26.60 -23.05 -56.18
CA SER A 1268 -26.11 -22.09 -57.19
C SER A 1268 -27.25 -21.24 -57.76
N ALA A 1269 -28.40 -21.87 -58.07
CA ALA A 1269 -29.59 -21.17 -58.55
C ALA A 1269 -30.18 -20.22 -57.49
N ALA A 1270 -30.27 -20.67 -56.24
CA ALA A 1270 -30.77 -19.87 -55.12
C ALA A 1270 -29.93 -18.59 -54.91
N ARG A 1271 -28.60 -18.71 -54.90
CA ARG A 1271 -27.70 -17.55 -54.74
C ARG A 1271 -27.74 -16.59 -55.94
N LYS A 1272 -27.93 -17.11 -57.17
CA LYS A 1272 -28.14 -16.26 -58.36
C LYS A 1272 -29.48 -15.51 -58.34
N SER A 1273 -30.55 -16.13 -57.84
CA SER A 1273 -31.87 -15.48 -57.70
C SER A 1273 -31.82 -14.33 -56.70
N LYS A 1274 -31.22 -14.57 -55.53
CA LYS A 1274 -31.01 -13.55 -54.49
C LYS A 1274 -30.33 -12.30 -55.07
N LYS A 1275 -29.26 -12.48 -55.86
CA LYS A 1275 -28.55 -11.36 -56.50
C LYS A 1275 -29.46 -10.53 -57.43
N LYS A 1276 -30.37 -11.18 -58.16
CA LYS A 1276 -31.33 -10.48 -59.05
C LYS A 1276 -32.38 -9.73 -58.23
N GLU A 1277 -32.88 -10.33 -57.15
CA GLU A 1277 -33.86 -9.73 -56.24
C GLU A 1277 -33.30 -8.54 -55.46
N GLN A 1278 -31.98 -8.50 -55.18
CA GLN A 1278 -31.31 -7.36 -54.55
C GLN A 1278 -30.95 -6.22 -55.52
N ALA A 1279 -30.84 -6.50 -56.82
CA ALA A 1279 -30.51 -5.52 -57.85
C ALA A 1279 -31.75 -4.82 -58.46
N LEU A 1280 -32.93 -5.39 -58.22
CA LEU A 1280 -34.26 -4.83 -58.48
C LEU A 1280 -34.72 -4.03 -57.26
#